data_AF-A0A518HJL5-F1
#
_entry.id   AF-A0A518HJL5-F1
#
_cell.length_a   1.000
_cell.length_b   1.000
_cell.length_c   1.000
_cell.angle_alpha   90.00
_cell.angle_beta   90.00
_cell.angle_gamma   90.00
#
_symmetry.space_group_name_H-M   'P 1'
#
loop_
_entity.id
_entity.type
_entity.pdbx_description
1 polymer ?
#
loop_
_entity_poly.entity_id
_entity_poly.type
_entity_poly.pdbx_seq_one_letter_code
_entity_poly.pdbx_strand_id
1 'polypeptide(L)'
;MSDSSKSPINGFLMRLPAAASGALAASGDALKPAGNKFEFEPLFSTPASNLGLAADGGGGKDWILARPKESLDGGNPWDLVHETREMMAGGLGLASGATPDLIEPDLWQDWLPTIPGQPEALAAAGDVCAFEDQNQELPGRRGEFAWHLDDRFSQLAGARDLVGSDAAIVRVAHLDTGYDPDHQTLPSDFIEKRLQRNFIDGDSPDDARDPGNTGPLRNPGHGTATLALLAGGRFQFNGAGYHFDGLLGGAPQVRVVPVRVGNSVVQLTTSSVARGIQYTVQLSTKKRTRVHVISMSMGGVASQAWADAVNQAYEAGIIYVAAAGNNFSAGFFGVPTHQIVYPARFRRVIAACGVMANRKPYYDLSFGTMQGNWGPRSSMATAISAYTPNVPWARIGCNELVNMDGAGTSSATPQIAAAAALYLQVHAEELFDAQRYPEPWMRVEAVRRALFLSADKTADRGRSEKLGNGLLQAMTALEIAPATPTTLRKTPADSAGFPFLNVLSRRGLADSPEDQMVQLEATQLIQHWENTQQINPLESAVEDPDRPAEDVSPNQIIDFMERVREHPKASKVLKARANEYLDATVRTPKTPKRPTETVPPDELPPGNLPPGNLPPGESLPGESLPDKASETTPSLGSFTPPPPPFRSLHAYAVDPSLATSLETAEISEVTLKLPWEPLKPGPVGEYLEVVDVDPPSGCVYEPVDLDAPALLAQDGLPPSEGSPQFHQQMVYSVCSLTINHFERALGRKALWRPGPPKPGVHPKNDAHYVGQLRVYPHALREANAFYSPSKIALLFGYFNASSDHPGAHLPGGRIFTCLSHDIIAHETTHALLDGMHRQFLLPSNRDVHAFHEGFADCVAMLQHFTFPELVTHQIANTRGSIDAQENLLVQLASQFGHATGRRMALRDAIGKVGEKGWQLREPDPQEYETTQEPHARGRILVSAVFDALLSIYKRRTADLLRLATGGTGILRPGAIHPDLVQRLTREVTRSAQHVLTMCIRALDYCPPTDITFGEYLRAIITADHDLVANDDLGYRVSFIEAFRRRGIYPPGIRTLSEGSLRWRSPESEDPMPSKMLLDYLKELRGAGSDHLYAESRKEIFDLQREMRYQLHAWLSRHFESGADAQRDARFLGLDPEKSFEVHSARIAYRISPDGGMLPQLLMGLLQTTTQPVDPNDPHGDTMSFEGGCTVVADLRANNVRYCIRKSLQSPTRLERQQAFALGEYDSLQATYLGARSLNKESPAQDDQSSAHDDQSSAHDDQASVRDDEPFALLHRGPSL
;
A
#
# COMPACT_ATOMS: atom_id res chain seq x y z
N MET A 1 7.66 -6.88 4.51
CA MET A 1 9.13 -6.84 4.70
C MET A 1 9.54 -8.00 5.58
N SER A 2 10.36 -8.89 5.03
CA SER A 2 11.09 -9.91 5.78
C SER A 2 12.02 -9.28 6.82
N ASP A 3 12.35 -10.08 7.82
CA ASP A 3 13.17 -9.70 8.98
C ASP A 3 14.66 -9.70 8.64
N SER A 4 15.19 -8.65 8.00
CA SER A 4 16.61 -8.56 7.63
C SER A 4 17.56 -8.17 8.79
N SER A 5 17.11 -8.35 10.03
CA SER A 5 18.04 -8.68 11.13
C SER A 5 18.65 -10.09 10.98
N LYS A 6 18.02 -10.94 10.16
CA LYS A 6 18.56 -12.20 9.68
C LYS A 6 19.26 -12.00 8.34
N SER A 7 20.35 -12.73 8.15
CA SER A 7 20.96 -12.86 6.83
C SER A 7 19.93 -13.35 5.82
N PRO A 8 19.96 -12.89 4.54
CA PRO A 8 19.06 -13.37 3.48
C PRO A 8 19.16 -14.89 3.19
N ILE A 9 20.12 -15.56 3.81
CA ILE A 9 20.34 -17.01 3.78
C ILE A 9 20.47 -17.59 5.20
N ASN A 10 19.99 -18.80 5.43
CA ASN A 10 20.30 -19.56 6.65
C ASN A 10 21.66 -20.29 6.59
N GLY A 11 22.37 -20.16 5.46
CA GLY A 11 23.61 -20.85 5.18
C GLY A 11 23.75 -21.20 3.70
N PHE A 12 24.59 -22.20 3.41
CA PHE A 12 24.82 -22.69 2.05
C PHE A 12 24.39 -24.14 1.93
N LEU A 13 23.77 -24.49 0.79
CA LEU A 13 23.57 -25.87 0.40
C LEU A 13 24.73 -26.29 -0.52
N MET A 14 25.53 -27.25 -0.06
CA MET A 14 26.72 -27.74 -0.75
C MET A 14 26.46 -29.15 -1.26
N ARG A 15 26.69 -29.40 -2.55
CA ARG A 15 26.71 -30.74 -3.15
C ARG A 15 28.15 -31.23 -3.30
N LEU A 16 28.42 -32.42 -2.78
CA LEU A 16 29.75 -33.01 -2.66
C LEU A 16 29.72 -34.50 -3.05
N PRO A 17 30.84 -35.09 -3.52
CA PRO A 17 30.94 -36.55 -3.62
C PRO A 17 30.78 -37.21 -2.25
N ALA A 18 29.97 -38.27 -2.13
CA ALA A 18 29.63 -38.90 -0.84
C ALA A 18 30.82 -39.53 -0.09
N ALA A 19 31.99 -39.66 -0.72
CA ALA A 19 33.23 -40.04 -0.05
C ALA A 19 33.89 -38.89 0.74
N ALA A 20 33.48 -37.64 0.50
CA ALA A 20 34.04 -36.43 1.11
C ALA A 20 33.20 -35.87 2.27
N SER A 21 31.88 -36.10 2.26
CA SER A 21 30.91 -35.55 3.23
C SER A 21 31.27 -35.85 4.68
N GLY A 22 31.55 -37.12 4.99
CA GLY A 22 31.93 -37.56 6.33
C GLY A 22 33.27 -37.02 6.84
N ALA A 23 34.17 -36.58 5.94
CA ALA A 23 35.41 -35.91 6.32
C ALA A 23 35.18 -34.42 6.63
N LEU A 24 34.34 -33.73 5.84
CA LEU A 24 33.98 -32.33 6.05
C LEU A 24 33.17 -32.12 7.34
N ALA A 25 32.21 -32.99 7.61
CA ALA A 25 31.41 -32.96 8.84
C ALA A 25 32.27 -33.10 10.13
N ALA A 26 33.46 -33.71 10.02
CA ALA A 26 34.42 -33.85 11.12
C ALA A 26 35.40 -32.66 11.26
N SER A 27 35.40 -31.69 10.33
CA SER A 27 36.40 -30.60 10.27
C SER A 27 35.83 -29.19 10.45
N GLY A 28 34.67 -29.05 11.11
CA GLY A 28 33.88 -27.79 11.19
C GLY A 28 34.55 -26.55 11.81
N ASP A 29 35.73 -26.66 12.41
CA ASP A 29 36.52 -25.49 12.87
C ASP A 29 37.45 -24.89 11.80
N ALA A 30 37.63 -25.57 10.65
CA ALA A 30 38.63 -25.21 9.64
C ALA A 30 38.15 -24.27 8.53
N LEU A 31 36.84 -24.08 8.37
CA LEU A 31 36.24 -23.19 7.36
C LEU A 31 35.85 -21.86 7.97
N LYS A 32 36.31 -20.77 7.33
CA LYS A 32 36.03 -19.38 7.70
C LYS A 32 35.74 -18.43 6.51
N PRO A 33 34.78 -18.73 5.62
CA PRO A 33 34.24 -17.73 4.69
C PRO A 33 33.79 -16.48 5.46
N ALA A 34 34.17 -15.29 4.98
CA ALA A 34 33.96 -14.01 5.69
C ALA A 34 34.43 -13.98 7.18
N GLY A 35 35.25 -14.94 7.63
CA GLY A 35 35.67 -15.11 9.03
C GLY A 35 34.79 -16.04 9.88
N ASN A 36 33.54 -16.29 9.48
CA ASN A 36 32.55 -17.04 10.26
C ASN A 36 32.80 -18.55 10.27
N LYS A 37 32.63 -19.19 11.44
CA LYS A 37 32.62 -20.65 11.55
C LYS A 37 31.31 -21.25 11.04
N PHE A 38 31.36 -22.49 10.54
CA PHE A 38 30.18 -23.21 10.03
C PHE A 38 29.99 -24.57 10.70
N GLU A 39 28.73 -25.00 10.84
CA GLU A 39 28.32 -26.36 11.19
C GLU A 39 27.71 -27.04 9.96
N PHE A 40 27.99 -28.33 9.80
CA PHE A 40 27.68 -29.07 8.56
C PHE A 40 26.67 -30.19 8.85
N GLU A 41 25.41 -29.98 8.46
CA GLU A 41 24.31 -30.93 8.62
C GLU A 41 24.06 -31.70 7.30
N PRO A 42 24.06 -33.04 7.29
CA PRO A 42 23.63 -33.82 6.13
C PRO A 42 22.16 -33.52 5.77
N LEU A 43 21.91 -33.09 4.53
CA LEU A 43 20.58 -32.74 4.04
C LEU A 43 19.89 -33.95 3.39
N PHE A 44 20.52 -34.52 2.35
CA PHE A 44 20.13 -35.78 1.70
C PHE A 44 21.22 -36.28 0.73
N SER A 45 21.15 -37.55 0.33
CA SER A 45 22.02 -38.11 -0.72
C SER A 45 21.28 -38.26 -2.06
N THR A 46 21.99 -38.11 -3.17
CA THR A 46 21.56 -38.59 -4.50
C THR A 46 22.32 -39.90 -4.84
N PRO A 47 21.61 -40.96 -5.25
CA PRO A 47 22.27 -42.19 -5.67
C PRO A 47 23.00 -42.00 -7.00
N ALA A 48 24.10 -42.74 -7.20
CA ALA A 48 24.84 -42.73 -8.47
C ALA A 48 23.93 -43.16 -9.64
N SER A 49 24.03 -42.46 -10.76
CA SER A 49 23.19 -42.68 -11.94
C SER A 49 23.60 -43.95 -12.72
N ASN A 50 22.75 -44.98 -12.67
CA ASN A 50 22.91 -46.22 -13.45
C ASN A 50 22.57 -46.06 -14.96
N LEU A 51 22.61 -44.84 -15.50
CA LEU A 51 22.11 -44.49 -16.84
C LEU A 51 22.98 -43.40 -17.50
N GLY A 52 23.63 -43.76 -18.61
CA GLY A 52 24.26 -42.81 -19.55
C GLY A 52 25.79 -42.69 -19.43
N LEU A 53 26.49 -42.98 -20.54
CA LEU A 53 27.93 -42.75 -20.67
C LEU A 53 28.20 -41.28 -21.07
N ALA A 54 28.41 -40.43 -20.09
CA ALA A 54 29.10 -39.15 -20.22
C ALA A 54 30.09 -38.99 -19.05
N ALA A 55 31.18 -38.26 -19.25
CA ALA A 55 32.32 -38.31 -18.34
C ALA A 55 32.14 -37.42 -17.11
N ASP A 56 31.76 -38.02 -15.99
CA ASP A 56 32.06 -37.48 -14.66
C ASP A 56 32.23 -38.62 -13.62
N GLY A 57 32.88 -38.34 -12.50
CA GLY A 57 33.31 -39.35 -11.53
C GLY A 57 32.15 -40.10 -10.84
N GLY A 58 31.97 -41.39 -11.16
CA GLY A 58 30.83 -42.22 -10.73
C GLY A 58 30.77 -42.57 -9.23
N GLY A 59 30.45 -41.59 -8.38
CA GLY A 59 30.00 -41.76 -7.00
C GLY A 59 28.60 -41.17 -6.79
N GLY A 60 27.92 -41.55 -5.70
CA GLY A 60 26.76 -40.79 -5.22
C GLY A 60 27.20 -39.41 -4.71
N LYS A 61 26.28 -38.44 -4.69
CA LYS A 61 26.55 -37.09 -4.16
C LYS A 61 25.74 -36.86 -2.89
N ASP A 62 26.32 -36.21 -1.90
CA ASP A 62 25.63 -35.76 -0.70
C ASP A 62 25.39 -34.25 -0.77
N TRP A 63 24.17 -33.84 -0.47
CA TRP A 63 23.83 -32.46 -0.14
C TRP A 63 24.01 -32.24 1.37
N ILE A 64 24.67 -31.14 1.72
CA ILE A 64 24.99 -30.74 3.09
C ILE A 64 24.53 -29.29 3.28
N LEU A 65 23.80 -29.01 4.36
CA LEU A 65 23.53 -27.65 4.82
C LEU A 65 24.71 -27.18 5.69
N ALA A 66 25.42 -26.17 5.23
CA ALA A 66 26.43 -25.46 5.99
C ALA A 66 25.79 -24.25 6.66
N ARG A 67 25.40 -24.38 7.94
CA ARG A 67 24.89 -23.28 8.77
C ARG A 67 26.06 -22.45 9.31
N PRO A 68 26.02 -21.12 9.32
CA PRO A 68 27.01 -20.33 10.03
C PRO A 68 26.69 -20.33 11.54
N LYS A 69 27.71 -20.30 12.41
CA LYS A 69 27.55 -20.22 13.88
C LYS A 69 27.20 -18.81 14.38
N GLU A 70 27.45 -17.81 13.54
CA GLU A 70 27.26 -16.38 13.75
C GLU A 70 26.51 -15.84 12.51
N SER A 71 25.84 -14.69 12.58
CA SER A 71 25.09 -14.20 11.40
C SER A 71 26.04 -13.89 10.23
N LEU A 72 25.60 -14.16 9.00
CA LEU A 72 26.33 -13.75 7.79
C LEU A 72 25.89 -12.32 7.43
N ASP A 73 26.78 -11.36 7.67
CA ASP A 73 26.55 -9.94 7.35
C ASP A 73 26.16 -9.72 5.88
N GLY A 74 25.41 -8.64 5.63
CA GLY A 74 24.60 -8.37 4.43
C GLY A 74 25.32 -8.17 3.09
N GLY A 75 26.23 -9.06 2.72
CA GLY A 75 26.74 -9.20 1.35
C GLY A 75 25.73 -9.88 0.42
N ASN A 76 26.01 -9.86 -0.88
CA ASN A 76 25.23 -10.62 -1.86
C ASN A 76 25.38 -12.14 -1.59
N PRO A 77 24.28 -12.90 -1.41
CA PRO A 77 24.34 -14.35 -1.15
C PRO A 77 25.19 -15.13 -2.16
N TRP A 78 25.14 -14.74 -3.43
CA TRP A 78 25.90 -15.39 -4.49
C TRP A 78 27.38 -15.00 -4.50
N ASP A 79 27.74 -13.76 -4.16
CA ASP A 79 29.16 -13.41 -3.95
C ASP A 79 29.78 -14.28 -2.84
N LEU A 80 29.08 -14.45 -1.71
CA LEU A 80 29.52 -15.30 -0.59
C LEU A 80 29.64 -16.78 -0.98
N VAL A 81 28.72 -17.28 -1.80
CA VAL A 81 28.73 -18.66 -2.32
C VAL A 81 29.89 -18.89 -3.30
N HIS A 82 30.15 -17.94 -4.20
CA HIS A 82 31.29 -18.01 -5.13
C HIS A 82 32.64 -17.91 -4.38
N GLU A 83 32.77 -17.00 -3.40
CA GLU A 83 33.96 -16.89 -2.53
C GLU A 83 34.20 -18.19 -1.75
N THR A 84 33.15 -18.75 -1.12
CA THR A 84 33.24 -20.01 -0.37
C THR A 84 33.76 -21.15 -1.24
N ARG A 85 33.29 -21.23 -2.50
CA ARG A 85 33.80 -22.22 -3.46
C ARG A 85 35.27 -21.96 -3.83
N GLU A 86 35.67 -20.72 -4.07
CA GLU A 86 37.06 -20.37 -4.42
C GLU A 86 38.02 -20.71 -3.26
N MET A 87 37.64 -20.43 -2.01
CA MET A 87 38.43 -20.82 -0.82
C MET A 87 38.62 -22.34 -0.73
N MET A 88 37.56 -23.13 -0.98
CA MET A 88 37.63 -24.59 -0.99
C MET A 88 38.49 -25.13 -2.16
N ALA A 89 38.39 -24.51 -3.34
CA ALA A 89 39.22 -24.84 -4.49
C ALA A 89 40.70 -24.49 -4.28
N GLY A 90 40.99 -23.43 -3.51
CA GLY A 90 42.32 -23.06 -3.04
C GLY A 90 42.90 -23.99 -1.95
N GLY A 91 42.15 -25.02 -1.51
CA GLY A 91 42.61 -26.01 -0.54
C GLY A 91 42.45 -25.59 0.93
N LEU A 92 41.75 -24.49 1.24
CA LEU A 92 41.38 -24.17 2.62
C LEU A 92 40.22 -25.05 3.09
N GLY A 93 40.32 -25.56 4.32
CA GLY A 93 39.18 -26.12 5.06
C GLY A 93 38.83 -27.60 4.85
N LEU A 94 39.46 -28.30 3.89
CA LEU A 94 39.15 -29.69 3.54
C LEU A 94 40.33 -30.65 3.73
N ALA A 95 40.26 -31.52 4.73
CA ALA A 95 41.26 -32.57 4.97
C ALA A 95 41.31 -33.68 3.88
N SER A 96 40.38 -33.65 2.93
CA SER A 96 40.21 -34.64 1.86
C SER A 96 40.56 -34.13 0.45
N GLY A 97 40.79 -32.82 0.28
CA GLY A 97 41.05 -32.20 -1.04
C GLY A 97 39.87 -32.26 -2.02
N ALA A 98 38.66 -32.56 -1.57
CA ALA A 98 37.48 -32.75 -2.42
C ALA A 98 36.57 -31.51 -2.40
N THR A 99 36.59 -30.73 -3.48
CA THR A 99 35.75 -29.54 -3.69
C THR A 99 34.28 -29.89 -3.93
N PRO A 100 33.31 -29.07 -3.47
CA PRO A 100 31.92 -29.17 -3.89
C PRO A 100 31.75 -29.07 -5.40
N ASP A 101 30.81 -29.84 -5.97
CA ASP A 101 30.46 -29.78 -7.39
C ASP A 101 29.31 -28.78 -7.67
N LEU A 102 28.62 -28.33 -6.64
CA LEU A 102 27.71 -27.17 -6.68
C LEU A 102 27.56 -26.58 -5.27
N ILE A 103 27.40 -25.27 -5.17
CA ILE A 103 26.97 -24.59 -3.94
C ILE A 103 25.84 -23.63 -4.32
N GLU A 104 24.76 -23.60 -3.55
CA GLU A 104 23.65 -22.64 -3.69
C GLU A 104 23.27 -22.02 -2.34
N PRO A 105 22.71 -20.81 -2.30
CA PRO A 105 22.26 -20.16 -1.07
C PRO A 105 21.00 -20.83 -0.47
N ASP A 106 20.96 -21.06 0.85
CA ASP A 106 19.73 -21.47 1.56
C ASP A 106 18.83 -20.26 1.81
N LEU A 107 18.26 -19.73 0.73
CA LEU A 107 17.44 -18.52 0.70
C LEU A 107 16.19 -18.61 1.58
N TRP A 108 15.85 -17.50 2.24
CA TRP A 108 14.50 -17.24 2.71
C TRP A 108 13.60 -16.86 1.53
N GLN A 109 12.53 -17.61 1.32
CA GLN A 109 11.64 -17.48 0.16
C GLN A 109 10.51 -16.47 0.41
N ASP A 110 10.87 -15.19 0.59
CA ASP A 110 9.88 -14.10 0.65
C ASP A 110 9.44 -13.70 -0.78
N TRP A 111 8.18 -13.96 -1.10
CA TRP A 111 7.60 -13.80 -2.44
C TRP A 111 6.63 -12.61 -2.58
N LEU A 112 6.62 -11.70 -1.61
CA LEU A 112 5.79 -10.49 -1.65
C LEU A 112 6.64 -9.22 -1.52
N PRO A 113 7.11 -8.62 -2.63
CA PRO A 113 7.39 -7.19 -2.62
C PRO A 113 6.09 -6.47 -2.25
N THR A 114 6.13 -5.62 -1.22
CA THR A 114 4.93 -5.02 -0.62
C THR A 114 4.17 -4.16 -1.64
N ILE A 115 3.01 -4.65 -2.08
CA ILE A 115 2.13 -3.99 -3.05
C ILE A 115 1.38 -2.84 -2.37
N PRO A 116 1.59 -1.57 -2.76
CA PRO A 116 0.93 -0.45 -2.12
C PRO A 116 -0.58 -0.44 -2.41
N GLY A 117 -1.39 -0.61 -1.37
CA GLY A 117 -2.85 -0.38 -1.42
C GLY A 117 -3.71 -1.62 -1.21
N GLN A 118 -3.17 -2.83 -1.33
CA GLN A 118 -3.81 -4.02 -0.76
C GLN A 118 -3.61 -4.06 0.76
N PRO A 119 -4.62 -4.49 1.54
CA PRO A 119 -4.39 -5.25 2.76
C PRO A 119 -3.88 -6.65 2.38
N GLU A 120 -2.92 -7.20 3.13
CA GLU A 120 -2.74 -8.66 3.13
C GLU A 120 -4.08 -9.28 3.56
N ALA A 121 -4.66 -10.16 2.75
CA ALA A 121 -5.96 -10.81 3.02
C ALA A 121 -5.82 -11.92 4.08
N LEU A 122 -5.33 -11.52 5.26
CA LEU A 122 -4.83 -12.37 6.34
C LEU A 122 -5.17 -11.73 7.69
N ALA A 123 -6.33 -12.12 8.23
CA ALA A 123 -6.73 -11.88 9.62
C ALA A 123 -6.62 -10.41 10.11
N ALA A 124 -7.24 -9.49 9.37
CA ALA A 124 -7.69 -8.24 10.00
C ALA A 124 -8.65 -8.59 11.16
N ALA A 125 -8.47 -7.94 12.32
CA ALA A 125 -9.21 -8.27 13.53
C ALA A 125 -10.66 -7.76 13.51
N GLY A 126 -11.53 -8.45 12.78
CA GLY A 126 -12.91 -8.66 13.21
C GLY A 126 -12.96 -9.55 14.47
N ASP A 127 -14.16 -9.89 14.95
CA ASP A 127 -14.29 -10.83 16.07
C ASP A 127 -13.50 -12.12 15.80
N VAL A 128 -12.82 -12.63 16.83
CA VAL A 128 -11.72 -13.60 16.69
C VAL A 128 -12.12 -14.84 15.86
N CYS A 129 -13.41 -15.22 15.90
CA CYS A 129 -14.02 -16.24 15.05
C CYS A 129 -15.30 -15.76 14.34
N ALA A 130 -15.23 -14.64 13.60
CA ALA A 130 -16.28 -14.21 12.68
C ALA A 130 -16.22 -14.98 11.34
N PHE A 131 -17.38 -15.35 10.78
CA PHE A 131 -17.49 -15.96 9.45
C PHE A 131 -17.32 -14.93 8.34
N GLU A 132 -16.37 -15.18 7.44
CA GLU A 132 -16.19 -14.41 6.21
C GLU A 132 -16.83 -15.16 5.02
N ASP A 133 -17.79 -14.49 4.35
CA ASP A 133 -18.50 -15.00 3.18
C ASP A 133 -17.66 -14.81 1.89
N GLN A 134 -18.08 -15.47 0.80
CA GLN A 134 -17.51 -15.32 -0.54
C GLN A 134 -17.35 -13.86 -0.92
N ASN A 135 -16.18 -13.48 -1.45
CA ASN A 135 -15.94 -12.14 -1.96
C ASN A 135 -16.95 -11.86 -3.09
N GLN A 136 -17.84 -10.89 -2.84
CA GLN A 136 -18.98 -10.56 -3.69
C GLN A 136 -18.60 -9.91 -5.02
N GLU A 137 -17.37 -9.39 -5.13
CA GLU A 137 -16.80 -8.81 -6.35
C GLU A 137 -16.25 -9.90 -7.29
N LEU A 138 -16.07 -11.13 -6.78
CA LEU A 138 -15.50 -12.26 -7.51
C LEU A 138 -16.55 -13.35 -7.82
N PRO A 139 -16.41 -14.12 -8.92
CA PRO A 139 -17.41 -15.11 -9.31
C PRO A 139 -17.51 -16.26 -8.30
N GLY A 140 -18.64 -16.32 -7.58
CA GLY A 140 -18.95 -17.34 -6.57
C GLY A 140 -20.30 -18.05 -6.77
N ARG A 141 -20.74 -18.75 -5.73
CA ARG A 141 -22.00 -19.52 -5.61
C ARG A 141 -22.63 -19.27 -4.24
N ARG A 142 -23.29 -18.13 -4.06
CA ARG A 142 -23.92 -17.71 -2.80
C ARG A 142 -24.91 -18.78 -2.32
N GLY A 143 -24.82 -19.18 -1.05
CA GLY A 143 -25.65 -20.23 -0.44
C GLY A 143 -25.27 -21.68 -0.77
N GLU A 144 -24.48 -21.93 -1.84
CA GLU A 144 -23.97 -23.27 -2.16
C GLU A 144 -22.65 -23.52 -1.39
N PHE A 145 -22.71 -24.05 -0.16
CA PHE A 145 -21.52 -24.38 0.62
C PHE A 145 -20.72 -25.51 -0.06
N ALA A 146 -19.38 -25.39 -0.07
CA ALA A 146 -18.48 -26.35 -0.72
C ALA A 146 -18.80 -26.67 -2.20
N TRP A 147 -19.45 -25.75 -2.92
CA TRP A 147 -19.89 -25.88 -4.32
C TRP A 147 -18.85 -26.48 -5.27
N HIS A 148 -17.56 -26.21 -5.06
CA HIS A 148 -16.48 -26.68 -5.92
C HIS A 148 -16.39 -28.22 -6.04
N LEU A 149 -16.92 -28.98 -5.07
CA LEU A 149 -16.90 -30.46 -5.06
C LEU A 149 -17.91 -31.10 -6.03
N ASP A 150 -18.97 -30.38 -6.38
CA ASP A 150 -20.12 -30.86 -7.17
C ASP A 150 -19.71 -31.21 -8.62
N ASP A 151 -20.48 -32.11 -9.26
CA ASP A 151 -20.20 -32.64 -10.60
C ASP A 151 -20.27 -31.58 -11.72
N ARG A 152 -20.92 -30.44 -11.46
CA ARG A 152 -20.87 -29.23 -12.31
C ARG A 152 -19.49 -28.56 -12.30
N PHE A 153 -18.67 -28.86 -11.30
CA PHE A 153 -17.39 -28.20 -11.02
C PHE A 153 -16.21 -29.19 -11.06
N SER A 154 -15.69 -29.67 -9.93
CA SER A 154 -14.52 -30.57 -9.90
C SER A 154 -14.88 -32.06 -9.98
N GLN A 155 -16.15 -32.42 -9.75
CA GLN A 155 -16.62 -33.80 -9.58
C GLN A 155 -15.97 -34.57 -8.42
N LEU A 156 -15.32 -33.91 -7.46
CA LEU A 156 -14.67 -34.57 -6.32
C LEU A 156 -15.66 -35.32 -5.41
N ALA A 157 -16.91 -34.85 -5.32
CA ALA A 157 -17.97 -35.54 -4.61
C ALA A 157 -18.33 -36.89 -5.27
N GLY A 158 -18.69 -36.91 -6.56
CA GLY A 158 -18.94 -38.16 -7.28
C GLY A 158 -17.71 -39.09 -7.32
N ALA A 159 -16.51 -38.52 -7.43
CA ALA A 159 -15.26 -39.29 -7.46
C ALA A 159 -14.97 -40.07 -6.16
N ARG A 160 -15.12 -39.44 -5.00
CA ARG A 160 -14.89 -40.12 -3.71
C ARG A 160 -16.02 -41.10 -3.36
N ASP A 161 -17.25 -40.81 -3.78
CA ASP A 161 -18.39 -41.69 -3.57
C ASP A 161 -18.29 -42.96 -4.44
N LEU A 162 -17.71 -42.85 -5.65
CA LEU A 162 -17.35 -44.00 -6.51
C LEU A 162 -16.22 -44.86 -5.93
N VAL A 163 -15.27 -44.25 -5.20
CA VAL A 163 -14.17 -44.98 -4.52
C VAL A 163 -14.66 -45.78 -3.31
N GLY A 164 -15.69 -45.30 -2.60
CA GLY A 164 -16.31 -46.00 -1.48
C GLY A 164 -15.44 -46.06 -0.20
N SER A 165 -15.75 -47.00 0.71
CA SER A 165 -15.08 -47.14 2.01
C SER A 165 -13.93 -48.14 2.03
N ASP A 166 -13.97 -49.16 1.16
CA ASP A 166 -13.08 -50.33 1.22
C ASP A 166 -11.86 -50.16 0.30
N ALA A 167 -11.45 -48.90 0.13
CA ALA A 167 -10.47 -48.46 -0.85
C ALA A 167 -9.02 -48.78 -0.45
N ALA A 168 -8.13 -48.83 -1.45
CA ALA A 168 -6.71 -49.05 -1.22
C ALA A 168 -6.07 -47.94 -0.37
N ILE A 169 -5.05 -48.29 0.44
CA ILE A 169 -4.36 -47.36 1.34
C ILE A 169 -3.40 -46.46 0.56
N VAL A 170 -3.93 -45.37 0.02
CA VAL A 170 -3.15 -44.26 -0.53
C VAL A 170 -2.74 -43.29 0.59
N ARG A 171 -1.58 -42.66 0.42
CA ARG A 171 -1.03 -41.64 1.32
C ARG A 171 -0.69 -40.37 0.58
N VAL A 172 -1.14 -39.25 1.13
CA VAL A 172 -0.76 -37.90 0.69
C VAL A 172 0.14 -37.30 1.75
N ALA A 173 1.34 -36.87 1.36
CA ALA A 173 2.13 -35.98 2.19
C ALA A 173 1.68 -34.54 1.93
N HIS A 174 1.34 -33.84 2.99
CA HIS A 174 0.85 -32.47 2.96
C HIS A 174 1.99 -31.56 3.47
N LEU A 175 2.60 -30.82 2.55
CA LEU A 175 3.78 -29.98 2.78
C LEU A 175 3.33 -28.52 2.87
N ASP A 176 3.19 -28.00 4.10
CA ASP A 176 2.51 -26.72 4.35
C ASP A 176 2.95 -26.06 5.69
N THR A 177 2.19 -25.12 6.25
CA THR A 177 2.47 -24.44 7.55
C THR A 177 2.27 -25.32 8.77
N GLY A 178 1.67 -26.50 8.60
CA GLY A 178 1.27 -27.41 9.67
C GLY A 178 -0.23 -27.69 9.62
N TYR A 179 -0.82 -28.04 10.77
CA TYR A 179 -2.26 -28.23 10.92
C TYR A 179 -2.74 -27.89 12.33
N ASP A 180 -3.99 -27.43 12.43
CA ASP A 180 -4.74 -27.31 13.68
C ASP A 180 -5.19 -28.73 14.13
N PRO A 181 -4.82 -29.18 15.35
CA PRO A 181 -5.17 -30.51 15.84
C PRO A 181 -6.62 -30.64 16.35
N ASP A 182 -7.30 -29.51 16.62
CA ASP A 182 -8.56 -29.43 17.35
C ASP A 182 -9.73 -28.90 16.48
N HIS A 183 -9.44 -28.43 15.26
CA HIS A 183 -10.43 -27.99 14.27
C HIS A 183 -11.29 -29.15 13.73
N GLN A 184 -12.62 -28.98 13.70
CA GLN A 184 -13.60 -30.03 13.39
C GLN A 184 -13.40 -30.68 12.01
N THR A 185 -12.83 -29.96 11.04
CA THR A 185 -12.55 -30.49 9.70
C THR A 185 -11.40 -31.49 9.66
N LEU A 186 -10.61 -31.66 10.73
CA LEU A 186 -9.45 -32.56 10.71
C LEU A 186 -9.87 -34.03 10.53
N PRO A 187 -9.34 -34.78 9.53
CA PRO A 187 -9.61 -36.21 9.37
C PRO A 187 -8.87 -37.04 10.44
N SER A 188 -9.37 -36.98 11.67
CA SER A 188 -8.72 -37.51 12.88
C SER A 188 -8.41 -39.02 12.83
N ASP A 189 -9.21 -39.81 12.12
CA ASP A 189 -8.96 -41.24 11.93
C ASP A 189 -7.90 -41.57 10.86
N PHE A 190 -7.55 -40.61 10.00
CA PHE A 190 -6.67 -40.80 8.83
C PHE A 190 -5.36 -40.00 8.90
N ILE A 191 -5.24 -39.05 9.82
CA ILE A 191 -4.04 -38.24 10.06
C ILE A 191 -2.92 -39.07 10.74
N GLU A 192 -1.81 -39.31 10.03
CA GLU A 192 -0.72 -40.19 10.45
C GLU A 192 0.23 -39.47 11.44
N LYS A 193 -0.24 -39.14 12.64
CA LYS A 193 0.52 -38.39 13.67
C LYS A 193 1.87 -39.05 14.07
N ARG A 194 2.10 -40.31 13.73
CA ARG A 194 3.38 -41.04 13.92
C ARG A 194 4.38 -40.92 12.76
N LEU A 195 3.96 -40.35 11.65
CA LEU A 195 4.77 -40.05 10.46
C LEU A 195 4.84 -38.53 10.21
N GLN A 196 4.25 -37.71 11.08
CA GLN A 196 4.32 -36.26 10.96
C GLN A 196 5.76 -35.78 11.18
N ARG A 197 6.16 -34.69 10.53
CA ARG A 197 7.52 -34.16 10.63
C ARG A 197 7.55 -32.65 10.50
N ASN A 198 8.43 -32.00 11.25
CA ASN A 198 8.63 -30.56 11.19
C ASN A 198 10.08 -30.26 10.77
N PHE A 199 10.24 -29.31 9.84
CA PHE A 199 11.51 -28.84 9.32
C PHE A 199 11.75 -27.34 9.55
N ILE A 200 10.98 -26.73 10.45
CA ILE A 200 11.24 -25.40 11.01
C ILE A 200 12.23 -25.54 12.17
N ASP A 201 13.34 -24.79 12.09
CA ASP A 201 14.38 -24.80 13.10
C ASP A 201 13.90 -24.12 14.40
N GLY A 202 14.29 -24.70 15.55
CA GLY A 202 13.88 -24.26 16.89
C GLY A 202 12.63 -24.96 17.44
N ASP A 203 11.77 -25.50 16.58
CA ASP A 203 10.57 -26.26 16.97
C ASP A 203 10.86 -27.77 17.17
N SER A 204 9.90 -28.51 17.73
CA SER A 204 10.01 -29.97 17.89
C SER A 204 9.94 -30.69 16.53
N PRO A 205 10.96 -31.47 16.14
CA PRO A 205 11.04 -32.07 14.80
C PRO A 205 10.02 -33.18 14.55
N ASP A 206 9.42 -33.76 15.60
CA ASP A 206 8.35 -34.77 15.50
C ASP A 206 6.93 -34.16 15.66
N ASP A 207 6.81 -32.82 15.64
CA ASP A 207 5.53 -32.12 15.81
C ASP A 207 5.21 -31.13 14.68
N ALA A 208 4.38 -31.57 13.74
CA ALA A 208 3.99 -30.80 12.56
C ALA A 208 2.71 -29.96 12.76
N ARG A 209 2.26 -29.77 14.01
CA ARG A 209 1.16 -28.85 14.31
C ARG A 209 1.55 -27.42 13.95
N ASP A 210 0.57 -26.65 13.50
CA ASP A 210 0.72 -25.21 13.34
C ASP A 210 0.58 -24.56 14.74
N PRO A 211 1.56 -23.74 15.19
CA PRO A 211 1.53 -23.16 16.53
C PRO A 211 0.57 -21.97 16.68
N GLY A 212 -0.14 -21.56 15.62
CA GLY A 212 -1.06 -20.41 15.68
C GLY A 212 -0.35 -19.06 15.81
N ASN A 213 0.94 -18.99 15.47
CA ASN A 213 1.80 -17.82 15.67
C ASN A 213 1.41 -16.64 14.76
N THR A 214 0.49 -15.80 15.21
CA THR A 214 0.06 -14.57 14.52
C THR A 214 1.19 -13.53 14.39
N GLY A 215 1.20 -12.80 13.27
CA GLY A 215 2.12 -11.69 12.99
C GLY A 215 2.18 -11.35 11.50
N PRO A 216 2.69 -10.18 11.10
CA PRO A 216 2.84 -9.83 9.68
C PRO A 216 3.74 -10.84 8.95
N LEU A 217 3.41 -11.14 7.68
CA LEU A 217 4.00 -12.22 6.87
C LEU A 217 3.88 -13.65 7.45
N ARG A 218 3.12 -13.86 8.53
CA ARG A 218 2.77 -15.20 9.04
C ARG A 218 1.36 -15.57 8.62
N ASN A 219 1.19 -16.79 8.11
CA ASN A 219 -0.10 -17.31 7.64
C ASN A 219 -0.47 -18.55 8.47
N PRO A 220 -0.60 -18.43 9.82
CA PRO A 220 -0.99 -19.56 10.64
C PRO A 220 -2.34 -20.10 10.14
N GLY A 221 -2.46 -21.42 10.06
CA GLY A 221 -3.69 -22.08 9.60
C GLY A 221 -3.85 -22.22 8.09
N HIS A 222 -2.95 -21.68 7.26
CA HIS A 222 -2.98 -21.94 5.82
C HIS A 222 -2.97 -23.46 5.53
N GLY A 223 -2.10 -24.22 6.23
CA GLY A 223 -2.09 -25.67 6.15
C GLY A 223 -3.38 -26.34 6.67
N THR A 224 -4.05 -25.77 7.67
CA THR A 224 -5.36 -26.25 8.14
C THR A 224 -6.42 -26.13 7.03
N ALA A 225 -6.45 -25.01 6.30
CA ALA A 225 -7.39 -24.79 5.22
C ALA A 225 -7.11 -25.65 3.98
N THR A 226 -5.85 -25.77 3.55
CA THR A 226 -5.49 -26.62 2.40
C THR A 226 -5.68 -28.10 2.73
N LEU A 227 -5.47 -28.53 3.98
CA LEU A 227 -5.82 -29.86 4.47
C LEU A 227 -7.34 -30.10 4.48
N ALA A 228 -8.13 -29.10 4.88
CA ALA A 228 -9.59 -29.20 4.86
C ALA A 228 -10.14 -29.42 3.43
N LEU A 229 -9.58 -28.73 2.43
CA LEU A 229 -9.91 -28.95 1.01
C LEU A 229 -9.39 -30.31 0.48
N LEU A 230 -8.23 -30.77 0.94
CA LEU A 230 -7.62 -32.04 0.50
C LEU A 230 -8.41 -33.25 1.03
N ALA A 231 -8.59 -33.30 2.36
CA ALA A 231 -9.04 -34.49 3.07
C ALA A 231 -9.92 -34.16 4.31
N GLY A 232 -10.48 -32.95 4.39
CA GLY A 232 -11.35 -32.56 5.49
C GLY A 232 -12.50 -33.55 5.73
N GLY A 233 -12.73 -33.88 7.01
CA GLY A 233 -13.72 -34.85 7.46
C GLY A 233 -15.17 -34.40 7.27
N ARG A 234 -16.09 -35.04 8.01
CA ARG A 234 -17.50 -34.61 8.03
C ARG A 234 -17.60 -33.34 8.86
N PHE A 235 -18.15 -32.29 8.27
CA PHE A 235 -18.33 -30.98 8.87
C PHE A 235 -19.79 -30.56 8.77
N GLN A 236 -20.27 -29.82 9.77
CA GLN A 236 -21.64 -29.30 9.83
C GLN A 236 -21.61 -27.79 9.99
N PHE A 237 -22.28 -27.07 9.10
CA PHE A 237 -22.38 -25.61 9.14
C PHE A 237 -23.81 -25.17 8.84
N ASN A 238 -24.34 -24.29 9.69
CA ASN A 238 -25.72 -23.84 9.62
C ASN A 238 -25.80 -22.37 10.07
N GLY A 239 -25.37 -21.46 9.20
CA GLY A 239 -25.15 -20.05 9.50
C GLY A 239 -24.91 -19.23 8.24
N ALA A 240 -25.02 -17.89 8.35
CA ALA A 240 -24.78 -16.95 7.25
C ALA A 240 -25.53 -17.24 5.91
N GLY A 241 -26.68 -17.94 5.97
CA GLY A 241 -27.44 -18.35 4.78
C GLY A 241 -26.97 -19.65 4.11
N TYR A 242 -25.94 -20.31 4.65
CA TYR A 242 -25.47 -21.62 4.23
C TYR A 242 -26.02 -22.74 5.13
N HIS A 243 -26.24 -23.91 4.51
CA HIS A 243 -26.54 -25.15 5.20
C HIS A 243 -25.70 -26.28 4.61
N PHE A 244 -24.92 -26.96 5.44
CA PHE A 244 -24.04 -28.06 5.05
C PHE A 244 -23.96 -29.12 6.15
N ASP A 245 -24.07 -30.38 5.74
CA ASP A 245 -23.75 -31.55 6.57
C ASP A 245 -23.14 -32.62 5.65
N GLY A 246 -21.81 -32.67 5.59
CA GLY A 246 -21.14 -33.48 4.57
C GLY A 246 -19.62 -33.54 4.73
N LEU A 247 -18.99 -34.34 3.88
CA LEU A 247 -17.53 -34.45 3.80
C LEU A 247 -16.95 -33.23 3.06
N LEU A 248 -16.01 -32.51 3.68
CA LEU A 248 -15.48 -31.26 3.14
C LEU A 248 -14.31 -31.46 2.16
N GLY A 249 -13.43 -32.44 2.40
CA GLY A 249 -12.26 -32.68 1.57
C GLY A 249 -12.56 -33.49 0.31
N GLY A 250 -11.78 -33.27 -0.74
CA GLY A 250 -11.88 -34.04 -1.98
C GLY A 250 -11.64 -35.54 -1.78
N ALA A 251 -10.70 -35.94 -0.92
CA ALA A 251 -10.35 -37.34 -0.68
C ALA A 251 -10.22 -37.66 0.84
N PRO A 252 -11.33 -37.65 1.61
CA PRO A 252 -11.30 -37.60 3.09
C PRO A 252 -10.87 -38.88 3.80
N GLN A 253 -10.68 -39.98 3.05
CA GLN A 253 -10.24 -41.28 3.58
C GLN A 253 -8.76 -41.58 3.27
N VAL A 254 -8.03 -40.69 2.60
CA VAL A 254 -6.61 -40.89 2.32
C VAL A 254 -5.81 -40.70 3.61
N ARG A 255 -4.76 -41.50 3.80
CA ARG A 255 -3.88 -41.35 4.96
C ARG A 255 -3.02 -40.10 4.76
N VAL A 256 -3.22 -39.06 5.57
CA VAL A 256 -2.46 -37.81 5.45
C VAL A 256 -1.22 -37.86 6.33
N VAL A 257 -0.07 -37.48 5.78
CA VAL A 257 1.20 -37.30 6.49
C VAL A 257 1.53 -35.81 6.54
N PRO A 258 1.34 -35.11 7.68
CA PRO A 258 1.67 -33.69 7.79
C PRO A 258 3.17 -33.46 7.84
N VAL A 259 3.68 -32.59 6.97
CA VAL A 259 5.10 -32.23 6.89
C VAL A 259 5.20 -30.71 6.92
N ARG A 260 5.49 -30.14 8.08
CA ARG A 260 5.59 -28.68 8.26
C ARG A 260 6.92 -28.19 7.69
N VAL A 261 6.84 -27.36 6.64
CA VAL A 261 8.01 -26.83 5.89
C VAL A 261 8.11 -25.31 5.87
N GLY A 262 7.03 -24.61 6.23
CA GLY A 262 7.00 -23.14 6.36
C GLY A 262 6.36 -22.68 7.68
N ASN A 263 6.62 -21.43 8.06
CA ASN A 263 5.80 -20.68 9.03
C ASN A 263 4.70 -19.84 8.33
N SER A 264 4.85 -19.65 7.02
CA SER A 264 3.84 -19.13 6.10
C SER A 264 4.22 -19.53 4.67
N VAL A 265 3.37 -19.21 3.70
CA VAL A 265 3.67 -19.44 2.27
C VAL A 265 4.81 -18.55 1.74
N VAL A 266 5.27 -17.57 2.53
CA VAL A 266 6.42 -16.69 2.25
C VAL A 266 7.51 -16.74 3.36
N GLN A 267 7.41 -17.70 4.28
CA GLN A 267 8.40 -17.95 5.35
C GLN A 267 8.77 -19.43 5.37
N LEU A 268 9.38 -19.87 4.27
CA LEU A 268 9.98 -21.20 4.08
C LEU A 268 11.42 -21.04 3.56
N THR A 269 12.23 -22.07 3.70
CA THR A 269 13.64 -22.07 3.28
C THR A 269 13.86 -23.08 2.16
N THR A 270 14.92 -22.90 1.37
CA THR A 270 15.32 -23.89 0.38
C THR A 270 15.59 -25.26 1.05
N SER A 271 16.22 -25.27 2.22
CA SER A 271 16.54 -26.47 2.98
C SER A 271 15.35 -27.16 3.64
N SER A 272 14.30 -26.44 4.05
CA SER A 272 13.13 -27.05 4.72
C SER A 272 12.26 -27.82 3.73
N VAL A 273 12.02 -27.26 2.55
CA VAL A 273 11.28 -27.93 1.46
C VAL A 273 12.07 -29.11 0.89
N ALA A 274 13.39 -28.97 0.69
CA ALA A 274 14.24 -30.07 0.26
C ALA A 274 14.19 -31.26 1.25
N ARG A 275 14.31 -30.98 2.56
CA ARG A 275 14.13 -31.98 3.63
C ARG A 275 12.72 -32.59 3.63
N GLY A 276 11.69 -31.76 3.43
CA GLY A 276 10.29 -32.18 3.30
C GLY A 276 10.05 -33.21 2.20
N ILE A 277 10.46 -32.89 0.97
CA ILE A 277 10.32 -33.79 -0.19
C ILE A 277 11.09 -35.09 0.06
N GLN A 278 12.34 -35.01 0.51
CA GLN A 278 13.19 -36.16 0.76
C GLN A 278 12.67 -37.08 1.87
N TYR A 279 12.04 -36.53 2.90
CA TYR A 279 11.36 -37.33 3.92
C TYR A 279 10.25 -38.21 3.32
N THR A 280 9.50 -37.73 2.34
CA THR A 280 8.50 -38.57 1.63
C THR A 280 9.15 -39.69 0.81
N VAL A 281 10.31 -39.43 0.18
CA VAL A 281 11.09 -40.43 -0.56
C VAL A 281 11.58 -41.52 0.41
N GLN A 282 12.11 -41.11 1.56
CA GLN A 282 12.55 -42.00 2.64
C GLN A 282 11.40 -42.87 3.17
N LEU A 283 10.21 -42.29 3.40
CA LEU A 283 9.01 -43.05 3.79
C LEU A 283 8.59 -44.07 2.71
N SER A 284 8.79 -43.75 1.43
CA SER A 284 8.50 -44.60 0.27
C SER A 284 9.48 -45.75 0.02
N THR A 285 10.60 -45.81 0.74
CA THR A 285 11.47 -46.99 0.78
C THR A 285 10.78 -48.23 1.40
N LYS A 286 9.76 -48.03 2.25
CA LYS A 286 9.08 -49.10 3.00
C LYS A 286 7.60 -49.16 2.63
N LYS A 287 7.12 -50.31 2.12
CA LYS A 287 5.72 -50.49 1.64
C LYS A 287 4.66 -50.03 2.66
N ARG A 288 4.89 -50.21 3.97
CA ARG A 288 3.92 -49.82 5.02
C ARG A 288 3.74 -48.31 5.17
N THR A 289 4.79 -47.52 4.92
CA THR A 289 4.81 -46.05 5.13
C THR A 289 4.79 -45.25 3.84
N ARG A 290 4.76 -45.92 2.68
CA ARG A 290 4.84 -45.30 1.35
C ARG A 290 3.90 -44.11 1.19
N VAL A 291 4.46 -42.98 0.78
CA VAL A 291 3.76 -41.80 0.28
C VAL A 291 3.55 -41.98 -1.22
N HIS A 292 2.40 -41.51 -1.72
CA HIS A 292 1.99 -41.70 -3.10
C HIS A 292 1.72 -40.37 -3.81
N VAL A 293 1.25 -39.35 -3.08
CA VAL A 293 1.04 -37.99 -3.58
C VAL A 293 1.73 -37.00 -2.64
N ILE A 294 2.27 -35.90 -3.17
CA ILE A 294 2.65 -34.69 -2.43
C ILE A 294 1.66 -33.59 -2.83
N SER A 295 1.12 -32.88 -1.84
CA SER A 295 0.39 -31.62 -2.01
C SER A 295 1.18 -30.51 -1.32
N MET A 296 1.62 -29.50 -2.05
CA MET A 296 2.33 -28.33 -1.51
C MET A 296 1.72 -27.03 -2.05
N SER A 297 0.93 -26.34 -1.21
CA SER A 297 0.26 -25.08 -1.56
C SER A 297 1.18 -23.86 -1.34
N MET A 298 2.43 -23.98 -1.76
CA MET A 298 3.52 -23.02 -1.52
C MET A 298 4.47 -22.97 -2.72
N GLY A 299 5.23 -21.88 -2.86
CA GLY A 299 6.19 -21.66 -3.94
C GLY A 299 7.50 -21.02 -3.49
N GLY A 300 8.51 -21.02 -4.37
CA GLY A 300 9.85 -20.50 -4.14
C GLY A 300 10.61 -20.28 -5.46
N VAL A 301 11.82 -19.72 -5.39
CA VAL A 301 12.72 -19.61 -6.55
C VAL A 301 13.37 -20.95 -6.89
N ALA A 302 13.92 -21.04 -8.11
CA ALA A 302 14.66 -22.20 -8.56
C ALA A 302 15.80 -22.61 -7.60
N SER A 303 15.91 -23.92 -7.33
CA SER A 303 16.95 -24.53 -6.50
C SER A 303 17.33 -25.88 -7.10
N GLN A 304 18.62 -26.17 -7.22
CA GLN A 304 19.09 -27.48 -7.67
C GLN A 304 18.92 -28.54 -6.59
N ALA A 305 18.93 -28.18 -5.29
CA ALA A 305 18.52 -29.09 -4.23
C ALA A 305 17.04 -29.49 -4.37
N TRP A 306 16.16 -28.56 -4.76
CA TRP A 306 14.76 -28.85 -5.07
C TRP A 306 14.63 -29.70 -6.33
N ALA A 307 15.37 -29.40 -7.40
CA ALA A 307 15.38 -30.22 -8.61
C ALA A 307 15.83 -31.66 -8.33
N ASP A 308 16.95 -31.85 -7.61
CA ASP A 308 17.47 -33.16 -7.21
C ASP A 308 16.47 -33.93 -6.31
N ALA A 309 15.71 -33.24 -5.45
CA ALA A 309 14.68 -33.85 -4.61
C ALA A 309 13.39 -34.20 -5.36
N VAL A 310 12.89 -33.31 -6.23
CA VAL A 310 11.76 -33.54 -7.15
C VAL A 310 12.07 -34.70 -8.10
N ASN A 311 13.31 -34.75 -8.61
CA ASN A 311 13.78 -35.87 -9.42
C ASN A 311 13.65 -37.19 -8.65
N GLN A 312 14.11 -37.27 -7.39
CA GLN A 312 13.99 -38.49 -6.58
C GLN A 312 12.53 -38.84 -6.21
N ALA A 313 11.66 -37.86 -5.94
CA ALA A 313 10.23 -38.10 -5.71
C ALA A 313 9.54 -38.73 -6.92
N TYR A 314 9.85 -38.22 -8.12
CA TYR A 314 9.36 -38.77 -9.39
C TYR A 314 9.87 -40.21 -9.63
N GLU A 315 11.18 -40.46 -9.45
CA GLU A 315 11.74 -41.83 -9.60
C GLU A 315 11.18 -42.81 -8.55
N ALA A 316 10.80 -42.34 -7.36
CA ALA A 316 10.12 -43.12 -6.33
C ALA A 316 8.64 -43.41 -6.65
N GLY A 317 8.08 -42.77 -7.68
CA GLY A 317 6.70 -42.93 -8.14
C GLY A 317 5.68 -42.09 -7.36
N ILE A 318 6.11 -40.94 -6.84
CA ILE A 318 5.28 -40.01 -6.07
C ILE A 318 4.73 -38.93 -7.02
N ILE A 319 3.41 -38.74 -7.03
CA ILE A 319 2.75 -37.68 -7.82
C ILE A 319 2.91 -36.37 -7.04
N TYR A 320 3.63 -35.40 -7.58
CA TYR A 320 3.80 -34.09 -6.95
C TYR A 320 2.82 -33.09 -7.58
N VAL A 321 1.93 -32.51 -6.77
CA VAL A 321 1.10 -31.35 -7.12
C VAL A 321 1.54 -30.13 -6.30
N ALA A 322 1.77 -29.00 -6.96
CA ALA A 322 2.17 -27.76 -6.30
C ALA A 322 1.44 -26.53 -6.86
N ALA A 323 1.25 -25.51 -6.04
CA ALA A 323 0.62 -24.25 -6.43
C ALA A 323 1.41 -23.56 -7.55
N ALA A 324 0.73 -23.08 -8.60
CA ALA A 324 1.37 -22.34 -9.68
C ALA A 324 2.00 -21.00 -9.22
N GLY A 325 1.59 -20.47 -8.07
CA GLY A 325 1.91 -19.14 -7.58
C GLY A 325 0.71 -18.20 -7.66
N ASN A 326 0.80 -17.05 -7.00
CA ASN A 326 -0.18 -15.97 -7.10
C ASN A 326 0.54 -14.65 -7.38
N ASN A 327 -0.19 -13.75 -8.03
CA ASN A 327 0.23 -12.39 -8.33
C ASN A 327 -0.96 -11.45 -8.13
N PHE A 328 -0.71 -10.15 -8.22
CA PHE A 328 -1.73 -9.13 -8.09
C PHE A 328 -1.80 -8.29 -9.35
N SER A 329 -3.02 -7.93 -9.74
CA SER A 329 -3.35 -7.15 -10.93
C SER A 329 -2.78 -5.71 -10.83
N ALA A 330 -1.75 -5.44 -11.62
CA ALA A 330 -1.10 -4.14 -11.76
C ALA A 330 -1.31 -3.61 -13.19
N GLY A 331 -2.57 -3.32 -13.54
CA GLY A 331 -2.98 -3.02 -14.90
C GLY A 331 -2.85 -4.25 -15.80
N PHE A 332 -2.14 -4.13 -16.93
CA PHE A 332 -1.93 -5.24 -17.88
C PHE A 332 -0.98 -6.35 -17.39
N PHE A 333 -0.32 -6.17 -16.23
CA PHE A 333 0.73 -7.07 -15.73
C PHE A 333 0.42 -7.61 -14.33
N GLY A 334 1.06 -8.73 -13.98
CA GLY A 334 0.91 -9.41 -12.69
C GLY A 334 2.20 -9.35 -11.86
N VAL A 335 2.09 -8.91 -10.60
CA VAL A 335 3.22 -8.65 -9.69
C VAL A 335 3.20 -9.66 -8.51
N PRO A 336 4.34 -10.27 -8.09
CA PRO A 336 5.72 -10.02 -8.53
C PRO A 336 6.02 -10.55 -9.94
N THR A 337 5.43 -11.68 -10.30
CA THR A 337 5.43 -12.24 -11.66
C THR A 337 4.14 -13.02 -11.84
N HIS A 338 3.57 -13.00 -13.05
CA HIS A 338 2.46 -13.87 -13.41
C HIS A 338 2.91 -15.30 -13.75
N GLN A 339 4.21 -15.56 -13.96
CA GLN A 339 4.71 -16.87 -14.39
C GLN A 339 4.65 -17.94 -13.30
N ILE A 340 4.62 -19.21 -13.69
CA ILE A 340 4.65 -20.35 -12.77
C ILE A 340 5.96 -20.37 -11.97
N VAL A 341 5.83 -20.50 -10.65
CA VAL A 341 6.94 -20.54 -9.67
C VAL A 341 7.43 -21.97 -9.41
N TYR A 342 8.57 -22.14 -8.74
CA TYR A 342 9.05 -23.47 -8.35
C TYR A 342 8.41 -23.91 -7.02
N PRO A 343 8.22 -25.22 -6.75
CA PRO A 343 8.58 -26.37 -7.59
C PRO A 343 7.58 -26.65 -8.73
N ALA A 344 6.44 -25.94 -8.82
CA ALA A 344 5.40 -26.19 -9.82
C ALA A 344 5.89 -26.08 -11.28
N ARG A 345 6.90 -25.24 -11.55
CA ARG A 345 7.52 -25.07 -12.88
C ARG A 345 8.34 -26.29 -13.35
N PHE A 346 8.78 -27.18 -12.44
CA PHE A 346 9.48 -28.40 -12.84
C PHE A 346 8.53 -29.34 -13.59
N ARG A 347 8.95 -29.88 -14.74
CA ARG A 347 8.11 -30.74 -15.60
C ARG A 347 7.71 -32.06 -14.95
N ARG A 348 8.42 -32.50 -13.92
CA ARG A 348 8.08 -33.65 -13.08
C ARG A 348 6.94 -33.37 -12.08
N VAL A 349 6.61 -32.10 -11.83
CA VAL A 349 5.51 -31.64 -10.96
C VAL A 349 4.27 -31.30 -11.80
N ILE A 350 3.08 -31.39 -11.20
CA ILE A 350 1.82 -30.90 -11.77
C ILE A 350 1.55 -29.51 -11.18
N ALA A 351 1.50 -28.50 -12.04
CA ALA A 351 1.21 -27.12 -11.62
C ALA A 351 -0.30 -26.91 -11.47
N ALA A 352 -0.72 -26.45 -10.29
CA ALA A 352 -2.11 -26.14 -9.99
C ALA A 352 -2.43 -24.68 -10.31
N CYS A 353 -3.10 -24.44 -11.44
CA CYS A 353 -3.63 -23.13 -11.83
C CYS A 353 -5.06 -22.91 -11.27
N GLY A 354 -5.55 -21.67 -11.32
CA GLY A 354 -6.86 -21.31 -10.79
C GLY A 354 -7.96 -21.14 -11.84
N VAL A 355 -9.20 -21.47 -11.48
CA VAL A 355 -10.41 -21.22 -12.30
C VAL A 355 -11.59 -20.81 -11.42
N MET A 356 -12.29 -19.75 -11.79
CA MET A 356 -13.36 -19.16 -10.99
C MET A 356 -14.71 -19.89 -11.18
N ALA A 357 -15.71 -19.62 -10.32
CA ALA A 357 -17.02 -20.30 -10.37
C ALA A 357 -17.83 -20.05 -11.68
N ASN A 358 -17.40 -19.11 -12.52
CA ASN A 358 -17.93 -18.85 -13.86
C ASN A 358 -17.16 -19.57 -15.00
N ARG A 359 -16.20 -20.44 -14.67
CA ARG A 359 -15.35 -21.19 -15.62
C ARG A 359 -14.46 -20.31 -16.52
N LYS A 360 -14.10 -19.10 -16.05
CA LYS A 360 -12.95 -18.32 -16.54
C LYS A 360 -11.69 -18.62 -15.70
N PRO A 361 -10.47 -18.38 -16.23
CA PRO A 361 -9.25 -18.47 -15.42
C PRO A 361 -9.31 -17.51 -14.22
N TYR A 362 -8.60 -17.83 -13.14
CA TYR A 362 -8.43 -16.91 -12.00
C TYR A 362 -7.36 -15.85 -12.35
N TYR A 363 -7.69 -14.97 -13.28
CA TYR A 363 -6.87 -13.90 -13.86
C TYR A 363 -7.80 -12.87 -14.52
N ASP A 364 -7.29 -11.70 -14.91
CA ASP A 364 -8.06 -10.63 -15.58
C ASP A 364 -9.06 -9.98 -14.60
N LEU A 365 -8.53 -9.56 -13.44
CA LEU A 365 -9.27 -9.00 -12.30
C LEU A 365 -8.93 -7.51 -12.05
N SER A 366 -9.84 -6.78 -11.40
CA SER A 366 -9.70 -5.36 -11.02
C SER A 366 -8.39 -5.06 -10.27
N PHE A 367 -7.84 -3.86 -10.42
CA PHE A 367 -6.52 -3.48 -9.87
C PHE A 367 -6.40 -3.78 -8.38
N GLY A 368 -5.26 -4.34 -7.97
CA GLY A 368 -5.03 -4.69 -6.57
C GLY A 368 -5.89 -5.86 -6.09
N THR A 369 -6.13 -6.86 -6.95
CA THR A 369 -6.81 -8.12 -6.61
C THR A 369 -5.85 -9.30 -6.79
N MET A 370 -5.89 -10.28 -5.88
CA MET A 370 -5.12 -11.51 -6.03
C MET A 370 -5.65 -12.34 -7.21
N GLN A 371 -4.74 -12.80 -8.06
CA GLN A 371 -4.99 -13.70 -9.19
C GLN A 371 -3.92 -14.79 -9.26
N GLY A 372 -4.21 -15.89 -9.94
CA GLY A 372 -3.33 -17.05 -10.07
C GLY A 372 -2.28 -16.91 -11.17
N ASN A 373 -1.15 -17.58 -10.99
CA ASN A 373 -0.06 -17.60 -11.97
C ASN A 373 -0.31 -18.59 -13.12
N TRP A 374 0.22 -18.24 -14.29
CA TRP A 374 0.15 -18.98 -15.55
C TRP A 374 1.29 -18.53 -16.48
N GLY A 375 1.72 -19.43 -17.35
CA GLY A 375 2.84 -19.21 -18.26
C GLY A 375 4.20 -19.51 -17.63
N PRO A 376 5.29 -19.52 -18.41
CA PRO A 376 5.30 -19.41 -19.88
C PRO A 376 4.64 -20.63 -20.55
N ARG A 377 4.44 -20.55 -21.86
CA ARG A 377 3.64 -21.52 -22.62
C ARG A 377 4.16 -22.96 -22.52
N SER A 378 5.48 -23.12 -22.41
CA SER A 378 6.17 -24.37 -22.13
C SER A 378 5.72 -25.02 -20.80
N SER A 379 5.77 -24.28 -19.70
CA SER A 379 5.37 -24.73 -18.36
C SER A 379 3.89 -25.10 -18.26
N MET A 380 3.02 -24.47 -19.06
CA MET A 380 1.59 -24.81 -19.09
C MET A 380 1.31 -26.25 -19.58
N ALA A 381 2.28 -26.94 -20.20
CA ALA A 381 2.13 -28.34 -20.60
C ALA A 381 1.92 -29.30 -19.41
N THR A 382 2.41 -28.96 -18.22
CA THR A 382 2.23 -29.74 -16.98
C THR A 382 1.25 -29.11 -16.00
N ALA A 383 0.53 -28.06 -16.42
CA ALA A 383 -0.47 -27.39 -15.62
C ALA A 383 -1.89 -27.96 -15.82
N ILE A 384 -2.74 -27.83 -14.79
CA ILE A 384 -4.19 -28.08 -14.82
C ILE A 384 -4.86 -27.13 -13.82
N SER A 385 -6.09 -26.66 -14.11
CA SER A 385 -6.81 -25.74 -13.22
C SER A 385 -7.84 -26.41 -12.32
N ALA A 386 -7.92 -25.97 -11.07
CA ALA A 386 -9.00 -26.31 -10.13
C ALA A 386 -9.52 -25.06 -9.39
N TYR A 387 -10.63 -25.18 -8.69
CA TYR A 387 -11.51 -24.03 -8.44
C TYR A 387 -11.02 -23.09 -7.35
N THR A 388 -10.99 -21.80 -7.66
CA THR A 388 -10.60 -20.67 -6.79
C THR A 388 -10.99 -19.35 -7.47
N PRO A 389 -11.41 -18.30 -6.74
CA PRO A 389 -11.51 -18.18 -5.29
C PRO A 389 -12.90 -18.59 -4.80
N ASN A 390 -13.32 -18.07 -3.64
CA ASN A 390 -14.65 -18.26 -3.05
C ASN A 390 -14.97 -19.73 -2.68
N VAL A 391 -13.96 -20.51 -2.30
CA VAL A 391 -14.10 -21.89 -1.81
C VAL A 391 -13.97 -21.97 -0.27
N PRO A 392 -14.37 -23.08 0.38
CA PRO A 392 -14.28 -23.21 1.84
C PRO A 392 -12.85 -23.05 2.38
N TRP A 393 -12.69 -22.34 3.49
CA TRP A 393 -11.40 -22.05 4.10
C TRP A 393 -11.46 -22.20 5.63
N ALA A 394 -10.76 -23.19 6.19
CA ALA A 394 -10.83 -23.52 7.63
C ALA A 394 -9.94 -22.57 8.47
N ARG A 395 -10.49 -22.00 9.54
CA ARG A 395 -9.84 -20.94 10.34
C ARG A 395 -9.22 -21.50 11.62
N ILE A 396 -7.88 -21.50 11.69
CA ILE A 396 -7.11 -21.97 12.86
C ILE A 396 -7.53 -21.28 14.16
N GLY A 397 -7.60 -22.04 15.25
CA GLY A 397 -8.05 -21.55 16.56
C GLY A 397 -9.55 -21.26 16.66
N CYS A 398 -10.31 -21.47 15.58
CA CYS A 398 -11.76 -21.31 15.52
C CYS A 398 -12.40 -22.64 15.11
N ASN A 399 -12.41 -23.61 16.02
CA ASN A 399 -12.58 -25.04 15.72
C ASN A 399 -13.79 -25.42 14.84
N GLU A 400 -14.86 -24.63 14.89
CA GLU A 400 -16.13 -24.89 14.19
C GLU A 400 -16.32 -24.01 12.94
N LEU A 401 -15.29 -23.26 12.53
CA LEU A 401 -15.40 -22.16 11.57
C LEU A 401 -14.67 -22.42 10.26
N VAL A 402 -15.46 -22.53 9.20
CA VAL A 402 -14.98 -22.57 7.82
C VAL A 402 -15.61 -21.41 7.07
N ASN A 403 -14.79 -20.42 6.72
CA ASN A 403 -15.17 -19.31 5.84
C ASN A 403 -15.46 -19.81 4.41
N MET A 404 -15.97 -18.92 3.56
CA MET A 404 -16.18 -19.18 2.14
C MET A 404 -15.35 -18.26 1.21
N ASP A 405 -14.36 -17.55 1.74
CA ASP A 405 -13.50 -16.59 1.01
C ASP A 405 -12.24 -17.21 0.38
N GLY A 406 -12.01 -18.52 0.56
CA GLY A 406 -10.79 -19.24 0.18
C GLY A 406 -10.33 -18.98 -1.25
N ALA A 407 -9.08 -18.53 -1.38
CA ALA A 407 -8.52 -17.97 -2.61
C ALA A 407 -7.13 -18.56 -2.96
N GLY A 408 -6.50 -18.03 -4.01
CA GLY A 408 -5.17 -18.45 -4.44
C GLY A 408 -5.10 -19.82 -5.13
N THR A 409 -4.03 -20.06 -5.88
CA THR A 409 -3.68 -21.39 -6.40
C THR A 409 -3.41 -22.42 -5.29
N SER A 410 -3.17 -21.94 -4.06
CA SER A 410 -3.21 -22.72 -2.82
C SER A 410 -4.52 -23.48 -2.60
N SER A 411 -5.66 -22.92 -3.03
CA SER A 411 -6.99 -23.58 -2.96
C SER A 411 -7.20 -24.61 -4.07
N ALA A 412 -6.59 -24.42 -5.25
CA ALA A 412 -6.67 -25.34 -6.38
C ALA A 412 -5.81 -26.61 -6.19
N THR A 413 -4.61 -26.45 -5.60
CA THR A 413 -3.64 -27.52 -5.34
C THR A 413 -4.22 -28.76 -4.63
N PRO A 414 -4.91 -28.64 -3.47
CA PRO A 414 -5.43 -29.80 -2.75
C PRO A 414 -6.53 -30.56 -3.52
N GLN A 415 -7.32 -29.88 -4.37
CA GLN A 415 -8.33 -30.52 -5.22
C GLN A 415 -7.69 -31.47 -6.24
N ILE A 416 -6.59 -31.04 -6.86
CA ILE A 416 -5.85 -31.84 -7.86
C ILE A 416 -5.10 -32.99 -7.17
N ALA A 417 -4.53 -32.76 -5.99
CA ALA A 417 -3.90 -33.80 -5.17
C ALA A 417 -4.93 -34.85 -4.68
N ALA A 418 -6.15 -34.43 -4.32
CA ALA A 418 -7.25 -35.32 -3.99
C ALA A 418 -7.64 -36.21 -5.18
N ALA A 419 -7.85 -35.63 -6.37
CA ALA A 419 -8.18 -36.39 -7.57
C ALA A 419 -7.07 -37.39 -7.97
N ALA A 420 -5.80 -37.00 -7.84
CA ALA A 420 -4.66 -37.90 -8.02
C ALA A 420 -4.67 -39.08 -7.02
N ALA A 421 -5.03 -38.83 -5.77
CA ALA A 421 -5.14 -39.86 -4.75
C ALA A 421 -6.32 -40.82 -5.00
N LEU A 422 -7.50 -40.30 -5.34
CA LEU A 422 -8.67 -41.12 -5.69
C LEU A 422 -8.40 -42.02 -6.91
N TYR A 423 -7.71 -41.52 -7.94
CA TYR A 423 -7.30 -42.32 -9.09
C TYR A 423 -6.39 -43.49 -8.71
N LEU A 424 -5.45 -43.27 -7.79
CA LEU A 424 -4.59 -44.32 -7.23
C LEU A 424 -5.36 -45.31 -6.34
N GLN A 425 -6.52 -44.93 -5.79
CA GLN A 425 -7.37 -45.83 -5.01
C GLN A 425 -8.20 -46.75 -5.91
N VAL A 426 -8.83 -46.23 -6.97
CA VAL A 426 -9.58 -47.05 -7.96
C VAL A 426 -8.65 -48.03 -8.67
N HIS A 427 -7.54 -47.53 -9.21
CA HIS A 427 -6.65 -48.32 -10.08
C HIS A 427 -5.50 -49.00 -9.33
N ALA A 428 -5.66 -49.22 -8.03
CA ALA A 428 -4.61 -49.71 -7.15
C ALA A 428 -4.06 -51.09 -7.55
N GLU A 429 -4.93 -52.03 -7.94
CA GLU A 429 -4.52 -53.39 -8.31
C GLU A 429 -3.60 -53.39 -9.54
N GLU A 430 -3.87 -52.54 -10.52
CA GLU A 430 -3.06 -52.42 -11.73
C GLU A 430 -1.81 -51.58 -11.49
N LEU A 431 -1.94 -50.36 -10.96
CA LEU A 431 -0.82 -49.42 -10.81
C LEU A 431 0.24 -49.92 -9.83
N PHE A 432 -0.13 -50.69 -8.80
CA PHE A 432 0.83 -51.25 -7.82
C PHE A 432 1.27 -52.69 -8.13
N ASP A 433 0.81 -53.30 -9.23
CA ASP A 433 1.43 -54.52 -9.75
C ASP A 433 2.82 -54.20 -10.35
N ALA A 434 3.85 -54.82 -9.78
CA ALA A 434 5.24 -54.67 -10.23
C ALA A 434 5.53 -55.40 -11.55
N GLN A 435 4.65 -56.27 -12.04
CA GLN A 435 4.76 -56.89 -13.36
C GLN A 435 4.24 -55.96 -14.47
N ARG A 436 3.16 -55.19 -14.21
CA ARG A 436 2.66 -54.17 -15.12
C ARG A 436 3.43 -52.85 -15.03
N TYR A 437 3.66 -52.34 -13.82
CA TYR A 437 4.33 -51.04 -13.57
C TYR A 437 5.67 -51.26 -12.83
N PRO A 438 6.70 -51.81 -13.53
CA PRO A 438 7.97 -52.19 -12.92
C PRO A 438 8.82 -50.99 -12.47
N GLU A 439 8.76 -49.87 -13.20
CA GLU A 439 9.43 -48.63 -12.79
C GLU A 439 8.45 -47.67 -12.10
N PRO A 440 8.72 -47.15 -10.89
CA PRO A 440 7.71 -46.41 -10.14
C PRO A 440 7.21 -45.12 -10.79
N TRP A 441 8.05 -44.40 -11.54
CA TRP A 441 7.68 -43.18 -12.26
C TRP A 441 6.51 -43.38 -13.24
N MET A 442 6.31 -44.61 -13.75
CA MET A 442 5.20 -44.93 -14.66
C MET A 442 3.83 -44.63 -14.03
N ARG A 443 3.72 -44.70 -12.69
CA ARG A 443 2.51 -44.32 -11.94
C ARG A 443 2.22 -42.83 -12.06
N VAL A 444 3.26 -42.00 -12.03
CA VAL A 444 3.15 -40.53 -12.15
C VAL A 444 2.61 -40.16 -13.52
N GLU A 445 3.16 -40.76 -14.58
CA GLU A 445 2.68 -40.52 -15.95
C GLU A 445 1.28 -41.07 -16.20
N ALA A 446 0.91 -42.21 -15.61
CA ALA A 446 -0.44 -42.75 -15.72
C ALA A 446 -1.48 -41.81 -15.08
N VAL A 447 -1.24 -41.35 -13.85
CA VAL A 447 -2.13 -40.41 -13.14
C VAL A 447 -2.18 -39.06 -13.87
N ARG A 448 -1.03 -38.48 -14.22
CA ARG A 448 -0.96 -37.20 -14.94
C ARG A 448 -1.73 -37.27 -16.26
N ARG A 449 -1.55 -38.35 -17.02
CA ARG A 449 -2.27 -38.60 -18.28
C ARG A 449 -3.79 -38.73 -18.08
N ALA A 450 -4.25 -39.42 -17.03
CA ALA A 450 -5.68 -39.51 -16.74
C ALA A 450 -6.28 -38.13 -16.47
N LEU A 451 -5.71 -37.38 -15.52
CA LEU A 451 -6.16 -36.02 -15.17
C LEU A 451 -6.15 -35.07 -16.38
N PHE A 452 -5.12 -35.14 -17.24
CA PHE A 452 -5.00 -34.27 -18.42
C PHE A 452 -5.88 -34.70 -19.60
N LEU A 453 -6.36 -35.95 -19.62
CA LEU A 453 -7.30 -36.44 -20.64
C LEU A 453 -8.76 -36.20 -20.24
N SER A 454 -9.12 -36.31 -18.96
CA SER A 454 -10.47 -35.99 -18.47
C SER A 454 -10.75 -34.50 -18.36
N ALA A 455 -9.70 -33.67 -18.24
CA ALA A 455 -9.83 -32.23 -18.03
C ALA A 455 -10.71 -31.53 -19.09
N ASP A 456 -11.66 -30.72 -18.62
CA ASP A 456 -12.60 -29.99 -19.46
C ASP A 456 -11.91 -28.80 -20.13
N LYS A 457 -11.84 -28.87 -21.46
CA LYS A 457 -11.16 -27.91 -22.36
C LYS A 457 -12.13 -26.96 -23.07
N THR A 458 -13.42 -26.96 -22.68
CA THR A 458 -14.45 -26.07 -23.26
C THR A 458 -14.52 -24.70 -22.56
N ALA A 459 -13.94 -24.60 -21.36
CA ALA A 459 -13.83 -23.38 -20.57
C ALA A 459 -13.15 -22.23 -21.33
N ASP A 460 -13.46 -21.00 -20.94
CA ASP A 460 -12.97 -19.75 -21.57
C ASP A 460 -12.97 -19.77 -23.11
N ARG A 461 -14.06 -20.27 -23.72
CA ARG A 461 -14.24 -20.39 -25.18
C ARG A 461 -13.20 -21.30 -25.86
N GLY A 462 -12.61 -22.25 -25.11
CA GLY A 462 -11.57 -23.17 -25.60
C GLY A 462 -10.14 -22.64 -25.47
N ARG A 463 -9.91 -21.53 -24.75
CA ARG A 463 -8.56 -20.96 -24.55
C ARG A 463 -7.83 -21.66 -23.40
N SER A 464 -6.88 -22.53 -23.73
CA SER A 464 -6.09 -23.29 -22.75
C SER A 464 -4.90 -22.52 -22.14
N GLU A 465 -4.51 -21.37 -22.71
CA GLU A 465 -3.32 -20.60 -22.32
C GLU A 465 -3.16 -20.38 -20.81
N LYS A 466 -4.27 -20.05 -20.12
CA LYS A 466 -4.31 -19.76 -18.67
C LYS A 466 -4.90 -20.90 -17.83
N LEU A 467 -5.19 -22.05 -18.47
CA LEU A 467 -5.87 -23.21 -17.87
C LEU A 467 -5.06 -24.52 -18.01
N GLY A 468 -3.94 -24.48 -18.73
CA GLY A 468 -3.08 -25.63 -18.96
C GLY A 468 -3.81 -26.73 -19.74
N ASN A 469 -3.90 -27.92 -19.15
CA ASN A 469 -4.64 -29.03 -19.72
C ASN A 469 -6.16 -28.90 -19.57
N GLY A 470 -6.68 -27.88 -18.88
CA GLY A 470 -8.11 -27.62 -18.70
C GLY A 470 -8.54 -27.66 -17.24
N LEU A 471 -9.85 -27.76 -17.02
CA LEU A 471 -10.47 -27.80 -15.69
C LEU A 471 -10.47 -29.23 -15.16
N LEU A 472 -10.09 -29.42 -13.89
CA LEU A 472 -10.13 -30.72 -13.21
C LEU A 472 -11.52 -31.35 -13.29
N GLN A 473 -11.61 -32.58 -13.79
CA GLN A 473 -12.80 -33.44 -13.78
C GLN A 473 -12.41 -34.76 -13.10
N ALA A 474 -12.62 -34.85 -11.78
CA ALA A 474 -12.08 -35.92 -10.94
C ALA A 474 -12.77 -37.27 -11.20
N MET A 475 -14.10 -37.31 -11.29
CA MET A 475 -14.85 -38.55 -11.53
C MET A 475 -14.57 -39.09 -12.94
N THR A 476 -14.58 -38.23 -13.95
CA THR A 476 -14.20 -38.57 -15.33
C THR A 476 -12.72 -39.01 -15.43
N ALA A 477 -11.81 -38.57 -14.54
CA ALA A 477 -10.47 -39.14 -14.47
C ALA A 477 -10.47 -40.60 -14.01
N LEU A 478 -11.34 -40.99 -13.06
CA LEU A 478 -11.42 -42.37 -12.56
C LEU A 478 -11.84 -43.37 -13.64
N GLU A 479 -12.65 -42.94 -14.62
CA GLU A 479 -13.07 -43.77 -15.76
C GLU A 479 -11.93 -44.10 -16.74
N ILE A 480 -10.83 -43.32 -16.73
CA ILE A 480 -9.72 -43.49 -17.66
C ILE A 480 -8.79 -44.61 -17.16
N ALA A 481 -8.94 -45.79 -17.76
CA ALA A 481 -8.08 -46.95 -17.48
C ALA A 481 -6.58 -46.62 -17.57
N PRO A 482 -5.73 -47.17 -16.68
CA PRO A 482 -4.29 -46.94 -16.66
C PRO A 482 -3.63 -47.14 -18.02
N ALA A 483 -2.92 -46.12 -18.49
CA ALA A 483 -2.32 -46.16 -19.81
C ALA A 483 -1.16 -47.16 -19.86
N THR A 484 -1.15 -47.99 -20.90
CA THR A 484 -0.24 -49.14 -21.01
C THR A 484 1.23 -48.71 -20.93
N PRO A 485 2.09 -49.41 -20.16
CA PRO A 485 3.46 -48.97 -19.85
C PRO A 485 4.32 -48.58 -21.06
N THR A 486 4.14 -49.27 -22.20
CA THR A 486 4.86 -49.00 -23.45
C THR A 486 4.47 -47.69 -24.14
N THR A 487 3.32 -47.11 -23.80
CA THR A 487 2.87 -45.79 -24.29
C THR A 487 3.33 -44.62 -23.40
N LEU A 488 3.66 -44.91 -22.14
CA LEU A 488 4.19 -43.91 -21.21
C LEU A 488 5.59 -43.46 -21.62
N ARG A 489 5.94 -42.22 -21.29
CA ARG A 489 7.27 -41.63 -21.58
C ARG A 489 7.77 -40.97 -20.33
N LYS A 490 8.95 -41.41 -19.88
CA LYS A 490 9.62 -40.86 -18.70
C LYS A 490 9.97 -39.39 -18.97
N THR A 491 9.46 -38.47 -18.15
CA THR A 491 9.92 -37.07 -18.17
C THR A 491 11.43 -37.06 -17.90
N PRO A 492 12.24 -36.31 -18.69
CA PRO A 492 13.66 -36.12 -18.39
C PRO A 492 13.88 -35.63 -16.94
N ALA A 493 15.10 -35.77 -16.43
CA ALA A 493 15.46 -35.10 -15.18
C ALA A 493 15.31 -33.58 -15.36
N ASP A 494 14.79 -32.92 -14.32
CA ASP A 494 14.71 -31.46 -14.29
C ASP A 494 15.97 -30.84 -13.65
N SER A 495 16.24 -29.60 -14.04
CA SER A 495 17.36 -28.76 -13.62
C SER A 495 16.80 -27.41 -13.16
N ALA A 496 17.56 -26.69 -12.32
CA ALA A 496 17.20 -25.36 -11.84
C ALA A 496 17.81 -24.20 -12.66
N GLY A 497 18.39 -24.48 -13.83
CA GLY A 497 18.89 -23.48 -14.78
C GLY A 497 18.11 -23.47 -16.11
N PHE A 498 17.84 -22.29 -16.68
CA PHE A 498 17.21 -22.16 -17.99
C PHE A 498 18.14 -22.57 -19.16
N PRO A 499 17.68 -23.36 -20.17
CA PRO A 499 18.56 -23.93 -21.20
C PRO A 499 19.41 -22.94 -21.99
N PHE A 500 18.89 -21.75 -22.27
CA PHE A 500 19.63 -20.74 -23.05
C PHE A 500 20.84 -20.16 -22.31
N LEU A 501 20.93 -20.31 -20.98
CA LEU A 501 22.02 -19.80 -20.16
C LEU A 501 23.34 -20.59 -20.33
N ASN A 502 23.32 -21.73 -21.03
CA ASN A 502 24.51 -22.48 -21.47
C ASN A 502 25.52 -21.63 -22.28
N VAL A 503 25.11 -20.45 -22.77
CA VAL A 503 26.00 -19.46 -23.38
C VAL A 503 27.01 -18.81 -22.42
N LEU A 504 26.78 -18.88 -21.11
CA LEU A 504 27.69 -18.40 -20.06
C LEU A 504 28.86 -19.37 -19.83
N SER A 505 28.69 -20.62 -20.25
CA SER A 505 29.70 -21.68 -20.14
C SER A 505 30.90 -21.42 -21.05
N ARG A 506 32.11 -21.81 -20.60
CA ARG A 506 33.35 -21.55 -21.34
C ARG A 506 33.34 -22.28 -22.70
N ARG A 507 33.22 -21.50 -23.79
CA ARG A 507 32.98 -21.96 -25.18
C ARG A 507 33.73 -23.25 -25.56
N GLY A 508 32.99 -24.34 -25.77
CA GLY A 508 33.49 -25.58 -26.36
C GLY A 508 33.86 -26.70 -25.38
N LEU A 509 33.56 -26.56 -24.10
CA LEU A 509 33.69 -27.60 -23.07
C LEU A 509 32.31 -27.93 -22.46
N ALA A 510 32.22 -29.02 -21.69
CA ALA A 510 31.04 -29.31 -20.87
C ALA A 510 30.92 -28.30 -19.71
N ASP A 511 29.70 -28.04 -19.26
CA ASP A 511 29.41 -27.05 -18.21
C ASP A 511 30.15 -27.38 -16.92
N SER A 512 31.06 -26.49 -16.49
CA SER A 512 31.78 -26.68 -15.24
C SER A 512 30.89 -26.36 -14.03
N PRO A 513 31.26 -26.81 -12.82
CA PRO A 513 30.63 -26.38 -11.56
C PRO A 513 30.47 -24.85 -11.41
N GLU A 514 31.41 -24.06 -11.93
CA GLU A 514 31.28 -22.59 -12.01
C GLU A 514 30.09 -22.19 -12.88
N ASP A 515 30.01 -22.74 -14.09
CA ASP A 515 29.01 -22.34 -15.07
C ASP A 515 27.60 -22.75 -14.61
N GLN A 516 27.43 -23.93 -14.00
CA GLN A 516 26.16 -24.38 -13.41
C GLN A 516 25.67 -23.46 -12.28
N MET A 517 26.56 -23.00 -11.40
CA MET A 517 26.22 -22.05 -10.33
C MET A 517 25.80 -20.68 -10.89
N VAL A 518 26.49 -20.19 -11.92
CA VAL A 518 26.16 -18.91 -12.57
C VAL A 518 24.85 -18.99 -13.38
N GLN A 519 24.54 -20.13 -14.00
CA GLN A 519 23.24 -20.39 -14.64
C GLN A 519 22.09 -20.40 -13.61
N LEU A 520 22.29 -21.04 -12.45
CA LEU A 520 21.30 -21.07 -11.37
C LEU A 520 21.08 -19.66 -10.79
N GLU A 521 22.14 -18.90 -10.54
CA GLU A 521 22.06 -17.50 -10.09
C GLU A 521 21.20 -16.67 -11.05
N ALA A 522 21.50 -16.69 -12.36
CA ALA A 522 20.74 -15.93 -13.35
C ALA A 522 19.28 -16.40 -13.47
N THR A 523 19.01 -17.68 -13.18
CA THR A 523 17.65 -18.25 -13.15
C THR A 523 16.86 -17.76 -11.94
N GLN A 524 17.46 -17.73 -10.75
CA GLN A 524 16.86 -17.12 -9.55
C GLN A 524 16.66 -15.60 -9.73
N LEU A 525 17.59 -14.91 -10.40
CA LEU A 525 17.55 -13.47 -10.62
C LEU A 525 16.29 -13.02 -11.39
N ILE A 526 15.86 -13.81 -12.39
CA ILE A 526 14.59 -13.60 -13.12
C ILE A 526 13.39 -13.57 -12.17
N GLN A 527 13.42 -14.31 -11.07
CA GLN A 527 12.29 -14.49 -10.15
C GLN A 527 12.32 -13.52 -8.96
N HIS A 528 13.47 -12.91 -8.66
CA HIS A 528 13.63 -11.89 -7.61
C HIS A 528 13.56 -10.45 -8.17
N TRP A 529 12.41 -10.09 -8.75
CA TRP A 529 12.12 -8.72 -9.18
C TRP A 529 11.28 -7.97 -8.13
N GLU A 530 11.83 -6.89 -7.58
CA GLU A 530 11.25 -6.16 -6.43
C GLU A 530 10.40 -4.95 -6.83
N ASN A 531 10.51 -4.46 -8.07
CA ASN A 531 9.83 -3.25 -8.51
C ASN A 531 8.41 -3.56 -9.00
N THR A 532 7.43 -3.37 -8.10
CA THR A 532 5.99 -3.57 -8.35
C THR A 532 5.39 -2.63 -9.39
N GLN A 533 6.11 -1.58 -9.83
CA GLN A 533 5.62 -0.56 -10.77
C GLN A 533 6.24 -0.67 -12.17
N GLN A 534 7.12 -1.65 -12.42
CA GLN A 534 7.80 -1.83 -13.71
C GLN A 534 7.79 -3.31 -14.14
N ILE A 535 7.60 -3.54 -15.43
CA ILE A 535 7.69 -4.88 -16.04
C ILE A 535 9.07 -5.46 -15.73
N ASN A 536 9.11 -6.72 -15.29
CA ASN A 536 10.35 -7.44 -15.03
C ASN A 536 11.25 -7.43 -16.30
N PRO A 537 12.44 -6.81 -16.25
CA PRO A 537 13.30 -6.67 -17.42
C PRO A 537 13.89 -8.02 -17.83
N LEU A 538 14.15 -8.93 -16.89
CA LEU A 538 14.75 -10.23 -17.21
C LEU A 538 13.73 -11.18 -17.87
N GLU A 539 12.46 -11.15 -17.44
CA GLU A 539 11.38 -11.88 -18.12
C GLU A 539 11.06 -11.30 -19.50
N SER A 540 11.06 -9.97 -19.67
CA SER A 540 10.70 -9.34 -20.94
C SER A 540 11.78 -9.41 -22.03
N ALA A 541 12.99 -9.87 -21.71
CA ALA A 541 14.03 -10.17 -22.70
C ALA A 541 13.81 -11.56 -23.38
N VAL A 542 13.27 -12.54 -22.65
CA VAL A 542 13.09 -13.93 -23.13
C VAL A 542 11.66 -14.39 -22.83
N GLU A 543 10.78 -14.31 -23.84
CA GLU A 543 9.34 -14.65 -23.80
C GLU A 543 9.01 -15.99 -23.09
N ASP A 544 9.90 -16.97 -23.22
CA ASP A 544 9.67 -18.35 -22.78
C ASP A 544 11.03 -19.02 -22.52
N PRO A 545 11.62 -18.80 -21.33
CA PRO A 545 13.02 -19.16 -21.03
C PRO A 545 13.25 -20.66 -20.87
N ASP A 546 12.18 -21.46 -20.74
CA ASP A 546 12.22 -22.93 -20.65
C ASP A 546 12.27 -23.62 -22.03
N ARG A 547 12.30 -22.86 -23.14
CA ARG A 547 12.50 -23.40 -24.50
C ARG A 547 13.91 -23.98 -24.71
N PRO A 548 14.10 -24.86 -25.72
CA PRO A 548 15.43 -25.25 -26.18
C PRO A 548 16.33 -24.04 -26.46
N ALA A 549 17.63 -24.16 -26.18
CA ALA A 549 18.57 -23.05 -26.30
C ALA A 549 18.70 -22.53 -27.76
N GLU A 550 18.51 -23.43 -28.72
CA GLU A 550 18.48 -23.16 -30.15
C GLU A 550 17.27 -22.33 -30.63
N ASP A 551 16.18 -22.28 -29.85
CA ASP A 551 14.97 -21.51 -30.15
C ASP A 551 15.03 -20.05 -29.59
N VAL A 552 16.02 -19.72 -28.77
CA VAL A 552 16.21 -18.37 -28.20
C VAL A 552 17.21 -17.59 -29.06
N SER A 553 16.79 -16.44 -29.60
CA SER A 553 17.62 -15.71 -30.57
C SER A 553 18.83 -15.02 -29.90
N PRO A 554 19.99 -14.90 -30.59
CA PRO A 554 21.17 -14.22 -30.03
C PRO A 554 20.91 -12.79 -29.54
N ASN A 555 19.97 -12.07 -30.16
CA ASN A 555 19.59 -10.72 -29.74
C ASN A 555 18.88 -10.71 -28.37
N GLN A 556 18.01 -11.68 -28.11
CA GLN A 556 17.35 -11.84 -26.79
C GLN A 556 18.37 -12.24 -25.73
N ILE A 557 19.36 -13.06 -26.08
CA ILE A 557 20.45 -13.43 -25.19
C ILE A 557 21.31 -12.20 -24.86
N ILE A 558 21.66 -11.36 -25.85
CA ILE A 558 22.38 -10.09 -25.63
C ILE A 558 21.58 -9.17 -24.70
N ASP A 559 20.31 -8.90 -25.03
CA ASP A 559 19.40 -8.06 -24.23
C ASP A 559 19.26 -8.56 -22.79
N PHE A 560 19.14 -9.88 -22.60
CA PHE A 560 19.17 -10.51 -21.28
C PHE A 560 20.50 -10.25 -20.54
N MET A 561 21.65 -10.42 -21.19
CA MET A 561 22.96 -10.21 -20.55
C MET A 561 23.25 -8.74 -20.23
N GLU A 562 22.75 -7.79 -21.03
CA GLU A 562 22.83 -6.36 -20.71
C GLU A 562 22.01 -6.01 -19.46
N ARG A 563 20.80 -6.57 -19.34
CA ARG A 563 19.94 -6.41 -18.15
C ARG A 563 20.53 -7.09 -16.91
N VAL A 564 21.16 -8.27 -17.06
CA VAL A 564 21.89 -8.95 -15.98
C VAL A 564 23.11 -8.15 -15.51
N ARG A 565 23.89 -7.56 -16.44
CA ARG A 565 25.03 -6.68 -16.15
C ARG A 565 24.62 -5.52 -15.24
N GLU A 566 23.45 -4.95 -15.48
CA GLU A 566 22.92 -3.77 -14.78
C GLU A 566 22.09 -4.11 -13.53
N HIS A 567 21.64 -5.35 -13.37
CA HIS A 567 20.79 -5.76 -12.25
C HIS A 567 21.50 -5.60 -10.88
N PRO A 568 20.92 -4.91 -9.89
CA PRO A 568 21.61 -4.63 -8.62
C PRO A 568 22.00 -5.93 -7.89
N LYS A 569 21.10 -6.91 -7.83
CA LYS A 569 21.31 -8.19 -7.13
C LYS A 569 22.18 -9.24 -7.86
N ALA A 570 22.63 -9.00 -9.10
CA ALA A 570 23.57 -9.92 -9.75
C ALA A 570 24.96 -9.85 -9.09
N SER A 571 25.59 -11.00 -8.86
CA SER A 571 26.92 -11.13 -8.26
C SER A 571 28.02 -10.53 -9.14
N LYS A 572 29.19 -10.32 -8.55
CA LYS A 572 30.40 -9.89 -9.27
C LYS A 572 30.80 -10.91 -10.34
N VAL A 573 30.59 -12.20 -10.07
CA VAL A 573 30.91 -13.31 -10.99
C VAL A 573 29.94 -13.32 -12.17
N LEU A 574 28.62 -13.28 -11.92
CA LEU A 574 27.62 -13.24 -12.99
C LEU A 574 27.77 -11.97 -13.86
N LYS A 575 28.02 -10.82 -13.25
CA LYS A 575 28.32 -9.57 -13.98
C LYS A 575 29.61 -9.67 -14.81
N ALA A 576 30.66 -10.34 -14.30
CA ALA A 576 31.87 -10.59 -15.08
C ALA A 576 31.58 -11.49 -16.30
N ARG A 577 30.81 -12.58 -16.13
CA ARG A 577 30.46 -13.49 -17.23
C ARG A 577 29.52 -12.85 -18.27
N ALA A 578 28.57 -12.02 -17.86
CA ALA A 578 27.75 -11.23 -18.77
C ALA A 578 28.62 -10.28 -19.62
N ASN A 579 29.59 -9.59 -18.99
CA ASN A 579 30.55 -8.75 -19.71
C ASN A 579 31.46 -9.57 -20.65
N GLU A 580 32.00 -10.73 -20.23
CA GLU A 580 32.77 -11.64 -21.11
C GLU A 580 31.99 -12.00 -22.39
N TYR A 581 30.69 -12.32 -22.26
CA TYR A 581 29.84 -12.65 -23.39
C TYR A 581 29.64 -11.45 -24.32
N LEU A 582 29.28 -10.28 -23.77
CA LEU A 582 29.01 -9.06 -24.53
C LEU A 582 30.26 -8.57 -25.28
N ASP A 583 31.41 -8.51 -24.61
CA ASP A 583 32.70 -8.12 -25.23
C ASP A 583 33.09 -9.08 -26.38
N ALA A 584 32.77 -10.37 -26.23
CA ALA A 584 32.99 -11.39 -27.25
C ALA A 584 31.95 -11.37 -28.39
N THR A 585 30.86 -10.60 -28.29
CA THR A 585 29.94 -10.30 -29.40
C THR A 585 30.22 -8.97 -30.09
N VAL A 586 30.75 -7.96 -29.38
CA VAL A 586 31.04 -6.63 -29.92
C VAL A 586 32.28 -6.60 -30.84
N ARG A 587 33.23 -7.53 -30.65
CA ARG A 587 34.55 -7.49 -31.32
C ARG A 587 34.57 -8.07 -32.74
N THR A 588 34.11 -7.28 -33.72
CA THR A 588 34.45 -7.45 -35.15
C THR A 588 35.02 -6.12 -35.70
N PRO A 589 36.13 -6.09 -36.47
CA PRO A 589 37.11 -4.99 -36.29
C PRO A 589 37.08 -3.85 -37.31
N LYS A 590 37.57 -2.66 -36.88
CA LYS A 590 38.24 -1.66 -37.74
C LYS A 590 39.54 -1.16 -37.10
N THR A 591 40.46 -0.69 -37.94
CA THR A 591 41.90 -0.55 -37.68
C THR A 591 42.35 0.82 -37.14
N PRO A 592 43.58 0.96 -36.61
CA PRO A 592 43.90 1.95 -35.57
C PRO A 592 44.74 3.17 -36.04
N LYS A 593 44.91 4.13 -35.12
CA LYS A 593 46.09 5.02 -35.05
C LYS A 593 46.62 5.15 -33.61
N ARG A 594 47.93 5.43 -33.52
CA ARG A 594 48.84 5.59 -32.35
C ARG A 594 49.79 6.76 -32.71
N PRO A 595 50.72 7.22 -31.85
CA PRO A 595 50.65 7.54 -30.42
C PRO A 595 51.18 8.99 -30.12
N THR A 596 51.15 9.40 -28.85
CA THR A 596 52.19 10.17 -28.11
C THR A 596 51.85 10.02 -26.61
N GLU A 597 52.70 9.57 -25.66
CA GLU A 597 54.06 10.00 -25.22
C GLU A 597 54.03 11.31 -24.39
N THR A 598 54.68 11.48 -23.21
CA THR A 598 55.37 10.53 -22.27
C THR A 598 55.71 11.21 -20.90
N VAL A 599 55.53 10.47 -19.79
CA VAL A 599 56.49 10.26 -18.63
C VAL A 599 56.88 11.45 -17.67
N PRO A 600 57.10 11.22 -16.34
CA PRO A 600 57.47 12.22 -15.28
C PRO A 600 59.02 12.17 -14.98
N PRO A 601 59.64 12.43 -13.79
CA PRO A 601 59.24 12.93 -12.43
C PRO A 601 60.05 14.22 -12.00
N ASP A 602 60.29 14.70 -10.76
CA ASP A 602 60.82 14.14 -9.48
C ASP A 602 60.80 15.13 -8.26
N GLU A 603 60.71 14.55 -7.03
CA GLU A 603 61.43 14.82 -5.75
C GLU A 603 61.31 16.09 -4.83
N LEU A 604 62.03 16.04 -3.68
CA LEU A 604 61.88 16.71 -2.35
C LEU A 604 63.26 17.19 -1.79
N PRO A 605 63.48 17.55 -0.49
CA PRO A 605 62.70 18.32 0.52
C PRO A 605 63.39 19.67 0.96
N PRO A 606 64.12 19.82 2.10
CA PRO A 606 63.69 20.05 3.50
C PRO A 606 64.05 21.46 4.10
N GLY A 607 63.71 21.76 5.38
CA GLY A 607 64.38 22.88 6.09
C GLY A 607 63.84 23.45 7.45
N ASN A 608 64.01 22.71 8.57
CA ASN A 608 64.24 23.21 9.96
C ASN A 608 63.12 23.90 10.82
N LEU A 609 63.43 23.96 12.14
CA LEU A 609 62.64 24.15 13.39
C LEU A 609 63.50 24.95 14.41
N PRO A 610 63.16 25.19 15.73
CA PRO A 610 61.90 25.25 16.54
C PRO A 610 61.85 26.62 17.34
N PRO A 611 61.53 26.79 18.66
CA PRO A 611 60.63 26.13 19.65
C PRO A 611 59.70 27.09 20.49
N GLY A 612 58.82 26.57 21.39
CA GLY A 612 58.50 27.30 22.66
C GLY A 612 57.13 27.15 23.41
N ASN A 613 57.04 26.23 24.38
CA ASN A 613 56.40 26.32 25.73
C ASN A 613 54.87 26.46 26.03
N LEU A 614 54.50 25.87 27.19
CA LEU A 614 53.27 25.87 28.05
C LEU A 614 53.72 25.49 29.50
N PRO A 615 52.89 25.44 30.58
CA PRO A 615 51.58 26.06 30.94
C PRO A 615 51.80 27.03 32.17
N PRO A 616 51.36 26.85 33.46
CA PRO A 616 50.10 26.42 34.12
C PRO A 616 49.56 27.31 35.30
N GLY A 617 48.35 26.97 35.85
CA GLY A 617 47.91 27.25 37.25
C GLY A 617 47.15 28.56 37.56
N GLU A 618 46.40 28.74 38.67
CA GLU A 618 45.82 27.80 39.68
C GLU A 618 44.82 28.51 40.66
N SER A 619 43.92 27.75 41.33
CA SER A 619 43.26 28.02 42.65
C SER A 619 41.99 28.92 42.81
N LEU A 620 41.26 28.70 43.92
CA LEU A 620 40.00 29.32 44.41
C LEU A 620 40.18 29.92 45.84
N PRO A 621 39.39 30.94 46.25
CA PRO A 621 38.33 30.77 47.31
C PRO A 621 37.09 31.69 47.08
N GLY A 622 36.02 31.76 47.90
CA GLY A 622 35.58 31.05 49.12
C GLY A 622 34.51 31.84 49.93
N GLU A 623 33.94 31.23 51.00
CA GLU A 623 33.03 31.82 52.05
C GLU A 623 31.62 32.33 51.64
N SER A 624 30.58 32.43 52.51
CA SER A 624 30.13 31.61 53.66
C SER A 624 28.64 31.91 54.02
N LEU A 625 27.95 31.05 54.81
CA LEU A 625 26.52 31.15 55.21
C LEU A 625 26.31 31.95 56.52
N PRO A 626 25.09 32.48 56.83
CA PRO A 626 24.20 31.76 57.79
C PRO A 626 22.66 31.99 57.74
N ASP A 627 21.91 30.90 57.92
CA ASP A 627 20.74 30.64 58.82
C ASP A 627 19.59 31.65 59.15
N LYS A 628 18.34 31.12 59.05
CA LYS A 628 17.17 31.16 60.00
C LYS A 628 16.18 32.37 60.12
N ALA A 629 14.96 32.08 59.61
CA ALA A 629 13.67 31.94 60.35
C ALA A 629 12.72 33.13 60.73
N SER A 630 11.42 32.80 60.68
CA SER A 630 10.19 33.39 61.28
C SER A 630 9.48 34.64 60.71
N GLU A 631 8.26 34.36 60.21
CA GLU A 631 6.96 34.98 60.56
C GLU A 631 6.43 36.33 60.00
N THR A 632 5.16 36.23 59.57
CA THR A 632 4.07 37.24 59.53
C THR A 632 4.04 38.34 58.45
N THR A 633 3.39 37.96 57.35
CA THR A 633 2.49 38.72 56.45
C THR A 633 1.99 40.11 56.89
N PRO A 634 1.76 40.99 55.91
CA PRO A 634 0.38 41.28 55.51
C PRO A 634 0.05 40.80 54.08
N SER A 635 -1.22 40.47 53.83
CA SER A 635 -1.65 39.88 52.56
C SER A 635 -1.74 40.89 51.42
N LEU A 636 -0.83 40.82 50.46
CA LEU A 636 -1.12 41.30 49.11
C LEU A 636 -2.08 40.32 48.42
N GLY A 637 -3.03 40.85 47.64
CA GLY A 637 -3.83 40.03 46.73
C GLY A 637 -2.92 39.37 45.69
N SER A 638 -3.17 38.10 45.37
CA SER A 638 -2.38 37.36 44.38
C SER A 638 -2.45 38.05 43.02
N PHE A 639 -1.31 38.55 42.53
CA PHE A 639 -1.19 38.99 41.15
C PHE A 639 -1.33 37.76 40.25
N THR A 640 -2.51 37.57 39.66
CA THR A 640 -2.73 36.60 38.60
C THR A 640 -2.19 37.21 37.29
N PRO A 641 -1.13 36.67 36.68
CA PRO A 641 -0.68 37.15 35.38
C PRO A 641 -1.78 36.90 34.33
N PRO A 642 -1.91 37.77 33.31
CA PRO A 642 -2.80 37.49 32.19
C PRO A 642 -2.32 36.23 31.45
N PRO A 643 -3.24 35.43 30.87
CA PRO A 643 -2.85 34.31 30.03
C PRO A 643 -2.01 34.81 28.84
N PRO A 644 -0.95 34.10 28.44
CA PRO A 644 -0.17 34.50 27.28
C PRO A 644 -1.03 34.38 26.00
N PRO A 645 -0.77 35.18 24.95
CA PRO A 645 -1.57 35.16 23.72
C PRO A 645 -1.32 33.91 22.85
N PHE A 646 -0.20 33.22 23.06
CA PHE A 646 0.22 32.05 22.29
C PHE A 646 0.84 30.99 23.20
N ARG A 647 0.71 29.73 22.81
CA ARG A 647 1.54 28.62 23.29
C ARG A 647 2.62 28.36 22.25
N SER A 648 3.88 28.29 22.68
CA SER A 648 4.96 27.71 21.88
C SER A 648 4.95 26.19 22.07
N LEU A 649 5.09 25.43 20.98
CA LEU A 649 5.35 23.98 21.04
C LEU A 649 6.43 23.58 20.04
N HIS A 650 7.42 22.81 20.47
CA HIS A 650 8.38 22.17 19.59
C HIS A 650 7.71 21.12 18.68
N ALA A 651 8.15 21.06 17.42
CA ALA A 651 7.70 20.14 16.39
C ALA A 651 8.86 19.78 15.45
N TYR A 652 8.77 18.64 14.75
CA TYR A 652 9.68 18.39 13.63
C TYR A 652 9.25 19.23 12.42
N ALA A 653 10.19 19.99 11.85
CA ALA A 653 9.99 20.77 10.63
C ALA A 653 10.14 19.92 9.36
N VAL A 654 10.78 18.75 9.49
CA VAL A 654 11.20 17.87 8.40
C VAL A 654 11.09 16.40 8.84
N ASP A 655 11.59 15.46 8.04
CA ASP A 655 11.73 14.06 8.47
C ASP A 655 12.67 13.94 9.71
N PRO A 656 12.28 13.27 10.81
CA PRO A 656 13.10 13.15 12.01
C PRO A 656 14.53 12.63 11.77
N SER A 657 14.74 11.78 10.75
CA SER A 657 16.07 11.27 10.40
C SER A 657 17.07 12.37 10.04
N LEU A 658 16.60 13.49 9.47
CA LEU A 658 17.44 14.64 9.12
C LEU A 658 17.96 15.40 10.36
N ALA A 659 17.39 15.17 11.55
CA ALA A 659 17.96 15.70 12.80
C ALA A 659 19.33 15.06 13.14
N THR A 660 19.65 13.90 12.56
CA THR A 660 20.92 13.20 12.83
C THR A 660 22.10 13.69 11.98
N SER A 661 21.86 14.53 10.97
CA SER A 661 22.88 15.07 10.06
C SER A 661 23.28 16.50 10.45
N LEU A 662 24.59 16.76 10.51
CA LEU A 662 25.16 18.07 10.89
C LEU A 662 24.77 19.21 9.93
N GLU A 663 24.36 18.91 8.70
CA GLU A 663 23.89 19.92 7.73
C GLU A 663 22.40 20.28 7.91
N THR A 664 21.63 19.47 8.65
CA THR A 664 20.17 19.66 8.79
C THR A 664 19.66 19.70 10.22
N ALA A 665 20.47 19.35 11.23
CA ALA A 665 20.07 19.38 12.65
C ALA A 665 19.57 20.76 13.13
N GLU A 666 20.19 21.87 12.68
CA GLU A 666 19.77 23.24 13.05
C GLU A 666 18.43 23.66 12.40
N ILE A 667 17.88 22.88 11.47
CA ILE A 667 16.62 23.15 10.76
C ILE A 667 15.63 21.98 10.78
N SER A 668 15.93 20.89 11.51
CA SER A 668 15.03 19.74 11.60
C SER A 668 13.89 19.96 12.58
N GLU A 669 14.04 20.90 13.50
CA GLU A 669 13.09 21.25 14.54
C GLU A 669 12.58 22.68 14.37
N VAL A 670 11.33 22.94 14.76
CA VAL A 670 10.72 24.28 14.73
C VAL A 670 9.86 24.49 15.98
N THR A 671 9.81 25.72 16.48
CA THR A 671 8.93 26.11 17.59
C THR A 671 7.66 26.78 17.04
N LEU A 672 6.56 26.03 17.00
CA LEU A 672 5.29 26.48 16.46
C LEU A 672 4.54 27.37 17.46
N LYS A 673 4.05 28.54 17.01
CA LYS A 673 3.31 29.51 17.83
C LYS A 673 1.82 29.38 17.58
N LEU A 674 1.16 28.62 18.45
CA LEU A 674 -0.26 28.31 18.40
C LEU A 674 -1.05 29.32 19.24
N PRO A 675 -2.33 29.60 18.93
CA PRO A 675 -3.21 30.34 19.84
C PRO A 675 -3.21 29.70 21.24
N TRP A 676 -3.29 30.53 22.29
CA TRP A 676 -3.41 29.99 23.65
C TRP A 676 -4.84 29.55 23.95
N GLU A 677 -4.99 28.30 24.38
CA GLU A 677 -6.21 27.71 24.92
C GLU A 677 -5.84 26.80 26.11
N PRO A 678 -6.70 26.65 27.13
CA PRO A 678 -6.48 25.71 28.23
C PRO A 678 -6.67 24.27 27.75
N LEU A 679 -5.80 23.35 28.16
CA LEU A 679 -5.79 21.97 27.68
C LEU A 679 -6.01 20.96 28.81
N LYS A 680 -6.61 19.83 28.47
CA LYS A 680 -6.54 18.61 29.31
C LYS A 680 -5.45 17.68 28.76
N PRO A 681 -4.86 16.80 29.58
CA PRO A 681 -3.86 15.83 29.13
C PRO A 681 -4.37 14.98 27.95
N GLY A 682 -3.48 14.66 27.00
CA GLY A 682 -3.84 13.97 25.76
C GLY A 682 -4.46 14.96 24.77
N PRO A 683 -3.68 16.00 24.39
CA PRO A 683 -4.08 17.40 24.42
C PRO A 683 -5.48 17.66 23.85
N VAL A 684 -6.43 17.82 24.76
CA VAL A 684 -7.85 18.05 24.45
C VAL A 684 -8.16 19.54 24.55
N GLY A 685 -8.48 20.18 23.42
CA GLY A 685 -8.78 21.62 23.28
C GLY A 685 -10.14 21.90 22.63
N GLU A 686 -10.35 23.12 22.10
CA GLU A 686 -11.57 23.52 21.37
C GLU A 686 -11.76 22.67 20.10
N TYR A 687 -10.65 22.30 19.43
CA TYR A 687 -10.67 21.71 18.09
C TYR A 687 -10.36 20.21 18.03
N LEU A 688 -9.55 19.70 18.95
CA LEU A 688 -8.87 18.40 18.85
C LEU A 688 -9.04 17.59 20.14
N GLU A 689 -9.09 16.26 19.99
CA GLU A 689 -9.03 15.27 21.07
C GLU A 689 -7.94 14.25 20.67
N VAL A 690 -6.78 14.25 21.33
CA VAL A 690 -5.66 13.36 20.99
C VAL A 690 -5.72 12.10 21.85
N VAL A 691 -6.12 10.99 21.25
CA VAL A 691 -6.40 9.72 21.94
C VAL A 691 -5.31 8.71 21.58
N ASP A 692 -4.30 8.60 22.45
CA ASP A 692 -3.10 7.81 22.16
C ASP A 692 -3.22 6.34 22.62
N VAL A 693 -3.97 5.58 21.84
CA VAL A 693 -4.13 4.13 21.96
C VAL A 693 -3.43 3.46 20.79
N ASP A 694 -2.73 2.36 21.06
CA ASP A 694 -2.09 1.46 20.10
C ASP A 694 -2.79 0.08 20.16
N PRO A 695 -3.93 -0.10 19.46
CA PRO A 695 -4.65 -1.37 19.44
C PRO A 695 -3.78 -2.56 18.99
N PRO A 696 -2.90 -2.44 17.98
CA PRO A 696 -1.95 -3.50 17.63
C PRO A 696 -1.03 -3.98 18.75
N SER A 697 -0.69 -3.14 19.73
CA SER A 697 0.08 -3.53 20.92
C SER A 697 -0.80 -3.81 22.16
N GLY A 698 -2.10 -3.52 22.10
CA GLY A 698 -2.99 -3.51 23.27
C GLY A 698 -2.66 -2.41 24.30
N CYS A 699 -1.91 -1.38 23.88
CA CYS A 699 -1.38 -0.34 24.76
C CYS A 699 -2.23 0.93 24.75
N VAL A 700 -2.26 1.61 25.90
CA VAL A 700 -2.67 3.02 26.02
C VAL A 700 -1.45 3.78 26.50
N TYR A 701 -1.03 4.80 25.77
CA TYR A 701 0.10 5.63 26.15
C TYR A 701 -0.35 6.72 27.13
N GLU A 702 0.58 7.18 27.97
CA GLU A 702 0.27 8.20 28.97
C GLU A 702 -0.06 9.54 28.28
N PRO A 703 -1.18 10.20 28.62
CA PRO A 703 -1.60 11.43 27.98
C PRO A 703 -0.69 12.61 28.38
N VAL A 704 -0.11 13.32 27.41
CA VAL A 704 0.77 14.47 27.69
C VAL A 704 -0.02 15.67 28.22
N ASP A 705 0.39 16.20 29.37
CA ASP A 705 -0.14 17.41 29.96
C ASP A 705 0.66 18.65 29.52
N LEU A 706 0.21 19.30 28.44
CA LEU A 706 0.86 20.51 27.93
C LEU A 706 0.67 21.74 28.82
N ASP A 707 -0.22 21.71 29.81
CA ASP A 707 -0.39 22.77 30.82
C ASP A 707 0.47 22.52 32.09
N ALA A 708 1.23 21.42 32.13
CA ALA A 708 2.22 21.18 33.18
C ALA A 708 3.27 22.32 33.22
N PRO A 709 3.50 22.96 34.40
CA PRO A 709 4.39 24.13 34.49
C PRO A 709 5.82 23.91 33.98
N ALA A 710 6.31 22.67 34.00
CA ALA A 710 7.62 22.33 33.45
C ALA A 710 7.67 22.37 31.92
N LEU A 711 6.59 21.96 31.21
CA LEU A 711 6.53 22.03 29.75
C LEU A 711 6.22 23.46 29.28
N LEU A 712 5.38 24.19 30.01
CA LEU A 712 5.13 25.62 29.77
C LEU A 712 6.39 26.49 29.90
N ALA A 713 7.38 26.07 30.69
CA ALA A 713 8.67 26.75 30.84
C ALA A 713 9.74 26.31 29.82
N GLN A 714 9.43 25.35 28.94
CA GLN A 714 10.34 24.73 27.97
C GLN A 714 9.78 24.72 26.54
N ASP A 715 8.72 25.50 26.26
CA ASP A 715 8.03 25.51 24.96
C ASP A 715 7.59 24.09 24.50
N GLY A 716 7.17 23.25 25.45
CA GLY A 716 6.72 21.87 25.25
C GLY A 716 7.73 20.80 25.66
N LEU A 717 7.56 19.59 25.12
CA LEU A 717 8.56 18.54 25.09
C LEU A 717 9.53 18.75 23.91
N PRO A 718 10.83 18.44 24.06
CA PRO A 718 11.76 18.43 22.93
C PRO A 718 11.41 17.30 21.93
N PRO A 719 11.74 17.45 20.64
CA PRO A 719 11.44 16.44 19.63
C PRO A 719 12.11 15.09 19.89
N SER A 720 11.34 14.00 19.70
CA SER A 720 11.81 12.65 19.95
C SER A 720 10.99 11.60 19.20
N GLU A 721 11.66 10.71 18.46
CA GLU A 721 11.07 9.52 17.83
C GLU A 721 10.70 8.40 18.82
N GLY A 722 11.14 8.52 20.08
CA GLY A 722 10.97 7.49 21.11
C GLY A 722 9.91 7.81 22.18
N SER A 723 9.19 8.93 22.03
CA SER A 723 8.33 9.49 23.08
C SER A 723 6.88 9.65 22.60
N PRO A 724 5.97 8.73 22.95
CA PRO A 724 4.54 8.85 22.61
C PRO A 724 3.92 10.19 23.05
N GLN A 725 4.34 10.71 24.21
CA GLN A 725 3.96 12.04 24.69
C GLN A 725 4.39 13.17 23.72
N PHE A 726 5.56 13.06 23.07
CA PHE A 726 5.92 13.98 21.99
C PHE A 726 5.12 13.72 20.70
N HIS A 727 4.79 12.47 20.36
CA HIS A 727 3.99 12.17 19.17
C HIS A 727 2.59 12.81 19.29
N GLN A 728 2.01 12.81 20.49
CA GLN A 728 0.78 13.54 20.83
C GLN A 728 0.93 15.06 20.67
N GLN A 729 2.04 15.65 21.13
CA GLN A 729 2.35 17.08 20.93
C GLN A 729 2.51 17.43 19.44
N MET A 730 3.19 16.58 18.67
CA MET A 730 3.49 16.80 17.25
C MET A 730 2.20 16.86 16.42
N VAL A 731 1.31 15.85 16.55
CA VAL A 731 0.03 15.87 15.83
C VAL A 731 -0.86 17.03 16.27
N TYR A 732 -0.92 17.33 17.58
CA TYR A 732 -1.68 18.47 18.08
C TYR A 732 -1.22 19.78 17.44
N SER A 733 0.10 19.98 17.36
CA SER A 733 0.70 21.25 16.92
C SER A 733 0.48 21.51 15.44
N VAL A 734 0.69 20.50 14.58
CA VAL A 734 0.53 20.66 13.12
C VAL A 734 -0.95 20.73 12.71
N CYS A 735 -1.83 19.96 13.38
CA CYS A 735 -3.28 20.12 13.22
C CYS A 735 -3.73 21.55 13.58
N SER A 736 -3.30 22.06 14.75
CA SER A 736 -3.65 23.40 15.23
C SER A 736 -3.11 24.52 14.35
N LEU A 737 -1.88 24.37 13.82
CA LEU A 737 -1.30 25.30 12.84
C LEU A 737 -2.15 25.33 11.55
N THR A 738 -2.53 24.17 11.04
CA THR A 738 -3.35 24.04 9.83
C THR A 738 -4.72 24.71 10.00
N ILE A 739 -5.41 24.42 11.11
CA ILE A 739 -6.70 25.05 11.45
C ILE A 739 -6.56 26.59 11.52
N ASN A 740 -5.54 27.10 12.22
CA ASN A 740 -5.25 28.53 12.36
C ASN A 740 -4.99 29.22 11.00
N HIS A 741 -4.34 28.54 10.03
CA HIS A 741 -4.23 29.06 8.66
C HIS A 741 -5.59 29.16 7.96
N PHE A 742 -6.48 28.18 8.15
CA PHE A 742 -7.83 28.22 7.58
C PHE A 742 -8.68 29.33 8.20
N GLU A 743 -8.69 29.47 9.53
CA GLU A 743 -9.47 30.52 10.22
C GLU A 743 -9.09 31.92 9.69
N ARG A 744 -7.78 32.18 9.57
CA ARG A 744 -7.21 33.44 9.08
C ARG A 744 -7.55 33.71 7.61
N ALA A 745 -7.49 32.70 6.74
CA ALA A 745 -7.76 32.86 5.31
C ALA A 745 -9.26 32.99 5.00
N LEU A 746 -10.11 32.27 5.74
CA LEU A 746 -11.56 32.30 5.56
C LEU A 746 -12.21 33.50 6.26
N GLY A 747 -11.64 34.00 7.35
CA GLY A 747 -12.20 35.09 8.17
C GLY A 747 -13.34 34.63 9.08
N ARG A 748 -13.34 33.36 9.51
CA ARG A 748 -14.40 32.74 10.32
C ARG A 748 -13.91 31.47 11.00
N LYS A 749 -14.60 31.06 12.07
CA LYS A 749 -14.34 29.78 12.73
C LYS A 749 -14.56 28.59 11.79
N ALA A 750 -13.72 27.57 11.91
CA ALA A 750 -13.88 26.29 11.22
C ALA A 750 -14.83 25.34 11.99
N LEU A 751 -15.76 24.69 11.30
CA LEU A 751 -16.66 23.68 11.85
C LEU A 751 -16.34 22.32 11.23
N TRP A 752 -16.40 21.27 12.05
CA TRP A 752 -16.23 19.90 11.58
C TRP A 752 -17.52 19.39 10.91
N ARG A 753 -17.40 18.30 10.16
CA ARG A 753 -18.55 17.55 9.64
C ARG A 753 -19.52 17.22 10.79
N PRO A 754 -20.83 17.48 10.62
CA PRO A 754 -21.81 17.03 11.60
C PRO A 754 -21.81 15.51 11.72
N GLY A 755 -21.95 15.02 12.96
CA GLY A 755 -21.95 13.60 13.27
C GLY A 755 -23.13 12.86 12.64
N PRO A 756 -23.10 11.52 12.61
CA PRO A 756 -24.23 10.74 12.11
C PRO A 756 -25.50 11.05 12.91
N PRO A 757 -26.69 11.10 12.27
CA PRO A 757 -27.96 11.27 12.98
C PRO A 757 -28.20 10.09 13.93
N LYS A 758 -28.94 10.33 15.02
CA LYS A 758 -29.34 9.26 15.94
C LYS A 758 -30.20 8.20 15.19
N PRO A 759 -30.12 6.91 15.54
CA PRO A 759 -31.00 5.89 14.98
C PRO A 759 -32.47 6.28 15.06
N GLY A 760 -33.25 5.99 14.01
CA GLY A 760 -34.65 6.38 13.89
C GLY A 760 -34.90 7.83 13.46
N VAL A 761 -33.85 8.64 13.26
CA VAL A 761 -33.96 10.03 12.78
C VAL A 761 -33.63 10.11 11.28
N HIS A 762 -34.29 11.03 10.56
CA HIS A 762 -34.14 11.19 9.10
C HIS A 762 -32.65 11.29 8.65
N PRO A 763 -32.19 10.52 7.65
CA PRO A 763 -30.77 10.43 7.27
C PRO A 763 -30.08 11.74 6.84
N LYS A 764 -30.84 12.77 6.41
CA LYS A 764 -30.29 14.11 6.10
C LYS A 764 -30.24 15.07 7.31
N ASN A 765 -30.60 14.63 8.53
CA ASN A 765 -30.57 15.50 9.71
C ASN A 765 -29.14 15.69 10.23
N ASP A 766 -28.58 16.89 10.00
CA ASP A 766 -27.21 17.25 10.40
C ASP A 766 -27.13 18.03 11.73
N ALA A 767 -28.10 17.86 12.64
CA ALA A 767 -28.14 18.50 13.96
C ALA A 767 -27.01 18.10 14.94
N HIS A 768 -26.24 17.06 14.63
CA HIS A 768 -25.23 16.52 15.53
C HIS A 768 -23.94 17.34 15.46
N TYR A 769 -23.82 18.36 16.30
CA TYR A 769 -22.57 19.13 16.46
C TYR A 769 -21.42 18.22 16.90
N VAL A 770 -20.28 18.31 16.22
CA VAL A 770 -19.03 17.64 16.59
C VAL A 770 -18.01 18.71 16.99
N GLY A 771 -17.66 18.73 18.28
CA GLY A 771 -16.70 19.69 18.83
C GLY A 771 -15.28 19.40 18.37
N GLN A 772 -14.80 18.19 18.62
CA GLN A 772 -13.41 17.82 18.42
C GLN A 772 -13.24 16.82 17.26
N LEU A 773 -12.21 17.03 16.46
CA LEU A 773 -11.66 16.02 15.55
C LEU A 773 -10.76 15.12 16.38
N ARG A 774 -11.01 13.80 16.31
CA ARG A 774 -10.18 12.83 17.03
C ARG A 774 -8.88 12.58 16.30
N VAL A 775 -7.79 12.44 17.04
CA VAL A 775 -6.45 12.22 16.48
C VAL A 775 -5.80 11.05 17.20
N TYR A 776 -5.45 10.00 16.46
CA TYR A 776 -4.86 8.77 17.00
C TYR A 776 -3.42 8.61 16.45
N PRO A 777 -2.36 8.92 17.24
CA PRO A 777 -0.98 8.86 16.78
C PRO A 777 -0.49 7.44 16.44
N HIS A 778 -1.04 6.41 17.08
CA HIS A 778 -0.62 5.00 16.94
C HIS A 778 -1.77 4.08 16.53
N ALA A 779 -2.70 4.57 15.71
CA ALA A 779 -3.97 3.92 15.38
C ALA A 779 -3.85 2.50 14.79
N LEU A 780 -2.77 2.24 14.05
CA LEU A 780 -2.60 1.05 13.19
C LEU A 780 -1.12 0.76 12.90
N ARG A 781 -0.79 -0.51 12.62
CA ARG A 781 0.59 -0.96 12.37
C ARG A 781 0.87 -1.14 10.86
N GLU A 782 0.55 -0.11 10.09
CA GLU A 782 0.82 -0.02 8.65
C GLU A 782 1.65 1.22 8.32
N ALA A 783 2.26 1.21 7.13
CA ALA A 783 2.91 2.37 6.52
C ALA A 783 1.89 3.34 5.88
N ASN A 784 0.92 3.81 6.68
CA ASN A 784 -0.23 4.56 6.19
C ASN A 784 -0.74 5.61 7.19
N ALA A 785 -1.46 6.62 6.71
CA ALA A 785 -2.28 7.52 7.53
C ALA A 785 -3.46 8.04 6.70
N PHE A 786 -4.62 8.27 7.33
CA PHE A 786 -5.80 8.78 6.63
C PHE A 786 -6.82 9.47 7.55
N TYR A 787 -7.53 10.47 7.01
CA TYR A 787 -8.81 10.95 7.56
C TYR A 787 -9.94 9.94 7.33
N SER A 788 -10.78 9.72 8.34
CA SER A 788 -11.96 8.84 8.26
C SER A 788 -13.26 9.64 8.45
N PRO A 789 -14.03 9.93 7.38
CA PRO A 789 -15.28 10.71 7.46
C PRO A 789 -16.43 10.04 8.24
N SER A 790 -16.35 8.73 8.46
CA SER A 790 -17.33 7.96 9.25
C SER A 790 -17.04 7.98 10.74
N LYS A 791 -15.75 8.05 11.12
CA LYS A 791 -15.30 8.18 12.52
C LYS A 791 -15.11 9.65 12.95
N ILE A 792 -14.96 10.55 11.98
CA ILE A 792 -14.54 11.95 12.13
C ILE A 792 -13.23 12.00 12.94
N ALA A 793 -12.21 11.33 12.40
CA ALA A 793 -10.93 11.09 13.06
C ALA A 793 -9.77 11.03 12.06
N LEU A 794 -8.59 11.46 12.49
CA LEU A 794 -7.31 11.19 11.84
C LEU A 794 -6.70 9.92 12.43
N LEU A 795 -6.28 8.99 11.57
CA LEU A 795 -5.68 7.71 11.97
C LEU A 795 -4.27 7.63 11.42
N PHE A 796 -3.26 7.67 12.29
CA PHE A 796 -1.85 7.58 11.90
C PHE A 796 -1.30 6.18 12.18
N GLY A 797 -0.55 5.64 11.21
CA GLY A 797 0.13 4.35 11.32
C GLY A 797 1.60 4.45 11.66
N TYR A 798 2.15 3.35 12.17
CA TYR A 798 3.58 3.17 12.38
C TYR A 798 4.07 1.80 11.86
N PHE A 799 5.33 1.75 11.45
CA PHE A 799 5.94 0.59 10.80
C PHE A 799 7.45 0.57 11.09
N ASN A 800 8.16 -0.48 10.67
CA ASN A 800 9.62 -0.52 10.80
C ASN A 800 10.28 0.01 9.52
N ALA A 801 11.35 0.80 9.66
CA ALA A 801 12.25 1.14 8.58
C ALA A 801 12.87 -0.14 7.98
N SER A 802 13.06 -0.17 6.64
CA SER A 802 13.83 -1.23 5.99
C SER A 802 15.19 -1.37 6.66
N SER A 803 15.58 -2.59 7.02
CA SER A 803 16.89 -2.83 7.62
C SER A 803 18.00 -2.87 6.56
N ASP A 804 17.64 -3.05 5.28
CA ASP A 804 18.54 -3.09 4.13
C ASP A 804 18.87 -1.69 3.59
N HIS A 805 17.83 -0.84 3.48
CA HIS A 805 17.92 0.51 2.92
C HIS A 805 17.19 1.53 3.83
N PRO A 806 17.70 1.80 5.04
CA PRO A 806 17.04 2.69 6.00
C PRO A 806 17.09 4.17 5.62
N GLY A 807 17.80 4.56 4.55
CA GLY A 807 18.04 5.95 4.20
C GLY A 807 18.87 6.64 5.29
N ALA A 808 18.28 7.60 5.99
CA ALA A 808 18.86 8.26 7.15
C ALA A 808 18.27 7.78 8.50
N HIS A 809 17.27 6.89 8.50
CA HIS A 809 16.69 6.33 9.72
C HIS A 809 17.61 5.24 10.33
N LEU A 810 17.25 4.77 11.53
CA LEU A 810 17.85 3.57 12.11
C LEU A 810 17.31 2.31 11.38
N PRO A 811 18.14 1.40 10.83
CA PRO A 811 17.67 0.14 10.25
C PRO A 811 16.91 -0.72 11.26
N GLY A 812 15.70 -1.14 10.90
CA GLY A 812 14.77 -1.84 11.80
C GLY A 812 14.15 -0.97 12.89
N GLY A 813 14.52 0.32 12.99
CA GLY A 813 13.88 1.32 13.84
C GLY A 813 12.43 1.58 13.43
N ARG A 814 11.64 2.19 14.31
CA ARG A 814 10.20 2.41 14.07
C ARG A 814 9.96 3.80 13.46
N ILE A 815 9.39 3.83 12.26
CA ILE A 815 8.92 5.05 11.60
C ILE A 815 7.46 5.28 11.99
N PHE A 816 7.12 6.52 12.33
CA PHE A 816 5.80 6.93 12.76
C PHE A 816 5.25 8.01 11.83
N THR A 817 4.10 7.78 11.18
CA THR A 817 3.52 8.79 10.27
C THR A 817 3.01 10.03 11.01
N CYS A 818 2.69 9.89 12.30
CA CYS A 818 2.36 10.99 13.23
C CYS A 818 3.54 11.91 13.60
N LEU A 819 4.76 11.62 13.11
CA LEU A 819 5.91 12.54 13.17
C LEU A 819 6.15 13.32 11.87
N SER A 820 5.42 13.00 10.79
CA SER A 820 5.57 13.69 9.51
C SER A 820 4.66 14.92 9.42
N HIS A 821 5.26 16.11 9.39
CA HIS A 821 4.54 17.37 9.21
C HIS A 821 3.57 17.32 8.00
N ASP A 822 4.06 16.85 6.85
CA ASP A 822 3.29 16.81 5.60
C ASP A 822 2.05 15.93 5.71
N ILE A 823 2.19 14.74 6.29
CA ILE A 823 1.07 13.80 6.44
C ILE A 823 0.01 14.40 7.37
N ILE A 824 0.41 15.02 8.49
CA ILE A 824 -0.55 15.62 9.44
C ILE A 824 -1.28 16.81 8.80
N ALA A 825 -0.58 17.68 8.07
CA ALA A 825 -1.18 18.83 7.37
C ALA A 825 -2.12 18.39 6.24
N HIS A 826 -1.76 17.34 5.49
CA HIS A 826 -2.57 16.74 4.44
C HIS A 826 -3.88 16.12 5.01
N GLU A 827 -3.80 15.26 6.04
CA GLU A 827 -5.00 14.65 6.65
C GLU A 827 -5.92 15.68 7.33
N THR A 828 -5.33 16.68 8.01
CA THR A 828 -6.12 17.77 8.60
C THR A 828 -6.86 18.58 7.53
N THR A 829 -6.27 18.72 6.33
CA THR A 829 -6.90 19.40 5.21
C THR A 829 -8.12 18.65 4.67
N HIS A 830 -8.09 17.31 4.59
CA HIS A 830 -9.28 16.54 4.22
C HIS A 830 -10.42 16.70 5.24
N ALA A 831 -10.12 16.68 6.54
CA ALA A 831 -11.12 16.91 7.59
C ALA A 831 -11.74 18.32 7.52
N LEU A 832 -10.93 19.33 7.19
CA LEU A 832 -11.40 20.71 6.99
C LEU A 832 -12.23 20.87 5.71
N LEU A 833 -11.87 20.19 4.61
CA LEU A 833 -12.67 20.20 3.37
C LEU A 833 -14.03 19.54 3.56
N ASP A 834 -14.10 18.37 4.20
CA ASP A 834 -15.35 17.65 4.48
C ASP A 834 -16.26 18.44 5.45
N GLY A 835 -15.68 19.18 6.41
CA GLY A 835 -16.42 20.15 7.24
C GLY A 835 -16.96 21.37 6.47
N MET A 836 -16.35 21.73 5.32
CA MET A 836 -16.70 22.93 4.56
C MET A 836 -17.59 22.69 3.34
N HIS A 837 -17.38 21.58 2.61
CA HIS A 837 -17.96 21.28 1.29
C HIS A 837 -18.12 19.76 1.11
N ARG A 838 -19.09 19.16 1.81
CA ARG A 838 -19.35 17.70 1.84
C ARG A 838 -19.53 17.07 0.44
N GLN A 839 -19.97 17.84 -0.55
CA GLN A 839 -20.19 17.41 -1.93
C GLN A 839 -18.89 17.14 -2.71
N PHE A 840 -17.74 17.66 -2.28
CA PHE A 840 -16.47 17.37 -2.96
C PHE A 840 -15.95 15.95 -2.64
N LEU A 841 -16.66 15.19 -1.81
CA LEU A 841 -16.52 13.73 -1.67
C LEU A 841 -17.39 12.92 -2.65
N LEU A 842 -18.05 13.56 -3.63
CA LEU A 842 -18.87 12.88 -4.63
C LEU A 842 -18.14 12.86 -5.99
N PRO A 843 -17.86 11.68 -6.59
CA PRO A 843 -17.18 11.56 -7.87
C PRO A 843 -18.08 11.98 -9.03
N SER A 844 -18.35 13.27 -9.20
CA SER A 844 -19.16 13.78 -10.31
C SER A 844 -18.35 14.02 -11.59
N ASN A 845 -17.05 14.28 -11.46
CA ASN A 845 -16.12 14.38 -12.59
C ASN A 845 -14.66 14.14 -12.13
N ARG A 846 -13.74 13.96 -13.09
CA ARG A 846 -12.31 13.64 -12.87
C ARG A 846 -11.56 14.60 -11.93
N ASP A 847 -11.93 15.87 -11.90
CA ASP A 847 -11.24 16.88 -11.10
C ASP A 847 -11.62 16.81 -9.61
N VAL A 848 -12.75 16.21 -9.22
CA VAL A 848 -13.29 16.36 -7.85
C VAL A 848 -12.38 15.69 -6.81
N HIS A 849 -12.02 14.43 -7.02
CA HIS A 849 -11.04 13.75 -6.15
C HIS A 849 -9.61 14.26 -6.37
N ALA A 850 -9.24 14.61 -7.61
CA ALA A 850 -7.94 15.20 -7.91
C ALA A 850 -7.74 16.58 -7.22
N PHE A 851 -8.83 17.29 -6.94
CA PHE A 851 -8.84 18.53 -6.19
C PHE A 851 -8.62 18.29 -4.70
N HIS A 852 -9.22 17.24 -4.12
CA HIS A 852 -8.98 16.85 -2.72
C HIS A 852 -7.48 16.60 -2.47
N GLU A 853 -6.87 15.69 -3.23
CA GLU A 853 -5.45 15.36 -3.09
C GLU A 853 -4.56 16.56 -3.40
N GLY A 854 -4.74 17.19 -4.57
CA GLY A 854 -3.92 18.31 -5.02
C GLY A 854 -4.04 19.56 -4.14
N PHE A 855 -5.15 19.76 -3.42
CA PHE A 855 -5.32 20.85 -2.47
C PHE A 855 -4.67 20.54 -1.12
N ALA A 856 -4.81 19.31 -0.60
CA ALA A 856 -4.13 18.87 0.62
C ALA A 856 -2.60 18.97 0.49
N ASP A 857 -2.07 18.52 -0.64
CA ASP A 857 -0.66 18.67 -1.02
C ASP A 857 -0.21 20.13 -1.14
N CYS A 858 -1.06 21.02 -1.69
CA CYS A 858 -0.78 22.47 -1.70
C CYS A 858 -0.67 23.05 -0.29
N VAL A 859 -1.53 22.63 0.64
CA VAL A 859 -1.51 23.13 2.04
C VAL A 859 -0.24 22.65 2.75
N ALA A 860 0.08 21.35 2.68
CA ALA A 860 1.28 20.78 3.28
C ALA A 860 2.57 21.46 2.75
N MET A 861 2.73 21.53 1.42
CA MET A 861 3.87 22.20 0.78
C MET A 861 4.03 23.66 1.24
N LEU A 862 2.94 24.45 1.21
CA LEU A 862 3.03 25.88 1.46
C LEU A 862 3.27 26.22 2.94
N GLN A 863 2.94 25.33 3.87
CA GLN A 863 3.23 25.52 5.29
C GLN A 863 4.74 25.51 5.59
N HIS A 864 5.55 24.65 4.94
CA HIS A 864 7.01 24.66 5.12
C HIS A 864 7.65 26.00 4.77
N PHE A 865 7.17 26.65 3.70
CA PHE A 865 7.60 27.99 3.33
C PHE A 865 7.17 29.08 4.33
N THR A 866 6.38 28.76 5.36
CA THR A 866 6.07 29.70 6.46
C THR A 866 7.09 29.66 7.60
N PHE A 867 7.98 28.64 7.66
CA PHE A 867 8.98 28.47 8.73
C PHE A 867 10.27 29.27 8.44
N PRO A 868 10.53 30.41 9.12
CA PRO A 868 11.62 31.31 8.73
C PRO A 868 13.01 30.70 8.86
N GLU A 869 13.22 29.77 9.80
CA GLU A 869 14.50 29.14 10.11
C GLU A 869 14.92 28.20 8.96
N LEU A 870 14.06 27.23 8.65
CA LEU A 870 14.20 26.32 7.51
C LEU A 870 14.39 27.09 6.19
N VAL A 871 13.56 28.11 5.95
CA VAL A 871 13.65 28.96 4.75
C VAL A 871 14.95 29.76 4.70
N THR A 872 15.43 30.31 5.82
CA THR A 872 16.71 31.04 5.89
C THR A 872 17.86 30.17 5.41
N HIS A 873 17.95 28.94 5.92
CA HIS A 873 19.00 27.98 5.55
C HIS A 873 18.95 27.62 4.06
N GLN A 874 17.76 27.29 3.54
CA GLN A 874 17.63 26.95 2.12
C GLN A 874 17.95 28.12 1.19
N ILE A 875 17.50 29.33 1.51
CA ILE A 875 17.81 30.54 0.74
C ILE A 875 19.32 30.85 0.77
N ALA A 876 20.04 30.53 1.85
CA ALA A 876 21.49 30.65 1.91
C ALA A 876 22.18 29.64 0.98
N ASN A 877 21.86 28.35 1.12
CA ASN A 877 22.50 27.26 0.39
C ASN A 877 22.24 27.37 -1.12
N THR A 878 20.99 27.58 -1.53
CA THR A 878 20.62 27.73 -2.95
C THR A 878 20.95 29.11 -3.52
N ARG A 879 21.57 30.00 -2.72
CA ARG A 879 21.93 31.37 -3.07
C ARG A 879 20.73 32.16 -3.62
N GLY A 880 19.55 31.94 -3.05
CA GLY A 880 18.29 32.60 -3.38
C GLY A 880 17.44 31.96 -4.48
N SER A 881 17.86 30.84 -5.09
CA SER A 881 17.06 30.10 -6.07
C SER A 881 16.19 29.05 -5.36
N ILE A 882 14.91 29.35 -5.15
CA ILE A 882 13.97 28.40 -4.52
C ILE A 882 13.57 27.25 -5.46
N ASP A 883 13.91 27.35 -6.75
CA ASP A 883 13.78 26.36 -7.81
C ASP A 883 15.04 25.51 -8.05
N ALA A 884 16.07 25.66 -7.21
CA ALA A 884 17.31 24.88 -7.30
C ALA A 884 17.11 23.41 -6.90
N GLN A 885 17.83 22.51 -7.58
CA GLN A 885 17.84 21.06 -7.33
C GLN A 885 18.22 20.70 -5.88
N GLU A 886 19.04 21.53 -5.22
CA GLU A 886 19.57 21.33 -3.86
C GLU A 886 18.63 21.84 -2.76
N ASN A 887 17.50 22.46 -3.09
CA ASN A 887 16.59 23.06 -2.11
C ASN A 887 15.79 21.98 -1.32
N LEU A 888 15.99 21.85 0.00
CA LEU A 888 15.18 20.94 0.80
C LEU A 888 13.68 21.27 0.76
N LEU A 889 13.26 22.54 0.65
CA LEU A 889 11.84 22.90 0.49
C LEU A 889 11.20 22.38 -0.81
N VAL A 890 12.01 21.88 -1.76
CA VAL A 890 11.59 21.21 -3.00
C VAL A 890 11.77 19.69 -2.91
N GLN A 891 12.67 19.21 -2.03
CA GLN A 891 12.94 17.79 -1.82
C GLN A 891 12.14 17.15 -0.68
N LEU A 892 11.63 17.92 0.29
CA LEU A 892 11.25 17.42 1.63
C LEU A 892 10.19 16.32 1.64
N ALA A 893 9.22 16.40 0.74
CA ALA A 893 8.20 15.35 0.59
C ALA A 893 8.71 14.02 0.01
N SER A 894 10.02 13.88 -0.29
CA SER A 894 10.56 12.64 -0.86
C SER A 894 10.82 11.53 0.15
N GLN A 895 11.11 11.85 1.42
CA GLN A 895 11.54 10.82 2.37
C GLN A 895 10.36 10.03 2.96
N PHE A 896 9.35 10.69 3.52
CA PHE A 896 8.13 9.98 3.97
C PHE A 896 7.32 9.34 2.83
N GLY A 897 7.39 9.87 1.61
CA GLY A 897 6.77 9.22 0.43
C GLY A 897 7.44 7.88 0.09
N HIS A 898 8.78 7.82 0.11
CA HIS A 898 9.53 6.57 -0.06
C HIS A 898 9.27 5.58 1.09
N ALA A 899 9.17 6.07 2.33
CA ALA A 899 8.95 5.20 3.49
C ALA A 899 7.54 4.61 3.54
N THR A 900 6.50 5.37 3.16
CA THR A 900 5.09 4.92 3.20
C THR A 900 4.63 4.16 1.95
N GLY A 901 5.28 4.35 0.80
CA GLY A 901 5.00 3.62 -0.45
C GLY A 901 3.65 3.90 -1.11
N ARG A 902 2.68 4.48 -0.39
CA ARG A 902 1.33 4.84 -0.87
C ARG A 902 1.21 6.27 -1.41
N ARG A 903 2.24 7.14 -1.24
CA ARG A 903 2.27 8.50 -1.81
C ARG A 903 3.54 8.72 -2.63
N MET A 904 3.38 9.09 -3.92
CA MET A 904 4.49 9.68 -4.68
C MET A 904 4.94 10.97 -4.03
N ALA A 905 6.24 11.25 -4.05
CA ALA A 905 6.76 12.47 -3.44
C ALA A 905 6.19 13.72 -4.13
N LEU A 906 5.95 14.79 -3.36
CA LEU A 906 5.64 16.10 -3.94
C LEU A 906 6.80 16.61 -4.84
N ARG A 907 8.03 16.13 -4.58
CA ARG A 907 9.23 16.26 -5.43
C ARG A 907 9.00 15.72 -6.86
N ASP A 908 8.19 14.68 -7.02
CA ASP A 908 7.80 14.05 -8.29
C ASP A 908 6.43 14.55 -8.79
N ALA A 909 5.80 15.48 -8.06
CA ALA A 909 4.69 16.31 -8.53
C ALA A 909 5.16 17.57 -9.24
N ILE A 910 6.28 18.16 -8.80
CA ILE A 910 6.86 19.40 -9.35
C ILE A 910 8.11 19.19 -10.20
N GLY A 911 8.71 18.00 -10.20
CA GLY A 911 9.91 17.69 -10.99
C GLY A 911 10.03 16.23 -11.42
N LYS A 912 11.20 15.90 -11.98
CA LYS A 912 11.59 14.54 -12.40
C LYS A 912 13.10 14.36 -12.28
N VAL A 913 13.55 13.14 -12.00
CA VAL A 913 14.98 12.77 -12.09
C VAL A 913 15.32 12.43 -13.54
N GLY A 914 16.41 12.99 -14.05
CA GLY A 914 16.99 12.64 -15.35
C GLY A 914 18.51 12.46 -15.28
N GLU A 915 19.16 12.23 -16.42
CA GLU A 915 20.60 11.96 -16.55
C GLU A 915 21.52 13.00 -15.88
N LYS A 916 21.03 14.22 -15.68
CA LYS A 916 21.75 15.35 -15.08
C LYS A 916 21.23 15.72 -13.68
N GLY A 917 20.55 14.80 -13.01
CA GLY A 917 19.94 15.01 -11.70
C GLY A 917 18.44 15.36 -11.77
N TRP A 918 17.89 15.80 -10.64
CA TRP A 918 16.48 16.21 -10.54
C TRP A 918 16.28 17.59 -11.16
N GLN A 919 15.24 17.74 -11.96
CA GLN A 919 14.89 18.97 -12.68
C GLN A 919 13.40 19.27 -12.52
N LEU A 920 13.05 20.56 -12.46
CA LEU A 920 11.65 21.01 -12.47
C LEU A 920 10.94 20.50 -13.73
N ARG A 921 9.67 20.11 -13.60
CA ARG A 921 8.92 19.50 -14.71
C ARG A 921 8.40 20.58 -15.65
N GLU A 922 8.90 20.56 -16.89
CA GLU A 922 8.40 21.42 -17.96
C GLU A 922 6.87 21.25 -18.14
N PRO A 923 6.08 22.34 -18.18
CA PRO A 923 4.63 22.25 -18.30
C PRO A 923 4.17 21.68 -19.65
N ASP A 924 3.33 20.65 -19.61
CA ASP A 924 2.65 20.11 -20.80
C ASP A 924 1.15 20.51 -20.81
N PRO A 925 0.68 21.27 -21.81
CA PRO A 925 -0.74 21.57 -21.97
C PRO A 925 -1.66 20.36 -22.18
N GLN A 926 -1.14 19.20 -22.59
CA GLN A 926 -1.94 17.99 -22.83
C GLN A 926 -2.13 17.14 -21.57
N GLU A 927 -1.35 17.35 -20.51
CA GLU A 927 -1.39 16.50 -19.30
C GLU A 927 -2.75 16.56 -18.59
N TYR A 928 -3.40 17.74 -18.57
CA TYR A 928 -4.71 17.93 -17.94
C TYR A 928 -5.89 17.32 -18.72
N GLU A 929 -5.75 17.08 -20.03
CA GLU A 929 -6.77 16.36 -20.82
C GLU A 929 -6.57 14.84 -20.74
N THR A 930 -5.32 14.38 -20.70
CA THR A 930 -4.93 12.97 -20.79
C THR A 930 -4.88 12.23 -19.45
N THR A 931 -4.55 12.91 -18.34
CA THR A 931 -4.35 12.24 -17.03
C THR A 931 -5.67 11.85 -16.36
N GLN A 932 -5.84 10.55 -16.10
CA GLN A 932 -7.07 9.97 -15.53
C GLN A 932 -7.02 9.79 -14.01
N GLU A 933 -5.88 9.35 -13.49
CA GLU A 933 -5.72 8.95 -12.09
C GLU A 933 -5.74 10.18 -11.15
N PRO A 934 -6.56 10.20 -10.08
CA PRO A 934 -6.78 11.37 -9.23
C PRO A 934 -5.53 12.03 -8.65
N HIS A 935 -4.60 11.27 -8.07
CA HIS A 935 -3.39 11.84 -7.47
C HIS A 935 -2.50 12.43 -8.56
N ALA A 936 -2.25 11.67 -9.64
CA ALA A 936 -1.48 12.11 -10.80
C ALA A 936 -2.05 13.39 -11.42
N ARG A 937 -3.38 13.52 -11.47
CA ARG A 937 -4.11 14.72 -11.92
C ARG A 937 -4.00 15.86 -10.90
N GLY A 938 -4.06 15.57 -9.60
CA GLY A 938 -3.83 16.52 -8.50
C GLY A 938 -2.44 17.16 -8.52
N ARG A 939 -1.40 16.40 -8.91
CA ARG A 939 -0.04 16.95 -9.11
C ARG A 939 0.01 18.10 -10.13
N ILE A 940 -0.89 18.12 -11.12
CA ILE A 940 -0.98 19.21 -12.11
C ILE A 940 -1.42 20.52 -11.42
N LEU A 941 -2.34 20.44 -10.46
CA LEU A 941 -2.76 21.57 -9.63
C LEU A 941 -1.63 22.04 -8.71
N VAL A 942 -0.96 21.13 -8.01
CA VAL A 942 0.21 21.43 -7.15
C VAL A 942 1.29 22.15 -7.97
N SER A 943 1.66 21.60 -9.12
CA SER A 943 2.62 22.21 -10.05
C SER A 943 2.18 23.60 -10.55
N ALA A 944 0.88 23.83 -10.78
CA ALA A 944 0.37 25.13 -11.20
C ALA A 944 0.44 26.18 -10.07
N VAL A 945 0.12 25.79 -8.83
CA VAL A 945 0.25 26.66 -7.65
C VAL A 945 1.73 26.96 -7.36
N PHE A 946 2.63 25.97 -7.53
CA PHE A 946 4.06 26.17 -7.32
C PHE A 946 4.70 27.08 -8.38
N ASP A 947 4.40 26.90 -9.68
CA ASP A 947 4.89 27.79 -10.76
C ASP A 947 4.37 29.24 -10.59
N ALA A 948 3.16 29.42 -10.06
CA ALA A 948 2.67 30.73 -9.65
C ALA A 948 3.51 31.32 -8.50
N LEU A 949 3.78 30.56 -7.43
CA LEU A 949 4.66 30.98 -6.32
C LEU A 949 6.07 31.34 -6.78
N LEU A 950 6.70 30.52 -7.64
CA LEU A 950 8.01 30.79 -8.24
C LEU A 950 8.00 32.12 -9.01
N SER A 951 6.96 32.36 -9.81
CA SER A 951 6.80 33.57 -10.61
C SER A 951 6.61 34.82 -9.73
N ILE A 952 5.81 34.72 -8.67
CA ILE A 952 5.59 35.78 -7.66
C ILE A 952 6.90 36.10 -6.95
N TYR A 953 7.62 35.10 -6.44
CA TYR A 953 8.89 35.27 -5.74
C TYR A 953 9.95 35.93 -6.63
N LYS A 954 10.11 35.46 -7.88
CA LYS A 954 11.04 36.03 -8.87
C LYS A 954 10.72 37.50 -9.18
N ARG A 955 9.45 37.90 -9.18
CA ARG A 955 9.04 39.31 -9.32
C ARG A 955 9.31 40.13 -8.05
N ARG A 956 8.98 39.61 -6.86
CA ARG A 956 9.15 40.28 -5.56
C ARG A 956 10.60 40.48 -5.13
N THR A 957 11.53 39.68 -5.65
CA THR A 957 12.96 39.75 -5.33
C THR A 957 13.82 40.40 -6.42
N ALA A 958 13.22 40.77 -7.55
CA ALA A 958 13.95 41.30 -8.70
C ALA A 958 14.70 42.62 -8.39
N ASP A 959 14.23 43.43 -7.45
CA ASP A 959 14.92 44.64 -6.98
C ASP A 959 16.08 44.29 -6.03
N LEU A 960 15.86 43.40 -5.05
CA LEU A 960 16.89 42.89 -4.14
C LEU A 960 18.06 42.27 -4.91
N LEU A 961 17.77 41.47 -5.94
CA LEU A 961 18.79 40.89 -6.82
C LEU A 961 19.51 41.97 -7.63
N ARG A 962 18.80 42.93 -8.25
CA ARG A 962 19.48 44.06 -8.94
C ARG A 962 20.37 44.88 -8.01
N LEU A 963 19.94 45.13 -6.77
CA LEU A 963 20.75 45.83 -5.77
C LEU A 963 21.99 45.04 -5.39
N ALA A 964 21.85 43.74 -5.12
CA ALA A 964 22.96 42.85 -4.75
C ALA A 964 24.00 42.65 -5.86
N THR A 965 23.61 42.76 -7.13
CA THR A 965 24.51 42.43 -8.27
C THR A 965 24.99 43.63 -9.07
N GLY A 966 24.56 44.85 -8.74
CA GLY A 966 24.87 46.05 -9.52
C GLY A 966 24.07 46.16 -10.82
N GLY A 967 22.83 45.65 -10.81
CA GLY A 967 21.87 45.75 -11.91
C GLY A 967 21.80 44.55 -12.86
N THR A 968 22.74 43.59 -12.77
CA THR A 968 22.81 42.45 -13.70
C THR A 968 21.72 41.38 -13.49
N GLY A 969 21.12 41.31 -12.30
CA GLY A 969 20.24 40.21 -11.89
C GLY A 969 20.92 38.86 -11.60
N ILE A 970 22.24 38.73 -11.82
CA ILE A 970 22.99 37.47 -11.67
C ILE A 970 23.95 37.55 -10.47
N LEU A 971 23.75 36.69 -9.48
CA LEU A 971 24.55 36.64 -8.25
C LEU A 971 25.95 36.07 -8.50
N ARG A 972 26.97 36.80 -8.02
CA ARG A 972 28.39 36.40 -8.10
C ARG A 972 28.62 35.03 -7.43
N PRO A 973 29.52 34.17 -7.96
CA PRO A 973 29.89 32.91 -7.32
C PRO A 973 30.35 33.09 -5.87
N GLY A 974 30.07 32.08 -5.03
CA GLY A 974 30.27 32.14 -3.58
C GLY A 974 28.98 32.43 -2.80
N ALA A 975 29.09 32.44 -1.47
CA ALA A 975 27.97 32.69 -0.56
C ALA A 975 27.43 34.12 -0.71
N ILE A 976 26.12 34.28 -0.51
CA ILE A 976 25.44 35.59 -0.51
C ILE A 976 25.42 36.21 0.90
N HIS A 977 25.34 37.54 0.98
CA HIS A 977 25.39 38.26 2.25
C HIS A 977 24.21 37.88 3.17
N PRO A 978 24.39 37.69 4.50
CA PRO A 978 23.31 37.29 5.40
C PRO A 978 22.08 38.20 5.36
N ASP A 979 22.25 39.53 5.24
CA ASP A 979 21.13 40.46 5.07
C ASP A 979 20.32 40.18 3.80
N LEU A 980 20.96 39.73 2.72
CA LEU A 980 20.26 39.35 1.48
C LEU A 980 19.50 38.04 1.69
N VAL A 981 20.10 37.04 2.36
CA VAL A 981 19.41 35.80 2.76
C VAL A 981 18.14 36.14 3.54
N GLN A 982 18.24 36.98 4.57
CA GLN A 982 17.12 37.40 5.41
C GLN A 982 16.05 38.20 4.64
N ARG A 983 16.46 39.02 3.67
CA ARG A 983 15.52 39.79 2.82
C ARG A 983 14.78 38.87 1.82
N LEU A 984 15.49 37.95 1.16
CA LEU A 984 14.90 36.97 0.24
C LEU A 984 13.98 36.00 0.97
N THR A 985 14.39 35.51 2.16
CA THR A 985 13.60 34.67 3.08
C THR A 985 12.26 35.31 3.41
N ARG A 986 12.29 36.59 3.83
CA ARG A 986 11.08 37.35 4.16
C ARG A 986 10.13 37.45 2.96
N GLU A 987 10.67 37.63 1.75
CA GLU A 987 9.85 37.74 0.55
C GLU A 987 9.27 36.40 0.09
N VAL A 988 9.99 35.26 0.16
CA VAL A 988 9.37 33.95 -0.13
C VAL A 988 8.35 33.55 0.94
N THR A 989 8.66 33.74 2.23
CA THR A 989 7.73 33.44 3.34
C THR A 989 6.42 34.19 3.18
N ARG A 990 6.51 35.49 2.86
CA ARG A 990 5.35 36.34 2.58
C ARG A 990 4.63 35.97 1.29
N SER A 991 5.35 35.48 0.28
CA SER A 991 4.76 34.99 -0.98
C SER A 991 3.93 33.72 -0.73
N ALA A 992 4.52 32.71 -0.08
CA ALA A 992 3.87 31.45 0.22
C ALA A 992 2.67 31.64 1.17
N GLN A 993 2.81 32.44 2.22
CA GLN A 993 1.68 32.73 3.12
C GLN A 993 0.51 33.41 2.39
N HIS A 994 0.79 34.31 1.44
CA HIS A 994 -0.24 34.95 0.61
C HIS A 994 -0.85 33.96 -0.39
N VAL A 995 -0.05 33.14 -1.07
CA VAL A 995 -0.52 32.07 -1.98
C VAL A 995 -1.42 31.06 -1.26
N LEU A 996 -1.01 30.58 -0.08
CA LEU A 996 -1.82 29.71 0.79
C LEU A 996 -3.15 30.37 1.18
N THR A 997 -3.10 31.67 1.53
CA THR A 997 -4.30 32.47 1.85
C THR A 997 -5.22 32.59 0.64
N MET A 998 -4.70 32.83 -0.57
CA MET A 998 -5.48 32.87 -1.81
C MET A 998 -6.19 31.53 -2.06
N CYS A 999 -5.46 30.42 -1.95
CA CYS A 999 -5.97 29.07 -2.17
C CYS A 999 -7.08 28.69 -1.18
N ILE A 1000 -6.87 28.85 0.13
CA ILE A 1000 -7.90 28.50 1.12
C ILE A 1000 -9.13 29.44 0.99
N ARG A 1001 -8.92 30.75 0.84
CA ARG A 1001 -10.00 31.74 0.70
C ARG A 1001 -10.85 31.49 -0.56
N ALA A 1002 -10.28 30.90 -1.62
CA ALA A 1002 -10.99 30.53 -2.83
C ALA A 1002 -12.07 29.46 -2.62
N LEU A 1003 -11.98 28.62 -1.57
CA LEU A 1003 -12.99 27.60 -1.27
C LEU A 1003 -14.39 28.21 -1.11
N ASP A 1004 -14.53 29.37 -0.48
CA ASP A 1004 -15.82 30.08 -0.33
C ASP A 1004 -16.29 30.79 -1.62
N TYR A 1005 -15.54 30.69 -2.73
CA TYR A 1005 -15.90 31.16 -4.08
C TYR A 1005 -15.91 30.02 -5.12
N CYS A 1006 -15.98 28.77 -4.68
CA CYS A 1006 -16.15 27.60 -5.54
C CYS A 1006 -17.65 27.33 -5.84
N PRO A 1007 -17.99 26.60 -6.92
CA PRO A 1007 -19.33 26.03 -7.07
C PRO A 1007 -19.65 25.06 -5.91
N PRO A 1008 -20.93 24.83 -5.57
CA PRO A 1008 -21.31 24.06 -4.38
C PRO A 1008 -21.19 22.54 -4.57
N THR A 1009 -20.95 22.09 -5.80
CA THR A 1009 -20.75 20.71 -6.25
C THR A 1009 -20.03 20.74 -7.61
N ASP A 1010 -19.58 19.59 -8.11
CA ASP A 1010 -18.97 19.43 -9.44
C ASP A 1010 -17.78 20.38 -9.72
N ILE A 1011 -16.89 20.60 -8.74
CA ILE A 1011 -15.73 21.48 -8.94
C ILE A 1011 -14.83 20.98 -10.09
N THR A 1012 -14.23 21.93 -10.82
CA THR A 1012 -13.15 21.69 -11.79
C THR A 1012 -11.97 22.62 -11.50
N PHE A 1013 -10.75 22.25 -11.91
CA PHE A 1013 -9.55 23.08 -11.69
C PHE A 1013 -9.67 24.45 -12.37
N GLY A 1014 -10.38 24.51 -13.50
CA GLY A 1014 -10.72 25.77 -14.16
C GLY A 1014 -11.65 26.65 -13.31
N GLU A 1015 -12.68 26.08 -12.69
CA GLU A 1015 -13.56 26.82 -11.78
C GLU A 1015 -12.87 27.22 -10.48
N TYR A 1016 -11.91 26.42 -9.99
CA TYR A 1016 -11.04 26.79 -8.87
C TYR A 1016 -10.09 27.96 -9.21
N LEU A 1017 -9.53 28.02 -10.41
CA LEU A 1017 -8.80 29.21 -10.88
C LEU A 1017 -9.70 30.46 -10.85
N ARG A 1018 -10.94 30.36 -11.33
CA ARG A 1018 -11.92 31.46 -11.26
C ARG A 1018 -12.22 31.87 -9.83
N ALA A 1019 -12.32 30.89 -8.92
CA ALA A 1019 -12.49 31.12 -7.49
C ALA A 1019 -11.31 31.90 -6.88
N ILE A 1020 -10.06 31.47 -7.12
CA ILE A 1020 -8.83 32.16 -6.67
C ILE A 1020 -8.81 33.62 -7.14
N ILE A 1021 -8.99 33.83 -8.45
CA ILE A 1021 -8.90 35.16 -9.09
C ILE A 1021 -10.03 36.09 -8.59
N THR A 1022 -11.22 35.54 -8.31
CA THR A 1022 -12.34 36.33 -7.74
C THR A 1022 -12.10 36.65 -6.27
N ALA A 1023 -11.78 35.64 -5.46
CA ALA A 1023 -11.58 35.75 -4.02
C ALA A 1023 -10.46 36.74 -3.65
N ASP A 1024 -9.45 36.83 -4.51
CA ASP A 1024 -8.36 37.79 -4.34
C ASP A 1024 -8.73 39.20 -4.79
N HIS A 1025 -9.36 39.38 -5.96
CA HIS A 1025 -9.83 40.70 -6.38
C HIS A 1025 -10.79 41.32 -5.35
N ASP A 1026 -11.63 40.51 -4.70
CA ASP A 1026 -12.65 40.97 -3.74
C ASP A 1026 -12.06 41.59 -2.46
N LEU A 1027 -10.87 41.15 -2.02
CA LEU A 1027 -10.21 41.60 -0.79
C LEU A 1027 -8.92 42.42 -1.04
N VAL A 1028 -8.28 42.24 -2.20
CA VAL A 1028 -6.99 42.83 -2.60
C VAL A 1028 -7.13 43.37 -4.04
N ALA A 1029 -7.97 44.39 -4.23
CA ALA A 1029 -8.30 44.91 -5.57
C ALA A 1029 -7.05 45.32 -6.38
N ASN A 1030 -6.05 45.93 -5.73
CA ASN A 1030 -4.77 46.32 -6.34
C ASN A 1030 -3.74 45.17 -6.30
N ASP A 1031 -3.49 44.53 -7.44
CA ASP A 1031 -2.45 43.53 -7.63
C ASP A 1031 -1.20 44.13 -8.30
N ASP A 1032 -0.49 44.98 -7.55
CA ASP A 1032 0.76 45.64 -7.97
C ASP A 1032 1.91 44.66 -8.24
N LEU A 1033 1.85 43.47 -7.65
CA LEU A 1033 2.84 42.39 -7.77
C LEU A 1033 2.43 41.28 -8.74
N GLY A 1034 1.24 41.34 -9.34
CA GLY A 1034 0.80 40.45 -10.41
C GLY A 1034 0.52 39.00 -10.00
N TYR A 1035 0.18 38.75 -8.73
CA TYR A 1035 -0.20 37.45 -8.20
C TYR A 1035 -1.25 36.76 -9.08
N ARG A 1036 -2.32 37.47 -9.44
CA ARG A 1036 -3.42 36.95 -10.25
C ARG A 1036 -2.94 36.59 -11.66
N VAL A 1037 -2.06 37.38 -12.25
CA VAL A 1037 -1.46 37.09 -13.56
C VAL A 1037 -0.58 35.84 -13.51
N SER A 1038 0.21 35.65 -12.44
CA SER A 1038 1.04 34.44 -12.26
C SER A 1038 0.21 33.16 -12.16
N PHE A 1039 -0.91 33.17 -11.42
CA PHE A 1039 -1.87 32.05 -11.41
C PHE A 1039 -2.45 31.77 -12.80
N ILE A 1040 -2.89 32.80 -13.53
CA ILE A 1040 -3.46 32.65 -14.89
C ILE A 1040 -2.43 32.02 -15.84
N GLU A 1041 -1.17 32.45 -15.78
CA GLU A 1041 -0.12 31.89 -16.63
C GLU A 1041 0.23 30.45 -16.27
N ALA A 1042 0.41 30.13 -14.99
CA ALA A 1042 0.81 28.80 -14.54
C ALA A 1042 -0.24 27.71 -14.83
N PHE A 1043 -1.54 28.06 -14.73
CA PHE A 1043 -2.66 27.18 -15.10
C PHE A 1043 -2.76 27.00 -16.63
N ARG A 1044 -2.65 28.10 -17.40
CA ARG A 1044 -2.65 28.07 -18.88
C ARG A 1044 -1.54 27.18 -19.44
N ARG A 1045 -0.34 27.24 -18.86
CA ARG A 1045 0.82 26.40 -19.27
C ARG A 1045 0.56 24.90 -19.14
N ARG A 1046 -0.43 24.48 -18.34
CA ARG A 1046 -0.78 23.08 -18.06
C ARG A 1046 -2.16 22.68 -18.62
N GLY A 1047 -2.68 23.46 -19.56
CA GLY A 1047 -3.95 23.15 -20.22
C GLY A 1047 -5.22 23.42 -19.40
N ILE A 1048 -5.09 24.03 -18.21
CA ILE A 1048 -6.24 24.25 -17.33
C ILE A 1048 -7.04 25.48 -17.79
N TYR A 1049 -8.02 25.25 -18.68
CA TYR A 1049 -8.93 26.26 -19.21
C TYR A 1049 -10.33 26.17 -18.58
N PRO A 1050 -10.84 27.23 -17.93
CA PRO A 1050 -12.20 27.23 -17.41
C PRO A 1050 -13.25 27.26 -18.54
N PRO A 1051 -14.35 26.48 -18.43
CA PRO A 1051 -15.37 26.44 -19.48
C PRO A 1051 -16.16 27.76 -19.60
N GLY A 1052 -16.61 28.08 -20.81
CA GLY A 1052 -17.56 29.17 -21.08
C GLY A 1052 -16.99 30.60 -21.11
N ILE A 1053 -15.70 30.81 -20.88
CA ILE A 1053 -15.04 32.12 -21.02
C ILE A 1053 -14.50 32.34 -22.44
N ARG A 1054 -14.37 33.61 -22.85
CA ARG A 1054 -13.85 33.98 -24.20
C ARG A 1054 -12.37 34.34 -24.22
N THR A 1055 -11.78 34.75 -23.10
CA THR A 1055 -10.35 35.05 -22.96
C THR A 1055 -9.84 34.68 -21.57
N LEU A 1056 -8.55 34.35 -21.46
CA LEU A 1056 -7.85 34.27 -20.17
C LEU A 1056 -7.37 35.65 -19.74
N SER A 1057 -8.30 36.43 -19.17
CA SER A 1057 -8.02 37.73 -18.55
C SER A 1057 -8.66 37.76 -17.16
N GLU A 1058 -8.11 38.54 -16.21
CA GLU A 1058 -8.68 38.68 -14.86
C GLU A 1058 -10.19 38.99 -14.91
N GLY A 1059 -10.60 39.97 -15.71
CA GLY A 1059 -12.00 40.37 -15.86
C GLY A 1059 -12.91 39.31 -16.50
N SER A 1060 -12.37 38.37 -17.28
CA SER A 1060 -13.16 37.24 -17.84
C SER A 1060 -13.17 36.01 -16.94
N LEU A 1061 -12.17 35.87 -16.07
CA LEU A 1061 -12.04 34.77 -15.12
C LEU A 1061 -12.83 35.00 -13.85
N ARG A 1062 -12.97 36.25 -13.41
CA ARG A 1062 -13.84 36.59 -12.27
C ARG A 1062 -15.25 36.02 -12.44
N TRP A 1063 -15.90 35.67 -11.33
CA TRP A 1063 -17.33 35.42 -11.33
C TRP A 1063 -18.09 36.71 -11.70
N ARG A 1064 -19.28 36.57 -12.27
CA ARG A 1064 -20.09 37.71 -12.74
C ARG A 1064 -20.98 38.25 -11.63
N SER A 1065 -21.15 39.57 -11.61
CA SER A 1065 -22.11 40.20 -10.71
C SER A 1065 -23.54 40.05 -11.23
N PRO A 1066 -24.56 40.00 -10.36
CA PRO A 1066 -25.97 39.93 -10.75
C PRO A 1066 -26.44 41.03 -11.71
N GLU A 1067 -25.77 42.18 -11.73
CA GLU A 1067 -26.00 43.29 -12.67
C GLU A 1067 -25.60 42.95 -14.13
N SER A 1068 -24.87 41.85 -14.32
CA SER A 1068 -24.45 41.31 -15.63
C SER A 1068 -25.07 39.95 -15.96
N GLU A 1069 -26.13 39.58 -15.23
CA GLU A 1069 -26.86 38.32 -15.32
C GLU A 1069 -28.33 38.57 -15.68
N ASP A 1070 -28.92 37.66 -16.45
CA ASP A 1070 -30.34 37.69 -16.82
C ASP A 1070 -30.99 36.34 -16.41
N PRO A 1071 -31.99 36.32 -15.51
CA PRO A 1071 -32.60 37.46 -14.85
C PRO A 1071 -31.81 38.01 -13.66
N MET A 1072 -32.00 39.30 -13.36
CA MET A 1072 -31.63 39.90 -12.08
C MET A 1072 -32.51 39.40 -10.93
N PRO A 1073 -32.00 39.36 -9.67
CA PRO A 1073 -32.77 38.97 -8.49
C PRO A 1073 -33.88 39.98 -8.16
N SER A 1074 -34.97 39.50 -7.54
CA SER A 1074 -36.05 40.34 -7.05
C SER A 1074 -35.63 41.31 -5.95
N LYS A 1075 -36.43 42.37 -5.80
CA LYS A 1075 -36.34 43.22 -4.61
C LYS A 1075 -36.64 42.42 -3.33
N MET A 1076 -37.53 41.42 -3.36
CA MET A 1076 -37.93 40.65 -2.18
C MET A 1076 -36.79 39.76 -1.67
N LEU A 1077 -36.10 39.05 -2.56
CA LEU A 1077 -34.89 38.28 -2.27
C LEU A 1077 -33.76 39.21 -1.80
N LEU A 1078 -33.53 40.33 -2.48
CA LEU A 1078 -32.52 41.31 -2.05
C LEU A 1078 -32.84 41.94 -0.69
N ASP A 1079 -34.11 42.16 -0.35
CA ASP A 1079 -34.51 42.72 0.94
C ASP A 1079 -34.39 41.66 2.06
N TYR A 1080 -34.82 40.42 1.84
CA TYR A 1080 -34.63 39.33 2.81
C TYR A 1080 -33.14 39.02 3.09
N LEU A 1081 -32.28 39.06 2.06
CA LEU A 1081 -30.82 38.95 2.24
C LEU A 1081 -30.21 40.10 3.08
N LYS A 1082 -30.90 41.24 3.22
CA LYS A 1082 -30.50 42.33 4.14
C LYS A 1082 -31.01 42.09 5.56
N GLU A 1083 -32.13 41.41 5.74
CA GLU A 1083 -32.62 41.00 7.06
C GLU A 1083 -31.65 40.00 7.71
N LEU A 1084 -31.09 39.06 6.93
CA LEU A 1084 -30.04 38.15 7.36
C LEU A 1084 -28.72 38.83 7.81
N ARG A 1085 -28.55 40.14 7.59
CA ARG A 1085 -27.48 40.93 8.24
C ARG A 1085 -27.60 40.88 9.78
N GLY A 1086 -28.83 40.77 10.31
CA GLY A 1086 -29.10 40.67 11.75
C GLY A 1086 -28.34 39.50 12.39
N ALA A 1087 -28.47 38.30 11.81
CA ALA A 1087 -27.76 37.10 12.26
C ALA A 1087 -26.22 37.24 12.23
N GLY A 1088 -25.68 38.18 11.44
CA GLY A 1088 -24.27 38.55 11.49
C GLY A 1088 -23.87 39.21 12.81
N SER A 1089 -24.75 39.99 13.45
CA SER A 1089 -24.48 40.52 14.79
C SER A 1089 -24.28 39.37 15.77
N ASP A 1090 -25.20 38.39 15.76
CA ASP A 1090 -25.19 37.26 16.68
C ASP A 1090 -23.97 36.35 16.44
N HIS A 1091 -23.62 36.09 15.17
CA HIS A 1091 -22.39 35.36 14.79
C HIS A 1091 -21.09 36.07 15.20
N LEU A 1092 -21.08 37.40 15.34
CA LEU A 1092 -19.90 38.18 15.72
C LEU A 1092 -19.67 38.18 17.23
N TYR A 1093 -20.72 38.00 18.03
CA TYR A 1093 -20.66 37.92 19.50
C TYR A 1093 -20.72 36.50 20.06
N ALA A 1094 -20.97 35.48 19.22
CA ALA A 1094 -21.02 34.09 19.65
C ALA A 1094 -19.72 33.64 20.35
N GLU A 1095 -19.85 33.12 21.58
CA GLU A 1095 -18.73 32.81 22.47
C GLU A 1095 -18.16 31.40 22.22
N SER A 1096 -18.80 30.58 21.39
CA SER A 1096 -18.36 29.21 21.10
C SER A 1096 -18.66 28.72 19.68
N ARG A 1097 -17.86 27.79 19.18
CA ARG A 1097 -18.14 27.08 17.91
C ARG A 1097 -19.47 26.32 17.89
N LYS A 1098 -19.96 25.85 19.05
CA LYS A 1098 -21.28 25.22 19.14
C LYS A 1098 -22.39 26.24 18.87
N GLU A 1099 -22.31 27.41 19.49
CA GLU A 1099 -23.26 28.50 19.27
C GLU A 1099 -23.22 28.96 17.81
N ILE A 1100 -22.03 29.12 17.22
CA ILE A 1100 -21.87 29.41 15.79
C ILE A 1100 -22.53 28.33 14.92
N PHE A 1101 -22.40 27.05 15.25
CA PHE A 1101 -23.06 25.95 14.54
C PHE A 1101 -24.59 26.00 14.67
N ASP A 1102 -25.12 26.23 15.88
CA ASP A 1102 -26.56 26.31 16.14
C ASP A 1102 -27.16 27.53 15.41
N LEU A 1103 -26.50 28.69 15.44
CA LEU A 1103 -26.87 29.90 14.69
C LEU A 1103 -26.82 29.70 13.17
N GLN A 1104 -25.80 29.02 12.63
CA GLN A 1104 -25.77 28.67 11.20
C GLN A 1104 -26.91 27.71 10.84
N ARG A 1105 -27.22 26.73 11.71
CA ARG A 1105 -28.31 25.78 11.49
C ARG A 1105 -29.68 26.45 11.50
N GLU A 1106 -29.92 27.38 12.42
CA GLU A 1106 -31.15 28.19 12.45
C GLU A 1106 -31.23 29.12 11.23
N MET A 1107 -30.14 29.79 10.84
CA MET A 1107 -30.11 30.62 9.64
C MET A 1107 -30.41 29.82 8.35
N ARG A 1108 -29.91 28.58 8.24
CA ARG A 1108 -30.28 27.67 7.13
C ARG A 1108 -31.77 27.31 7.15
N TYR A 1109 -32.34 27.04 8.32
CA TYR A 1109 -33.75 26.71 8.47
C TYR A 1109 -34.67 27.88 8.10
N GLN A 1110 -34.42 29.08 8.63
CA GLN A 1110 -35.19 30.29 8.31
C GLN A 1110 -35.11 30.62 6.82
N LEU A 1111 -33.91 30.55 6.23
CA LEU A 1111 -33.68 30.77 4.80
C LEU A 1111 -34.41 29.75 3.92
N HIS A 1112 -34.42 28.46 4.28
CA HIS A 1112 -35.20 27.44 3.58
C HIS A 1112 -36.70 27.73 3.68
N ALA A 1113 -37.20 27.97 4.89
CA ALA A 1113 -38.61 28.27 5.14
C ALA A 1113 -39.09 29.59 4.51
N TRP A 1114 -38.19 30.54 4.23
CA TRP A 1114 -38.49 31.72 3.42
C TRP A 1114 -38.50 31.39 1.92
N LEU A 1115 -37.45 30.73 1.41
CA LEU A 1115 -37.31 30.38 0.00
C LEU A 1115 -38.45 29.50 -0.52
N SER A 1116 -38.90 28.49 0.24
CA SER A 1116 -40.00 27.61 -0.17
C SER A 1116 -41.31 28.39 -0.35
N ARG A 1117 -41.70 29.19 0.66
CA ARG A 1117 -42.89 30.07 0.57
C ARG A 1117 -42.76 31.14 -0.52
N HIS A 1118 -41.55 31.62 -0.79
CA HIS A 1118 -41.30 32.55 -1.89
C HIS A 1118 -41.47 31.88 -3.25
N PHE A 1119 -40.99 30.64 -3.43
CA PHE A 1119 -41.14 29.89 -4.69
C PHE A 1119 -42.58 29.44 -4.97
N GLU A 1120 -43.42 29.28 -3.93
CA GLU A 1120 -44.87 29.12 -4.06
C GLU A 1120 -45.58 30.41 -4.58
N SER A 1121 -44.90 31.57 -4.61
CA SER A 1121 -45.53 32.89 -4.76
C SER A 1121 -45.25 33.63 -6.09
N GLY A 1122 -46.03 33.30 -7.12
CA GLY A 1122 -46.28 34.18 -8.28
C GLY A 1122 -45.10 34.47 -9.22
N ALA A 1123 -45.12 35.61 -9.89
CA ALA A 1123 -44.21 35.90 -11.02
C ALA A 1123 -42.74 36.12 -10.61
N ASP A 1124 -42.49 36.52 -9.37
CA ASP A 1124 -41.13 36.77 -8.86
C ASP A 1124 -40.42 35.47 -8.46
N ALA A 1125 -41.16 34.44 -8.01
CA ALA A 1125 -40.65 33.10 -7.72
C ALA A 1125 -39.82 32.51 -8.87
N GLN A 1126 -40.41 32.44 -10.06
CA GLN A 1126 -39.77 31.86 -11.23
C GLN A 1126 -38.65 32.73 -11.80
N ARG A 1127 -38.55 34.01 -11.40
CA ARG A 1127 -37.38 34.86 -11.69
C ARG A 1127 -36.22 34.49 -10.77
N ASP A 1128 -36.49 34.39 -9.47
CA ASP A 1128 -35.46 34.18 -8.46
C ASP A 1128 -34.92 32.75 -8.42
N ALA A 1129 -35.77 31.74 -8.68
CA ALA A 1129 -35.31 30.36 -8.88
C ALA A 1129 -34.28 30.29 -10.02
N ARG A 1130 -34.57 30.90 -11.17
CA ARG A 1130 -33.61 31.03 -12.29
C ARG A 1130 -32.36 31.82 -11.91
N PHE A 1131 -32.48 32.92 -11.17
CA PHE A 1131 -31.33 33.67 -10.66
C PHE A 1131 -30.45 32.85 -9.69
N LEU A 1132 -31.02 31.90 -8.96
CA LEU A 1132 -30.30 30.98 -8.07
C LEU A 1132 -29.88 29.67 -8.78
N GLY A 1133 -30.22 29.50 -10.07
CA GLY A 1133 -29.93 28.29 -10.83
C GLY A 1133 -30.75 27.06 -10.41
N LEU A 1134 -31.84 27.28 -9.69
CA LEU A 1134 -32.73 26.28 -9.13
C LEU A 1134 -33.93 26.02 -10.04
N ASP A 1135 -34.43 24.80 -9.98
CA ASP A 1135 -35.69 24.37 -10.57
C ASP A 1135 -36.81 24.48 -9.51
N PRO A 1136 -37.81 25.38 -9.65
CA PRO A 1136 -38.81 25.62 -8.61
C PRO A 1136 -39.78 24.45 -8.42
N GLU A 1137 -39.82 23.49 -9.35
CA GLU A 1137 -40.66 22.28 -9.25
C GLU A 1137 -39.97 21.15 -8.43
N LYS A 1138 -38.73 21.37 -7.95
CA LYS A 1138 -37.94 20.37 -7.21
C LYS A 1138 -37.55 20.86 -5.81
N SER A 1139 -37.55 19.94 -4.84
CA SER A 1139 -37.04 20.19 -3.49
C SER A 1139 -35.57 20.66 -3.52
N PHE A 1140 -35.22 21.62 -2.67
CA PHE A 1140 -33.87 22.16 -2.54
C PHE A 1140 -33.40 22.12 -1.08
N GLU A 1141 -32.08 22.00 -0.89
CA GLU A 1141 -31.42 22.05 0.41
C GLU A 1141 -30.65 23.35 0.55
N VAL A 1142 -30.82 24.06 1.68
CA VAL A 1142 -29.89 25.12 2.08
C VAL A 1142 -28.72 24.45 2.78
N HIS A 1143 -27.77 23.92 2.00
CA HIS A 1143 -26.68 23.09 2.52
C HIS A 1143 -25.79 23.84 3.52
N SER A 1144 -25.44 25.08 3.18
CA SER A 1144 -24.67 25.97 4.06
C SER A 1144 -25.23 27.39 4.05
N ALA A 1145 -25.17 28.05 5.21
CA ALA A 1145 -25.31 29.49 5.36
C ALA A 1145 -24.35 29.90 6.48
N ARG A 1146 -23.35 30.74 6.18
CA ARG A 1146 -22.26 31.08 7.09
C ARG A 1146 -21.78 32.51 6.88
N ILE A 1147 -21.39 33.18 7.96
CA ILE A 1147 -20.86 34.55 7.92
C ILE A 1147 -19.32 34.51 7.95
N ALA A 1148 -18.67 35.42 7.22
CA ALA A 1148 -17.23 35.61 7.21
C ALA A 1148 -16.86 37.09 7.39
N TYR A 1149 -15.83 37.35 8.19
CA TYR A 1149 -15.28 38.68 8.49
C TYR A 1149 -13.82 38.73 8.03
N ARG A 1150 -13.61 39.17 6.80
CA ARG A 1150 -12.28 39.23 6.20
C ARG A 1150 -11.68 40.62 6.37
N ILE A 1151 -10.41 40.71 6.74
CA ILE A 1151 -9.68 41.98 6.88
C ILE A 1151 -8.87 42.21 5.60
N SER A 1152 -9.11 43.33 4.92
CA SER A 1152 -8.35 43.76 3.75
C SER A 1152 -7.04 44.46 4.14
N PRO A 1153 -6.03 44.55 3.24
CA PRO A 1153 -4.71 45.10 3.59
C PRO A 1153 -4.68 46.57 4.03
N ASP A 1154 -5.76 47.31 3.80
CA ASP A 1154 -5.99 48.69 4.26
C ASP A 1154 -6.58 48.77 5.69
N GLY A 1155 -6.79 47.62 6.35
CA GLY A 1155 -7.47 47.52 7.65
C GLY A 1155 -9.00 47.55 7.55
N GLY A 1156 -9.57 47.57 6.34
CA GLY A 1156 -11.00 47.45 6.12
C GLY A 1156 -11.54 46.07 6.53
N MET A 1157 -12.79 46.03 6.97
CA MET A 1157 -13.52 44.78 7.19
C MET A 1157 -14.52 44.55 6.05
N LEU A 1158 -14.49 43.35 5.48
CA LEU A 1158 -15.42 42.84 4.48
C LEU A 1158 -16.27 41.73 5.11
N PRO A 1159 -17.45 42.07 5.67
CA PRO A 1159 -18.41 41.09 6.17
C PRO A 1159 -19.19 40.48 5.00
N GLN A 1160 -19.20 39.16 4.88
CA GLN A 1160 -19.85 38.43 3.78
C GLN A 1160 -20.79 37.36 4.32
N LEU A 1161 -21.98 37.25 3.73
CA LEU A 1161 -22.86 36.09 3.86
C LEU A 1161 -22.52 35.14 2.71
N LEU A 1162 -22.23 33.89 3.07
CA LEU A 1162 -21.84 32.81 2.18
C LEU A 1162 -22.89 31.71 2.29
N MET A 1163 -23.53 31.36 1.19
CA MET A 1163 -24.68 30.47 1.16
C MET A 1163 -24.52 29.43 0.05
N GLY A 1164 -24.57 28.15 0.39
CA GLY A 1164 -24.64 27.05 -0.57
C GLY A 1164 -26.05 26.50 -0.63
N LEU A 1165 -26.70 26.64 -1.79
CA LEU A 1165 -27.97 26.00 -2.13
C LEU A 1165 -27.70 24.79 -3.04
N LEU A 1166 -28.38 23.67 -2.77
CA LEU A 1166 -28.26 22.45 -3.57
C LEU A 1166 -29.64 21.94 -4.01
N GLN A 1167 -29.65 21.27 -5.15
CA GLN A 1167 -30.74 20.41 -5.60
C GLN A 1167 -30.14 19.14 -6.20
N THR A 1168 -30.86 18.04 -6.05
CA THR A 1168 -30.46 16.72 -6.53
C THR A 1168 -31.59 16.15 -7.37
N THR A 1169 -31.27 15.44 -8.44
CA THR A 1169 -32.27 14.70 -9.24
C THR A 1169 -31.63 13.41 -9.73
N THR A 1170 -32.36 12.30 -9.60
CA THR A 1170 -31.97 11.03 -10.22
C THR A 1170 -32.03 11.17 -11.75
N GLN A 1171 -31.06 10.58 -12.46
CA GLN A 1171 -30.97 10.50 -13.92
C GLN A 1171 -30.46 9.10 -14.32
N PRO A 1172 -30.80 8.54 -15.49
CA PRO A 1172 -30.19 7.29 -15.96
C PRO A 1172 -28.70 7.49 -16.26
N VAL A 1173 -27.88 6.46 -16.01
CA VAL A 1173 -26.43 6.47 -16.30
C VAL A 1173 -26.20 6.40 -17.81
N ASP A 1174 -26.85 5.47 -18.51
CA ASP A 1174 -26.95 5.48 -19.98
C ASP A 1174 -28.23 6.23 -20.40
N PRO A 1175 -28.15 7.39 -21.10
CA PRO A 1175 -29.34 8.05 -21.63
C PRO A 1175 -30.11 7.23 -22.68
N ASN A 1176 -29.54 6.13 -23.18
CA ASN A 1176 -30.20 5.19 -24.10
C ASN A 1176 -30.97 4.06 -23.38
N ASP A 1177 -30.74 3.85 -22.06
CA ASP A 1177 -31.51 2.91 -21.23
C ASP A 1177 -32.17 3.62 -20.03
N PRO A 1178 -33.38 4.16 -20.20
CA PRO A 1178 -34.16 4.79 -19.12
C PRO A 1178 -34.61 3.84 -18.00
N HIS A 1179 -34.28 2.55 -18.06
CA HIS A 1179 -34.60 1.54 -17.06
C HIS A 1179 -33.36 0.85 -16.46
N GLY A 1180 -32.16 1.24 -16.88
CA GLY A 1180 -30.89 0.77 -16.33
C GLY A 1180 -30.49 1.48 -15.04
N ASP A 1181 -29.20 1.39 -14.69
CA ASP A 1181 -28.64 2.04 -13.51
C ASP A 1181 -28.85 3.56 -13.53
N THR A 1182 -29.08 4.14 -12.35
CA THR A 1182 -29.34 5.58 -12.19
C THR A 1182 -28.28 6.26 -11.34
N MET A 1183 -27.91 7.48 -11.71
CA MET A 1183 -27.00 8.36 -10.99
C MET A 1183 -27.72 9.56 -10.35
N SER A 1184 -27.19 10.01 -9.23
CA SER A 1184 -27.48 11.33 -8.64
C SER A 1184 -26.86 12.43 -9.49
N PHE A 1185 -27.68 13.35 -10.00
CA PHE A 1185 -27.26 14.56 -10.70
C PHE A 1185 -27.48 15.77 -9.78
N GLU A 1186 -26.40 16.32 -9.24
CA GLU A 1186 -26.46 17.50 -8.36
C GLU A 1186 -26.37 18.82 -9.13
N GLY A 1187 -26.91 19.87 -8.50
CA GLY A 1187 -26.88 21.25 -8.95
C GLY A 1187 -27.20 22.23 -7.83
N GLY A 1188 -27.34 23.52 -8.17
CA GLY A 1188 -27.62 24.60 -7.21
C GLY A 1188 -26.68 25.80 -7.39
N CYS A 1189 -26.41 26.55 -6.32
CA CYS A 1189 -25.47 27.68 -6.37
C CYS A 1189 -24.74 28.01 -5.05
N THR A 1190 -23.56 28.61 -5.17
CA THR A 1190 -22.89 29.35 -4.09
C THR A 1190 -23.20 30.84 -4.27
N VAL A 1191 -23.91 31.43 -3.31
CA VAL A 1191 -24.18 32.88 -3.24
C VAL A 1191 -23.17 33.53 -2.30
N VAL A 1192 -22.51 34.58 -2.78
CA VAL A 1192 -21.62 35.44 -2.01
C VAL A 1192 -22.25 36.83 -1.96
N ALA A 1193 -22.71 37.25 -0.78
CA ALA A 1193 -23.31 38.56 -0.55
C ALA A 1193 -22.44 39.43 0.35
N ASP A 1194 -22.33 40.70 0.01
CA ASP A 1194 -21.60 41.71 0.78
C ASP A 1194 -22.56 42.37 1.78
N LEU A 1195 -22.38 42.05 3.06
CA LEU A 1195 -23.25 42.51 4.13
C LEU A 1195 -23.05 44.00 4.45
N ARG A 1196 -21.95 44.63 3.98
CA ARG A 1196 -21.72 46.08 4.10
C ARG A 1196 -22.41 46.83 2.97
N ALA A 1197 -22.26 46.36 1.73
CA ALA A 1197 -22.86 46.95 0.54
C ALA A 1197 -24.35 46.62 0.33
N ASN A 1198 -24.89 45.60 1.03
CA ASN A 1198 -26.28 45.13 0.91
C ASN A 1198 -26.64 44.65 -0.51
N ASN A 1199 -25.69 44.00 -1.19
CA ASN A 1199 -25.90 43.36 -2.49
C ASN A 1199 -25.32 41.93 -2.54
N VAL A 1200 -25.86 41.11 -3.44
CA VAL A 1200 -25.21 39.86 -3.86
C VAL A 1200 -24.06 40.25 -4.79
N ARG A 1201 -22.81 39.89 -4.43
CA ARG A 1201 -21.66 40.07 -5.32
C ARG A 1201 -21.62 38.99 -6.40
N TYR A 1202 -21.86 37.73 -6.03
CA TYR A 1202 -21.76 36.57 -6.93
C TYR A 1202 -22.84 35.53 -6.68
N CYS A 1203 -23.31 34.88 -7.75
CA CYS A 1203 -24.12 33.67 -7.71
C CYS A 1203 -23.49 32.64 -8.65
N ILE A 1204 -22.84 31.62 -8.09
CA ILE A 1204 -21.97 30.67 -8.78
C ILE A 1204 -22.74 29.37 -8.96
N ARG A 1205 -23.26 29.11 -10.16
CA ARG A 1205 -24.33 28.13 -10.40
C ARG A 1205 -23.88 26.85 -11.11
N LYS A 1206 -24.50 25.73 -10.75
CA LYS A 1206 -24.53 24.46 -11.48
C LYS A 1206 -26.01 24.08 -11.74
N SER A 1207 -26.64 24.64 -12.78
CA SER A 1207 -28.09 24.40 -13.03
C SER A 1207 -28.40 22.93 -13.35
N LEU A 1208 -29.46 22.35 -12.78
CA LEU A 1208 -29.94 21.01 -13.12
C LEU A 1208 -30.46 20.88 -14.57
N GLN A 1209 -30.63 21.99 -15.29
CA GLN A 1209 -31.14 22.03 -16.67
C GLN A 1209 -30.01 22.15 -17.71
N SER A 1210 -28.79 21.71 -17.36
CA SER A 1210 -27.58 21.81 -18.20
C SER A 1210 -27.27 20.48 -18.90
N PRO A 1211 -27.68 20.28 -20.16
CA PRO A 1211 -27.46 19.01 -20.87
C PRO A 1211 -25.96 18.69 -20.99
N THR A 1212 -25.14 19.69 -21.31
CA THR A 1212 -23.68 19.51 -21.44
C THR A 1212 -22.94 19.30 -20.11
N ARG A 1213 -23.58 19.44 -18.94
CA ARG A 1213 -23.05 18.86 -17.69
C ARG A 1213 -23.53 17.43 -17.53
N LEU A 1214 -24.82 17.16 -17.74
CA LEU A 1214 -25.40 15.82 -17.62
C LEU A 1214 -24.68 14.82 -18.53
N GLU A 1215 -24.51 15.13 -19.82
CA GLU A 1215 -23.73 14.35 -20.79
C GLU A 1215 -22.32 14.01 -20.30
N ARG A 1216 -21.63 14.96 -19.65
CA ARG A 1216 -20.27 14.74 -19.13
C ARG A 1216 -20.25 13.89 -17.86
N GLN A 1217 -21.25 14.03 -16.98
CA GLN A 1217 -21.34 13.21 -15.77
C GLN A 1217 -21.82 11.79 -16.09
N GLN A 1218 -22.73 11.62 -17.07
CA GLN A 1218 -23.09 10.32 -17.64
C GLN A 1218 -21.88 9.66 -18.31
N ALA A 1219 -21.14 10.38 -19.18
CA ALA A 1219 -19.92 9.85 -19.79
C ALA A 1219 -18.78 9.57 -18.78
N PHE A 1220 -18.82 10.17 -17.60
CA PHE A 1220 -17.95 9.82 -16.48
C PHE A 1220 -18.45 8.55 -15.76
N ALA A 1221 -19.73 8.48 -15.40
CA ALA A 1221 -20.33 7.31 -14.74
C ALA A 1221 -20.30 6.04 -15.60
N LEU A 1222 -20.47 6.15 -16.92
CA LEU A 1222 -20.33 5.06 -17.91
C LEU A 1222 -18.89 4.60 -18.12
N GLY A 1223 -17.90 5.35 -17.65
CA GLY A 1223 -16.48 5.16 -18.02
C GLY A 1223 -15.70 4.15 -17.18
N GLU A 1224 -16.38 3.35 -16.33
CA GLU A 1224 -15.78 2.40 -15.36
C GLU A 1224 -14.53 2.95 -14.64
N TYR A 1225 -14.69 4.03 -13.86
CA TYR A 1225 -13.63 4.50 -12.96
C TYR A 1225 -13.59 3.61 -11.71
N ASP A 1226 -12.40 3.06 -11.42
CA ASP A 1226 -12.17 2.05 -10.37
C ASP A 1226 -12.75 2.40 -9.00
N SER A 1227 -13.19 1.35 -8.29
CA SER A 1227 -13.75 1.39 -6.93
C SER A 1227 -12.81 2.01 -5.88
N LEU A 1228 -11.51 2.13 -6.19
CA LEU A 1228 -10.50 2.86 -5.41
C LEU A 1228 -10.99 4.24 -4.92
N GLN A 1229 -11.70 5.01 -5.76
CA GLN A 1229 -12.19 6.35 -5.37
C GLN A 1229 -13.20 6.31 -4.21
N ALA A 1230 -14.00 5.25 -4.09
CA ALA A 1230 -14.95 5.09 -2.99
C ALA A 1230 -14.25 4.81 -1.65
N THR A 1231 -13.15 4.06 -1.70
CA THR A 1231 -12.48 3.47 -0.53
C THR A 1231 -11.68 4.50 0.28
N TYR A 1232 -10.92 5.39 -0.38
CA TYR A 1232 -10.04 6.34 0.32
C TYR A 1232 -10.79 7.46 1.08
N LEU A 1233 -11.92 7.91 0.54
CA LEU A 1233 -12.64 9.11 1.05
C LEU A 1233 -14.06 8.81 1.56
N GLY A 1234 -14.43 7.53 1.69
CA GLY A 1234 -15.79 7.12 2.06
C GLY A 1234 -16.87 7.66 1.11
N ALA A 1235 -16.49 7.87 -0.16
CA ALA A 1235 -17.27 8.60 -1.14
C ALA A 1235 -18.54 7.81 -1.52
N ARG A 1236 -19.68 8.51 -1.59
CA ARG A 1236 -20.88 7.92 -2.17
C ARG A 1236 -20.71 7.89 -3.68
N SER A 1237 -20.68 6.69 -4.26
CA SER A 1237 -20.87 6.53 -5.71
C SER A 1237 -22.13 7.26 -6.16
N LEU A 1238 -22.08 7.87 -7.34
CA LEU A 1238 -23.23 8.52 -7.98
C LEU A 1238 -24.48 7.61 -8.00
N ASN A 1239 -24.30 6.29 -8.06
CA ASN A 1239 -25.36 5.30 -8.17
C ASN A 1239 -25.98 4.91 -6.81
N LYS A 1240 -25.70 5.64 -5.71
CA LYS A 1240 -26.24 5.34 -4.36
C LYS A 1240 -26.96 6.55 -3.72
N GLU A 1241 -28.17 6.82 -4.21
CA GLU A 1241 -29.24 7.34 -3.35
C GLU A 1241 -30.22 6.21 -3.01
N SER A 1242 -30.60 6.07 -1.74
CA SER A 1242 -31.80 5.30 -1.40
C SER A 1242 -33.01 6.11 -1.88
N PRO A 1243 -33.96 5.51 -2.62
CA PRO A 1243 -35.13 6.25 -3.08
C PRO A 1243 -35.92 6.76 -1.87
N ALA A 1244 -36.19 8.06 -1.86
CA ALA A 1244 -37.25 8.60 -1.02
C ALA A 1244 -38.58 8.01 -1.54
N GLN A 1245 -39.25 7.20 -0.74
CA GLN A 1245 -40.62 6.81 -1.06
C GLN A 1245 -41.52 8.01 -0.76
N ASP A 1246 -42.02 8.65 -1.81
CA ASP A 1246 -43.11 9.63 -1.72
C ASP A 1246 -44.36 8.92 -1.18
N ASP A 1247 -44.60 9.02 0.13
CA ASP A 1247 -45.76 8.40 0.77
C ASP A 1247 -47.02 9.26 0.57
N GLN A 1248 -47.44 9.38 -0.70
CA GLN A 1248 -48.76 9.86 -1.09
C GLN A 1248 -49.71 8.67 -1.25
N SER A 1249 -50.26 8.17 -0.14
CA SER A 1249 -51.48 7.37 -0.21
C SER A 1249 -52.52 7.72 0.86
N SER A 1250 -53.71 8.05 0.37
CA SER A 1250 -55.02 8.12 1.01
C SER A 1250 -55.15 7.73 2.50
N ALA A 1251 -55.71 8.64 3.29
CA ALA A 1251 -56.42 8.27 4.51
C ALA A 1251 -57.62 7.36 4.18
N HIS A 1252 -57.82 6.32 4.99
CA HIS A 1252 -59.13 5.77 5.31
C HIS A 1252 -59.10 5.12 6.70
N ASP A 1253 -60.27 5.09 7.33
CA ASP A 1253 -60.48 4.61 8.70
C ASP A 1253 -60.28 3.09 8.82
N ASP A 1254 -59.84 2.64 10.00
CA ASP A 1254 -60.70 1.73 10.77
C ASP A 1254 -60.47 1.87 12.30
N GLN A 1255 -61.43 1.42 13.11
CA GLN A 1255 -61.45 1.56 14.57
C GLN A 1255 -61.40 0.20 15.27
N SER A 1256 -60.59 0.04 16.33
CA SER A 1256 -60.98 -0.70 17.56
C SER A 1256 -59.91 -0.70 18.66
N SER A 1257 -60.40 -0.82 19.91
CA SER A 1257 -59.73 -1.22 21.17
C SER A 1257 -58.20 -1.43 21.16
N ALA A 1258 -57.36 -0.63 21.82
CA ALA A 1258 -57.34 -0.26 23.25
C ALA A 1258 -57.02 -1.42 24.22
N HIS A 1259 -55.85 -1.34 24.86
CA HIS A 1259 -55.64 -1.60 26.29
C HIS A 1259 -54.36 -0.89 26.77
N ASP A 1260 -54.37 -0.37 28.00
CA ASP A 1260 -53.23 0.31 28.63
C ASP A 1260 -52.10 -0.66 29.02
N ASP A 1261 -50.86 -0.15 29.08
CA ASP A 1261 -50.16 -0.06 30.37
C ASP A 1261 -49.09 1.04 30.38
N GLN A 1262 -48.83 1.66 31.53
CA GLN A 1262 -47.83 2.73 31.70
C GLN A 1262 -46.67 2.29 32.60
N ALA A 1263 -45.43 2.47 32.13
CA ALA A 1263 -44.25 2.44 32.99
C ALA A 1263 -43.16 3.40 32.48
N SER A 1264 -42.57 4.18 33.38
CA SER A 1264 -41.49 5.14 33.10
C SER A 1264 -40.26 4.85 33.95
N VAL A 1265 -39.06 4.91 33.35
CA VAL A 1265 -37.71 5.12 33.93
C VAL A 1265 -36.80 5.30 32.70
N ARG A 1266 -36.20 6.48 32.46
CA ARG A 1266 -34.98 7.08 33.07
C ARG A 1266 -33.67 6.41 32.66
N ASP A 1267 -32.71 7.28 32.37
CA ASP A 1267 -31.36 7.01 31.89
C ASP A 1267 -30.43 6.45 32.99
N ASP A 1268 -29.38 5.72 32.61
CA ASP A 1268 -28.14 5.54 33.38
C ASP A 1268 -26.98 5.15 32.44
N GLU A 1269 -25.75 5.54 32.79
CA GLU A 1269 -24.51 5.10 32.12
C GLU A 1269 -24.08 3.69 32.61
N PRO A 1270 -23.19 3.01 31.88
CA PRO A 1270 -21.85 2.77 32.45
C PRO A 1270 -20.72 2.74 31.36
N PHE A 1271 -19.41 2.59 31.65
CA PHE A 1271 -18.67 2.19 32.86
C PHE A 1271 -17.37 3.02 33.02
N ALA A 1272 -16.91 3.18 34.25
CA ALA A 1272 -15.53 3.54 34.59
C ALA A 1272 -15.05 2.77 35.83
N LEU A 1273 -13.71 2.75 36.05
CA LEU A 1273 -12.91 2.13 37.14
C LEU A 1273 -12.31 0.74 36.85
N LEU A 1274 -10.97 0.70 36.76
CA LEU A 1274 -10.16 -0.39 37.33
C LEU A 1274 -8.68 0.02 37.56
N HIS A 1275 -8.43 0.88 38.55
CA HIS A 1275 -7.07 1.15 39.06
C HIS A 1275 -6.90 0.57 40.48
N ARG A 1276 -6.33 -0.64 40.60
CA ARG A 1276 -5.71 -1.13 41.84
C ARG A 1276 -4.59 -2.15 41.58
N GLY A 1277 -3.47 -1.92 42.24
CA GLY A 1277 -2.49 -2.92 42.68
C GLY A 1277 -1.73 -2.35 43.89
N PRO A 1278 -0.66 -2.98 44.37
CA PRO A 1278 -0.25 -4.37 44.17
C PRO A 1278 -0.09 -5.13 45.52
N SER A 1279 0.04 -6.46 45.49
CA SER A 1279 0.57 -7.22 46.63
C SER A 1279 1.01 -8.64 46.25
N LEU A 1280 2.30 -8.93 46.48
CA LEU A 1280 3.02 -10.20 46.26
C LEU A 1280 3.21 -10.62 44.79
#